data_AF-A0A7W6QA94-F1
#
_entry.id   AF-A0A7W6QA94-F1
#
_cell.length_a   1.000
_cell.length_b   1.000
_cell.length_c   1.000
_cell.angle_alpha   90.00
_cell.angle_beta   90.00
_cell.angle_gamma   90.00
#
_symmetry.space_group_name_H-M   'P 1'
#
loop_
_entity.id
_entity.type
_entity.pdbx_description
1 polymer ?
#
loop_
_entity_poly.entity_id
_entity_poly.type
_entity_poly.pdbx_seq_one_letter_code
_entity_poly.pdbx_strand_id
1 'polypeptide(L)'
;MDVSGDIAAVAEVRLLTAVIGINGMRTSLTLITAAVVKGMVGLTAMAVLFASAPTDLNFHAAHAQELTTGEQSLHMDELAPAERDLTEDTLKYGAQLALTRWQALRDEKTSRSFDAYFEIFREVARIESLDHATKIAGVDVRSHLSVAAAELHKQMNAQGLSARDAGISALKTLIASSDQLSSTDPDWFKVRYTLILDYMSGIEVAKLSLDLAKRLAQSNLNELALDIYVDFLPLYFDGLSSAMDRQELMKLASANAGAVGNAAVLRVLTDLLRMSPRAEKVELAQLVFDQIDIDFIRQARDTATDSGDLVLAAWANSVELAHGRKPENDIGVLREQARRNLDTRAFELLILAEKDEVARNRLVSDAVMADIREERPLVGYDRAVNLALPPAVAVDAYLALIHSFSAAGYANYVKALVEPVAVAAKSKQVQLSDGQVVALFRDIEILRDPAFILARGEEIPGAAKISQVTALRAAIRNVFSLPVDQPIGAVTIAIDPSATKALQVAAGLINGEMPDAASLAELDSSSGNDIVLLSQVSARLWQYAGRRELLANFVRSGADTDLRQAVALGVTGFAGFGGAGTSDFIAAIGDLLPLTSGEGQTLLAASIGQVAEPAKLRGEALARYARYLAASGQSMAPLAAVPEKAAVDEAEAIFGNVDLATATLKKVSDYKARVGEFRRLAEARAGVLDNKGWLNSATAPSKSAPNMFDLGGTPTISDGRIAVSSSKENSLPLAARPFMPNLLLGPESVNSKIPVPPLREVNEALADISKRGETRATRLIRFSSEHFDEIINLGVREYLYLNSESTVPRIIFVTRGVLTMSELIAQVRASDPDAISLDGNDVTLNVPLAVNDGAALIVSGQEIKSLKLNTKAGAFIVNSGKIYFDGVTVSSVDQTTGQPSFVFDHEKGIFFRPFILSWSGSETLAANSRFVALGYAGGRTYGMSLSSGSTDTVARKVQAAPPTGYFINNSFENLYYGFYAFEAKDIVFVGNELVNGVIYGLDPHDRSKNLMMAYNTAYGTQKKHGIIISREVDDSFILGNLSFENHGTGIMLDRQSYGTIVYANDASRNEGDGFSAMESPCALIDSNVFYGNGRSGVKVRNSWDVHVEGNQIRHNKAAGIEAYIDNLQAAEQSEFRDFAEDPYYPVATVAARDNLLEHNRAGLMTRGASEAMFYGNKFIDQLPRYVSGDLKPLGLDVVTRNMKTGVLVRSVCVPRLPVKKQCALAENGIIMSQSRQPEFRSDEASANYCIDAAGSPQSAAFNAQQGE
;
A
#
# COMPACT_ATOMS: atom_id res chain seq x y z
N MET A 1 28.27 -13.22 59.40
CA MET A 1 29.11 -13.54 58.23
C MET A 1 28.28 -13.26 56.97
N ASP A 2 27.76 -12.05 56.77
CA ASP A 2 28.41 -10.72 56.61
C ASP A 2 28.75 -10.51 55.12
N VAL A 3 28.39 -9.39 54.48
CA VAL A 3 28.08 -8.07 55.04
C VAL A 3 26.69 -7.54 54.64
N SER A 4 25.99 -6.94 55.60
CA SER A 4 24.74 -6.18 55.50
C SER A 4 24.97 -4.69 55.21
N GLY A 5 23.99 -3.97 54.66
CA GLY A 5 24.07 -2.51 54.47
C GLY A 5 22.75 -1.83 54.06
N ASP A 6 21.79 -1.77 54.98
CA ASP A 6 20.50 -1.06 54.86
C ASP A 6 20.61 0.48 55.02
N ILE A 7 19.44 1.14 54.94
CA ILE A 7 19.09 2.54 55.36
C ILE A 7 19.20 3.56 54.21
N ALA A 8 18.15 4.19 53.64
CA ALA A 8 16.84 4.71 54.09
C ALA A 8 16.86 6.20 54.52
N ALA A 9 15.66 6.83 54.49
CA ALA A 9 15.33 8.24 54.83
C ALA A 9 15.73 9.32 53.80
N VAL A 10 15.05 10.46 53.61
CA VAL A 10 13.65 10.94 53.72
C VAL A 10 13.68 12.43 53.32
N ALA A 11 12.77 12.81 52.43
CA ALA A 11 12.06 14.09 52.20
C ALA A 11 12.55 15.50 52.68
N GLU A 12 12.00 16.52 51.97
CA GLU A 12 11.67 17.89 52.46
C GLU A 12 12.83 18.93 52.63
N VAL A 13 12.71 20.26 52.39
CA VAL A 13 11.66 21.16 51.79
C VAL A 13 12.20 22.62 51.60
N ARG A 14 11.40 23.51 50.96
CA ARG A 14 11.46 25.02 50.89
C ARG A 14 12.38 25.66 49.82
N LEU A 15 11.83 26.34 48.79
CA LEU A 15 11.19 27.69 48.70
C LEU A 15 12.21 28.85 48.72
N LEU A 16 12.16 29.87 47.83
CA LEU A 16 11.14 30.94 47.82
C LEU A 16 11.18 31.82 46.53
N THR A 17 9.99 32.16 45.98
CA THR A 17 9.55 33.45 45.34
C THR A 17 10.31 34.16 44.18
N ALA A 18 9.71 35.06 43.36
CA ALA A 18 8.33 35.30 42.84
C ALA A 18 8.27 36.61 41.98
N VAL A 19 7.17 36.83 41.22
CA VAL A 19 6.69 38.09 40.55
C VAL A 19 7.61 38.65 39.42
N ILE A 20 7.22 39.28 38.29
CA ILE A 20 6.03 39.98 37.71
C ILE A 20 6.05 39.71 36.16
N GLY A 21 4.99 39.76 35.33
CA GLY A 21 3.53 39.93 35.49
C GLY A 21 2.86 40.86 34.43
N ILE A 22 1.54 40.66 34.17
CA ILE A 22 0.53 41.60 33.60
C ILE A 22 0.26 41.66 32.06
N ASN A 23 -0.95 41.17 31.72
CA ASN A 23 -1.97 41.58 30.72
C ASN A 23 -1.64 41.85 29.23
N GLY A 24 -2.33 41.09 28.37
CA GLY A 24 -2.82 41.55 27.07
C GLY A 24 -4.35 41.55 27.01
N MET A 25 -4.98 42.58 26.43
CA MET A 25 -6.40 42.57 26.07
C MET A 25 -6.72 43.58 24.95
N ARG A 26 -7.38 43.08 23.87
CA ARG A 26 -8.31 43.77 22.91
C ARG A 26 -7.78 45.04 22.20
N THR A 27 -7.77 45.12 20.88
CA THR A 27 -8.96 45.24 19.98
C THR A 27 -8.58 44.89 18.53
N SER A 28 -9.35 44.07 17.79
CA SER A 28 -10.55 44.43 17.00
C SER A 28 -10.32 45.41 15.84
N LEU A 29 -10.35 44.89 14.59
CA LEU A 29 -10.71 45.68 13.41
C LEU A 29 -11.23 44.80 12.25
N THR A 30 -12.54 44.89 12.00
CA THR A 30 -13.25 44.36 10.82
C THR A 30 -13.64 45.51 9.89
N LEU A 31 -13.60 45.29 8.57
CA LEU A 31 -14.32 45.99 7.47
C LEU A 31 -13.86 45.34 6.14
N ILE A 32 -14.62 44.44 5.49
CA ILE A 32 -15.81 44.62 4.63
C ILE A 32 -15.54 45.45 3.36
N THR A 33 -15.54 44.82 2.17
CA THR A 33 -16.47 45.06 1.03
C THR A 33 -16.09 44.21 -0.21
N ALA A 34 -17.00 44.09 -1.19
CA ALA A 34 -16.95 43.10 -2.27
C ALA A 34 -17.31 43.66 -3.67
N ALA A 35 -16.91 42.95 -4.72
CA ALA A 35 -17.55 42.90 -6.06
C ALA A 35 -17.21 41.53 -6.70
N VAL A 36 -18.07 40.68 -7.31
CA VAL A 36 -19.37 40.77 -8.02
C VAL A 36 -19.25 40.78 -9.56
N VAL A 37 -19.28 39.55 -10.13
CA VAL A 37 -20.14 39.09 -11.27
C VAL A 37 -19.62 39.02 -12.73
N LYS A 38 -20.00 37.88 -13.38
CA LYS A 38 -20.02 37.49 -14.83
C LYS A 38 -18.67 37.19 -15.53
N GLY A 39 -18.55 36.17 -16.38
CA GLY A 39 -19.47 35.05 -16.70
C GLY A 39 -19.29 34.47 -18.12
N MET A 40 -19.64 33.18 -18.31
CA MET A 40 -19.82 32.45 -19.60
C MET A 40 -18.59 32.26 -20.49
N VAL A 41 -18.46 31.27 -21.38
CA VAL A 41 -18.94 29.88 -21.61
C VAL A 41 -18.13 29.38 -22.81
N GLY A 42 -17.66 28.13 -22.77
CA GLY A 42 -17.42 27.25 -23.93
C GLY A 42 -16.33 27.61 -24.96
N LEU A 43 -15.37 26.68 -25.15
CA LEU A 43 -15.16 26.04 -26.45
C LEU A 43 -14.27 24.79 -26.35
N THR A 44 -14.90 23.63 -26.45
CA THR A 44 -14.28 22.36 -26.85
C THR A 44 -13.85 22.43 -28.32
N ALA A 45 -12.55 22.60 -28.60
CA ALA A 45 -11.88 22.17 -29.85
C ALA A 45 -10.39 22.58 -29.90
N MET A 46 -9.48 21.79 -29.29
CA MET A 46 -8.07 21.67 -29.71
C MET A 46 -7.44 20.37 -29.14
N ALA A 47 -8.13 19.25 -29.33
CA ALA A 47 -7.49 17.95 -29.43
C ALA A 47 -7.42 17.60 -30.93
N VAL A 48 -6.37 16.87 -31.36
CA VAL A 48 -5.97 16.68 -32.77
C VAL A 48 -5.29 17.90 -33.40
N LEU A 49 -4.02 18.15 -33.04
CA LEU A 49 -3.00 18.76 -33.93
C LEU A 49 -1.54 18.73 -33.39
N PHE A 50 -1.13 17.64 -32.73
CA PHE A 50 0.29 17.35 -32.45
C PHE A 50 0.61 15.86 -32.65
N ALA A 51 0.47 15.40 -33.90
CA ALA A 51 0.83 14.05 -34.34
C ALA A 51 1.77 14.11 -35.57
N SER A 52 2.79 14.98 -35.49
CA SER A 52 3.88 15.10 -36.47
C SER A 52 4.97 16.04 -35.95
N ALA A 53 5.72 15.62 -34.94
CA ALA A 53 7.00 16.25 -34.59
C ALA A 53 8.15 15.38 -35.13
N PRO A 54 9.16 15.95 -35.82
CA PRO A 54 10.31 15.18 -36.28
C PRO A 54 11.13 14.66 -35.10
N THR A 55 11.63 13.44 -35.22
CA THR A 55 12.32 12.68 -34.15
C THR A 55 13.78 13.09 -33.89
N ASP A 56 14.21 14.27 -34.36
CA ASP A 56 15.59 14.76 -34.28
C ASP A 56 15.70 16.00 -33.36
N LEU A 57 15.23 15.87 -32.12
CA LEU A 57 15.51 16.84 -31.04
C LEU A 57 16.21 16.12 -29.89
N ASN A 58 17.53 15.97 -30.02
CA ASN A 58 18.41 15.61 -28.90
C ASN A 58 18.40 16.76 -27.87
N PHE A 59 17.48 16.71 -26.93
CA PHE A 59 17.53 17.54 -25.73
C PHE A 59 18.64 17.02 -24.83
N HIS A 60 19.83 17.64 -24.93
CA HIS A 60 20.79 17.58 -23.83
C HIS A 60 20.17 18.30 -22.63
N ALA A 61 19.62 17.52 -21.70
CA ALA A 61 19.15 18.02 -20.42
C ALA A 61 20.38 18.40 -19.56
N ALA A 62 20.86 19.63 -19.71
CA ALA A 62 21.72 20.22 -18.70
C ALA A 62 20.90 20.29 -17.40
N HIS A 63 21.34 19.57 -16.37
CA HIS A 63 20.78 19.70 -15.02
C HIS A 63 21.23 21.05 -14.45
N ALA A 64 20.54 22.12 -14.86
CA ALA A 64 20.71 23.44 -14.29
C ALA A 64 20.20 23.44 -12.85
N GLN A 65 21.04 22.95 -11.92
CA GLN A 65 20.93 23.30 -10.52
C GLN A 65 20.99 24.84 -10.45
N GLU A 66 19.98 25.45 -9.85
CA GLU A 66 20.02 26.90 -9.64
C GLU A 66 21.30 27.22 -8.86
N LEU A 67 22.19 28.00 -9.49
CA LEU A 67 23.30 28.68 -8.83
C LEU A 67 22.74 29.78 -7.92
N THR A 68 21.94 29.38 -6.93
CA THR A 68 21.42 30.28 -5.90
C THR A 68 22.60 30.79 -5.10
N THR A 69 22.72 32.11 -5.07
CA THR A 69 23.67 32.94 -4.32
C THR A 69 23.68 32.61 -2.82
N GLY A 70 24.35 31.50 -2.46
CA GLY A 70 24.36 30.94 -1.09
C GLY A 70 25.66 30.27 -0.68
N GLU A 71 26.62 30.07 -1.60
CA GLU A 71 27.98 29.66 -1.23
C GLU A 71 28.79 30.91 -0.82
N GLN A 72 29.20 30.94 0.45
CA GLN A 72 29.86 32.10 1.05
C GLN A 72 31.30 32.26 0.54
N SER A 73 31.46 32.98 -0.57
CA SER A 73 32.77 33.53 -0.94
C SER A 73 33.23 34.55 0.10
N LEU A 74 34.45 34.36 0.63
CA LEU A 74 35.12 35.25 1.60
C LEU A 74 35.36 36.69 1.10
N HIS A 75 34.99 37.02 -0.15
CA HIS A 75 35.20 38.33 -0.78
C HIS A 75 33.91 38.99 -1.27
N MET A 76 32.72 38.51 -0.86
CA MET A 76 31.43 39.15 -1.23
C MET A 76 31.35 40.64 -0.85
N ASP A 77 32.03 41.06 0.22
CA ASP A 77 32.04 42.44 0.71
C ASP A 77 32.90 43.41 -0.13
N GLU A 78 33.67 42.89 -1.09
CA GLU A 78 34.47 43.72 -2.03
C GLU A 78 33.69 44.09 -3.31
N LEU A 79 32.57 43.41 -3.58
CA LEU A 79 31.70 43.66 -4.74
C LEU A 79 30.64 44.73 -4.44
N ALA A 80 30.38 45.60 -5.42
CA ALA A 80 29.41 46.67 -5.30
C ALA A 80 27.98 46.11 -5.17
N PRO A 81 27.03 46.78 -4.48
CA PRO A 81 25.66 46.28 -4.32
C PRO A 81 24.96 45.96 -5.65
N ALA A 82 25.26 46.71 -6.71
CA ALA A 82 24.74 46.44 -8.05
C ALA A 82 25.16 45.08 -8.59
N GLU A 83 26.36 44.56 -8.26
CA GLU A 83 26.85 43.27 -8.74
C GLU A 83 26.18 42.07 -8.04
N ARG A 84 25.39 42.32 -6.99
CA ARG A 84 24.70 41.30 -6.19
C ARG A 84 23.27 41.00 -6.68
N ASP A 85 22.63 41.94 -7.37
CA ASP A 85 21.27 41.79 -7.90
C ASP A 85 21.26 41.32 -9.37
N LEU A 86 20.36 40.38 -9.69
CA LEU A 86 20.20 39.85 -11.05
C LEU A 86 19.36 40.82 -11.91
N THR A 87 20.03 41.64 -12.71
CA THR A 87 19.40 42.68 -13.54
C THR A 87 19.91 42.64 -14.98
N GLU A 88 19.21 43.32 -15.90
CA GLU A 88 19.60 43.38 -17.30
C GLU A 88 20.98 44.05 -17.49
N ASP A 89 21.27 45.11 -16.73
CA ASP A 89 22.55 45.82 -16.80
C ASP A 89 23.70 45.01 -16.19
N THR A 90 23.44 44.21 -15.14
CA THR A 90 24.47 43.35 -14.52
C THR A 90 24.80 42.14 -15.38
N LEU A 91 23.83 41.61 -16.13
CA LEU A 91 24.07 40.61 -17.19
C LEU A 91 24.90 41.19 -18.35
N LYS A 92 24.57 42.41 -18.84
CA LYS A 92 25.33 43.07 -19.91
C LYS A 92 26.78 43.36 -19.49
N TYR A 93 26.98 43.90 -18.29
CA TYR A 93 28.31 44.16 -17.75
C TYR A 93 29.12 42.87 -17.59
N GLY A 94 28.53 41.81 -17.01
CA GLY A 94 29.16 40.50 -16.88
C GLY A 94 29.57 39.90 -18.22
N ALA A 95 28.68 39.94 -19.22
CA ALA A 95 28.97 39.48 -20.59
C ALA A 95 30.11 40.27 -21.26
N GLN A 96 30.10 41.61 -21.13
CA GLN A 96 31.16 42.44 -21.70
C GLN A 96 32.51 42.19 -21.01
N LEU A 97 32.53 42.05 -19.69
CA LEU A 97 33.72 41.73 -18.91
C LEU A 97 34.27 40.34 -19.28
N ALA A 98 33.41 39.33 -19.41
CA ALA A 98 33.77 37.98 -19.83
C ALA A 98 34.37 37.98 -21.24
N LEU A 99 33.76 38.69 -22.20
CA LEU A 99 34.28 38.86 -23.57
C LEU A 99 35.64 39.56 -23.60
N THR A 100 35.82 40.65 -22.87
CA THR A 100 37.11 41.37 -22.81
C THR A 100 38.21 40.50 -22.21
N ARG A 101 37.92 39.78 -21.10
CA ARG A 101 38.88 38.83 -20.50
C ARG A 101 39.21 37.67 -21.43
N TRP A 102 38.21 37.11 -22.13
CA TRP A 102 38.40 36.03 -23.10
C TRP A 102 39.32 36.41 -24.26
N GLN A 103 39.17 37.62 -24.79
CA GLN A 103 40.06 38.16 -25.82
C GLN A 103 41.49 38.34 -25.26
N ALA A 104 41.65 38.96 -24.10
CA ALA A 104 42.96 39.17 -23.47
C ALA A 104 43.72 37.85 -23.23
N LEU A 105 43.04 36.81 -22.76
CA LEU A 105 43.63 35.48 -22.56
C LEU A 105 44.00 34.76 -23.87
N ARG A 106 43.38 35.11 -25.01
CA ARG A 106 43.81 34.62 -26.33
C ARG A 106 45.13 35.27 -26.74
N ASP A 107 45.28 36.57 -26.54
CA ASP A 107 46.44 37.33 -27.02
C ASP A 107 47.69 37.15 -26.13
N GLU A 108 47.52 37.07 -24.81
CA GLU A 108 48.61 36.88 -23.86
C GLU A 108 48.68 35.44 -23.33
N LYS A 109 49.84 34.80 -23.46
CA LYS A 109 50.06 33.43 -22.92
C LYS A 109 50.34 33.40 -21.43
N THR A 110 50.90 34.47 -20.86
CA THR A 110 51.37 34.54 -19.47
C THR A 110 50.27 34.85 -18.45
N SER A 111 49.12 35.36 -18.89
CA SER A 111 47.95 35.65 -18.05
C SER A 111 46.96 34.48 -17.95
N ARG A 112 47.23 33.36 -18.64
CA ARG A 112 46.40 32.15 -18.65
C ARG A 112 46.56 31.37 -17.35
N SER A 113 45.54 31.43 -16.49
CA SER A 113 45.42 30.61 -15.28
C SER A 113 44.07 29.91 -15.21
N PHE A 114 43.94 28.91 -14.34
CA PHE A 114 42.65 28.27 -14.04
C PHE A 114 41.61 29.29 -13.61
N ASP A 115 41.94 30.15 -12.64
CA ASP A 115 41.01 31.17 -12.11
C ASP A 115 40.57 32.17 -13.17
N ALA A 116 41.47 32.60 -14.06
CA ALA A 116 41.14 33.55 -15.12
C ALA A 116 40.10 32.98 -16.10
N TYR A 117 40.17 31.68 -16.42
CA TYR A 117 39.15 31.01 -17.24
C TYR A 117 37.91 30.59 -16.43
N PHE A 118 38.03 30.22 -15.16
CA PHE A 118 36.90 29.87 -14.29
C PHE A 118 35.97 31.07 -14.06
N GLU A 119 36.51 32.26 -13.81
CA GLU A 119 35.71 33.47 -13.65
C GLU A 119 34.98 33.86 -14.94
N ILE A 120 35.52 33.54 -16.13
CA ILE A 120 34.80 33.67 -17.40
C ILE A 120 33.70 32.60 -17.50
N PHE A 121 34.01 31.34 -17.21
CA PHE A 121 33.06 30.23 -17.21
C PHE A 121 31.83 30.53 -16.35
N ARG A 122 32.02 30.95 -15.09
CA ARG A 122 30.92 31.22 -14.15
C ARG A 122 29.93 32.24 -14.70
N GLU A 123 30.43 33.34 -15.26
CA GLU A 123 29.56 34.40 -15.79
C GLU A 123 28.83 33.97 -17.06
N VAL A 124 29.49 33.25 -17.96
CA VAL A 124 28.85 32.77 -19.20
C VAL A 124 27.85 31.66 -18.92
N ALA A 125 28.16 30.71 -18.03
CA ALA A 125 27.27 29.62 -17.64
C ALA A 125 25.99 30.15 -16.96
N ARG A 126 26.10 31.23 -16.17
CA ARG A 126 24.96 31.95 -15.58
C ARG A 126 24.03 32.54 -16.65
N ILE A 127 24.57 33.11 -17.73
CA ILE A 127 23.80 33.69 -18.83
C ILE A 127 23.14 32.57 -19.66
N GLU A 128 23.88 31.53 -20.03
CA GLU A 128 23.39 30.38 -20.80
C GLU A 128 22.27 29.62 -20.05
N SER A 129 22.41 29.41 -18.73
CA SER A 129 21.40 28.77 -17.90
C SER A 129 20.09 29.57 -17.83
N LEU A 130 20.17 30.91 -17.81
CA LEU A 130 18.99 31.80 -17.80
C LEU A 130 18.25 31.81 -19.15
N ASP A 131 18.98 31.72 -20.26
CA ASP A 131 18.44 31.50 -21.61
C ASP A 131 17.83 30.09 -21.77
N HIS A 132 18.36 29.06 -21.08
CA HIS A 132 17.81 27.70 -21.11
C HIS A 132 16.58 27.51 -20.23
N ALA A 133 16.58 27.99 -18.99
CA ALA A 133 15.47 27.85 -18.03
C ALA A 133 14.16 28.46 -18.55
N THR A 134 14.26 29.46 -19.43
CA THR A 134 13.12 30.18 -20.01
C THR A 134 12.57 29.54 -21.30
N LYS A 135 13.18 28.44 -21.78
CA LYS A 135 12.69 27.58 -22.88
C LYS A 135 11.96 26.33 -22.38
N ILE A 136 11.97 26.07 -21.08
CA ILE A 136 11.27 24.95 -20.43
C ILE A 136 9.86 25.41 -20.02
N ALA A 137 8.86 24.56 -20.25
CA ALA A 137 7.46 24.90 -20.04
C ALA A 137 7.12 25.22 -18.58
N GLY A 138 6.87 26.51 -18.27
CA GLY A 138 6.38 26.95 -16.97
C GLY A 138 6.79 28.37 -16.55
N VAL A 139 7.85 28.93 -17.15
CA VAL A 139 8.35 30.29 -16.84
C VAL A 139 7.83 31.30 -17.87
N ASP A 140 7.44 32.51 -17.44
CA ASP A 140 6.93 33.54 -18.35
C ASP A 140 8.04 34.07 -19.28
N VAL A 141 7.95 33.68 -20.55
CA VAL A 141 8.87 34.05 -21.65
C VAL A 141 8.89 35.57 -21.93
N ARG A 142 8.04 36.36 -21.25
CA ARG A 142 8.02 37.84 -21.33
C ARG A 142 8.99 38.53 -20.37
N SER A 143 9.76 37.79 -19.57
CA SER A 143 10.79 38.39 -18.71
C SER A 143 11.84 39.16 -19.54
N HIS A 144 12.05 40.44 -19.24
CA HIS A 144 13.09 41.23 -19.92
C HIS A 144 14.50 40.61 -19.76
N LEU A 145 14.74 39.94 -18.63
CA LEU A 145 16.00 39.24 -18.35
C LEU A 145 16.24 38.05 -19.31
N SER A 146 15.18 37.33 -19.72
CA SER A 146 15.33 36.19 -20.63
C SER A 146 15.73 36.64 -22.04
N VAL A 147 15.10 37.71 -22.53
CA VAL A 147 15.40 38.31 -23.84
C VAL A 147 16.83 38.86 -23.86
N ALA A 148 17.26 39.51 -22.78
CA ALA A 148 18.63 40.00 -22.64
C ALA A 148 19.65 38.85 -22.59
N ALA A 149 19.38 37.79 -21.82
CA ALA A 149 20.25 36.61 -21.73
C ALA A 149 20.41 35.91 -23.10
N ALA A 150 19.32 35.71 -23.83
CA ALA A 150 19.33 35.08 -25.16
C ALA A 150 20.16 35.87 -26.19
N GLU A 151 20.03 37.20 -26.21
CA GLU A 151 20.79 38.06 -27.12
C GLU A 151 22.28 38.13 -26.72
N LEU A 152 22.60 38.21 -25.42
CA LEU A 152 23.99 38.16 -24.93
C LEU A 152 24.64 36.81 -25.23
N HIS A 153 23.96 35.69 -25.01
CA HIS A 153 24.43 34.34 -25.34
C HIS A 153 24.78 34.24 -26.84
N LYS A 154 23.91 34.75 -27.72
CA LYS A 154 24.16 34.82 -29.16
C LYS A 154 25.37 35.69 -29.53
N GLN A 155 25.56 36.83 -28.87
CA GLN A 155 26.71 37.72 -29.08
C GLN A 155 28.03 37.09 -28.61
N MET A 156 28.02 36.35 -27.49
CA MET A 156 29.21 35.64 -26.99
C MET A 156 29.61 34.49 -27.92
N ASN A 157 28.64 33.68 -28.36
CA ASN A 157 28.87 32.62 -29.35
C ASN A 157 29.42 33.16 -30.68
N ALA A 158 28.95 34.33 -31.15
CA ALA A 158 29.46 34.97 -32.36
C ALA A 158 30.95 35.39 -32.26
N GLN A 159 31.51 35.53 -31.05
CA GLN A 159 32.93 35.80 -30.80
C GLN A 159 33.72 34.53 -30.42
N GLY A 160 33.07 33.36 -30.48
CA GLY A 160 33.63 32.08 -30.06
C GLY A 160 33.95 32.06 -28.58
N LEU A 161 33.01 32.52 -27.75
CA LEU A 161 32.97 32.35 -26.29
C LEU A 161 31.67 31.62 -25.94
N SER A 162 31.79 30.42 -25.40
CA SER A 162 30.73 29.69 -24.69
C SER A 162 31.23 29.30 -23.29
N ALA A 163 30.32 28.96 -22.38
CA ALA A 163 30.72 28.41 -21.08
C ALA A 163 31.53 27.10 -21.28
N ARG A 164 31.14 26.27 -22.24
CA ARG A 164 31.88 25.04 -22.58
C ARG A 164 33.34 25.33 -22.95
N ASP A 165 33.59 26.31 -23.83
CA ASP A 165 34.95 26.67 -24.25
C ASP A 165 35.79 27.24 -23.09
N ALA A 166 35.18 28.06 -22.24
CA ALA A 166 35.82 28.63 -21.06
C ALA A 166 36.15 27.56 -20.02
N GLY A 167 35.21 26.65 -19.72
CA GLY A 167 35.39 25.53 -18.80
C GLY A 167 36.47 24.55 -19.25
N ILE A 168 36.45 24.15 -20.53
CA ILE A 168 37.52 23.33 -21.14
C ILE A 168 38.88 24.03 -21.05
N SER A 169 38.94 25.35 -21.28
CA SER A 169 40.18 26.12 -21.18
C SER A 169 40.71 26.23 -19.74
N ALA A 170 39.82 26.35 -18.76
CA ALA A 170 40.14 26.31 -17.34
C ALA A 170 40.77 24.95 -16.97
N LEU A 171 40.07 23.84 -17.27
CA LEU A 171 40.56 22.49 -16.97
C LEU A 171 41.89 22.18 -17.66
N LYS A 172 42.03 22.48 -18.95
CA LYS A 172 43.30 22.28 -19.68
C LYS A 172 44.45 23.07 -19.06
N THR A 173 44.20 24.28 -18.57
CA THR A 173 45.22 25.11 -17.89
C THR A 173 45.57 24.55 -16.50
N LEU A 174 44.57 24.05 -15.75
CA LEU A 174 44.78 23.42 -14.44
C LEU A 174 45.62 22.15 -14.54
N ILE A 175 45.25 21.25 -15.46
CA ILE A 175 45.95 19.98 -15.73
C ILE A 175 47.39 20.21 -16.19
N ALA A 176 47.62 21.24 -17.00
CA ALA A 176 48.93 21.56 -17.60
C ALA A 176 49.85 22.45 -16.74
N SER A 177 49.42 22.88 -15.55
CA SER A 177 50.27 23.65 -14.62
C SER A 177 51.56 22.90 -14.26
N SER A 178 52.65 23.59 -13.92
CA SER A 178 53.90 22.94 -13.47
C SER A 178 53.91 22.61 -11.97
N ASP A 179 53.03 23.24 -11.21
CA ASP A 179 53.15 23.35 -9.76
C ASP A 179 52.38 22.22 -9.05
N GLN A 180 52.74 21.92 -7.80
CA GLN A 180 51.88 21.08 -6.97
C GLN A 180 50.56 21.81 -6.70
N LEU A 181 49.44 21.10 -6.85
CA LEU A 181 48.13 21.63 -6.50
C LEU A 181 48.08 21.85 -4.98
N SER A 182 48.05 23.12 -4.56
CA SER A 182 48.20 23.54 -3.16
C SER A 182 46.96 23.18 -2.32
N SER A 183 47.18 22.65 -1.12
CA SER A 183 46.14 22.22 -0.18
C SER A 183 45.67 23.34 0.76
N THR A 184 45.83 24.62 0.41
CA THR A 184 45.51 25.75 1.31
C THR A 184 44.02 25.96 1.54
N ASP A 185 43.17 25.55 0.59
CA ASP A 185 41.72 25.42 0.73
C ASP A 185 41.20 24.38 -0.28
N PRO A 186 41.15 23.08 0.09
CA PRO A 186 40.76 22.02 -0.83
C PRO A 186 39.25 22.01 -1.15
N ASP A 187 38.40 22.55 -0.26
CA ASP A 187 36.94 22.59 -0.46
C ASP A 187 36.56 23.68 -1.47
N TRP A 188 37.13 24.89 -1.34
CA TRP A 188 36.98 25.97 -2.32
C TRP A 188 37.48 25.55 -3.70
N PHE A 189 38.60 24.83 -3.74
CA PHE A 189 39.17 24.31 -4.97
C PHE A 189 38.29 23.21 -5.59
N LYS A 190 37.71 22.31 -4.77
CA LYS A 190 36.76 21.28 -5.19
C LYS A 190 35.53 21.88 -5.87
N VAL A 191 34.87 22.83 -5.21
CA VAL A 191 33.66 23.50 -5.74
C VAL A 191 33.89 24.06 -7.15
N ARG A 192 35.03 24.71 -7.39
CA ARG A 192 35.34 25.35 -8.69
C ARG A 192 35.43 24.37 -9.84
N TYR A 193 36.18 23.26 -9.70
CA TYR A 193 36.24 22.28 -10.79
C TYR A 193 34.95 21.47 -10.90
N THR A 194 34.27 21.19 -9.78
CA THR A 194 32.96 20.50 -9.74
C THR A 194 31.93 21.25 -10.58
N LEU A 195 31.82 22.58 -10.43
CA LEU A 195 30.90 23.41 -11.23
C LEU A 195 31.19 23.36 -12.74
N ILE A 196 32.46 23.30 -13.14
CA ILE A 196 32.83 23.15 -14.56
C ILE A 196 32.43 21.77 -15.09
N LEU A 197 32.68 20.72 -14.31
CA LEU A 197 32.41 19.33 -14.70
C LEU A 197 30.90 19.05 -14.79
N ASP A 198 30.12 19.46 -13.79
CA ASP A 198 28.66 19.25 -13.74
C ASP A 198 27.91 19.96 -14.88
N TYR A 199 28.42 21.11 -15.34
CA TYR A 199 27.83 21.87 -16.45
C TYR A 199 28.03 21.22 -17.83
N MET A 200 29.04 20.36 -18.00
CA MET A 200 29.48 19.89 -19.32
C MET A 200 29.32 18.37 -19.48
N SER A 201 29.13 17.92 -20.72
CA SER A 201 29.01 16.48 -21.02
C SER A 201 29.77 16.05 -22.29
N GLY A 202 29.87 14.74 -22.49
CA GLY A 202 30.50 14.11 -23.66
C GLY A 202 31.97 13.73 -23.47
N ILE A 203 32.49 12.94 -24.42
CA ILE A 203 33.77 12.23 -24.28
C ILE A 203 35.01 13.13 -24.08
N GLU A 204 35.04 14.35 -24.63
CA GLU A 204 36.15 15.29 -24.38
C GLU A 204 36.21 15.73 -22.90
N VAL A 205 35.05 15.92 -22.27
CA VAL A 205 34.96 16.34 -20.86
C VAL A 205 35.39 15.19 -19.95
N ALA A 206 34.94 13.97 -20.25
CA ALA A 206 35.29 12.77 -19.49
C ALA A 206 36.80 12.43 -19.56
N LYS A 207 37.46 12.75 -20.70
CA LYS A 207 38.93 12.71 -20.81
C LYS A 207 39.59 13.72 -19.88
N LEU A 208 39.14 14.98 -19.90
CA LEU A 208 39.69 16.05 -19.06
C LEU A 208 39.48 15.79 -17.57
N SER A 209 38.34 15.21 -17.17
CA SER A 209 38.11 14.83 -15.77
C SER A 209 39.05 13.71 -15.33
N LEU A 210 39.31 12.71 -16.18
CA LEU A 210 40.27 11.64 -15.89
C LEU A 210 41.72 12.13 -15.82
N ASP A 211 42.12 13.05 -16.70
CA ASP A 211 43.44 13.69 -16.65
C ASP A 211 43.59 14.57 -15.39
N LEU A 212 42.52 15.26 -14.97
CA LEU A 212 42.48 16.00 -13.71
C LEU A 212 42.58 15.06 -12.50
N ALA A 213 41.82 13.96 -12.46
CA ALA A 213 41.89 12.97 -11.37
C ALA A 213 43.31 12.40 -11.22
N LYS A 214 43.96 12.06 -12.35
CA LYS A 214 45.36 11.63 -12.38
C LYS A 214 46.31 12.71 -11.83
N ARG A 215 46.10 13.97 -12.18
CA ARG A 215 46.92 15.10 -11.71
C ARG A 215 46.71 15.42 -10.22
N LEU A 216 45.50 15.24 -9.71
CA LEU A 216 45.17 15.34 -8.28
C LEU A 216 45.89 14.24 -7.49
N ALA A 217 45.82 12.99 -7.93
CA ALA A 217 46.52 11.88 -7.30
C ALA A 217 48.06 12.06 -7.32
N GLN A 218 48.64 12.56 -8.42
CA GLN A 218 50.05 12.95 -8.49
C GLN A 218 50.43 14.08 -7.50
N SER A 219 49.45 14.86 -7.03
CA SER A 219 49.62 15.90 -6.01
C SER A 219 49.27 15.40 -4.58
N ASN A 220 49.08 14.09 -4.39
CA ASN A 220 48.60 13.43 -3.17
C ASN A 220 47.17 13.83 -2.72
N LEU A 221 46.34 14.33 -3.64
CA LEU A 221 44.93 14.70 -3.39
C LEU A 221 43.99 13.55 -3.79
N ASN A 222 44.21 12.36 -3.22
CA ASN A 222 43.57 11.12 -3.67
C ASN A 222 42.04 11.09 -3.44
N GLU A 223 41.54 11.74 -2.39
CA GLU A 223 40.08 11.90 -2.17
C GLU A 223 39.43 12.70 -3.30
N LEU A 224 40.02 13.85 -3.68
CA LEU A 224 39.53 14.66 -4.80
C LEU A 224 39.62 13.93 -6.15
N ALA A 225 40.63 13.06 -6.31
CA ALA A 225 40.74 12.18 -7.48
C ALA A 225 39.63 11.11 -7.50
N LEU A 226 39.28 10.54 -6.34
CA LEU A 226 38.18 9.58 -6.20
C LEU A 226 36.81 10.24 -6.39
N ASP A 227 36.58 11.44 -5.85
CA ASP A 227 35.37 12.23 -6.07
C ASP A 227 35.04 12.35 -7.56
N ILE A 228 36.05 12.57 -8.41
CA ILE A 228 35.83 12.67 -9.86
C ILE A 228 35.30 11.36 -10.46
N TYR A 229 35.79 10.21 -9.99
CA TYR A 229 35.27 8.91 -10.39
C TYR A 229 33.85 8.69 -9.86
N VAL A 230 33.56 9.04 -8.60
CA VAL A 230 32.25 8.76 -7.99
C VAL A 230 31.15 9.66 -8.54
N ASP A 231 31.41 10.97 -8.66
CA ASP A 231 30.37 11.97 -8.94
C ASP A 231 30.14 12.18 -10.46
N PHE A 232 31.17 12.10 -11.30
CA PHE A 232 31.07 12.51 -12.72
C PHE A 232 31.11 11.37 -13.74
N LEU A 233 31.94 10.34 -13.53
CA LEU A 233 32.10 9.27 -14.52
C LEU A 233 30.78 8.55 -14.86
N PRO A 234 29.91 8.18 -13.88
CA PRO A 234 28.60 7.60 -14.17
C PRO A 234 27.70 8.53 -14.99
N LEU A 235 27.69 9.83 -14.68
CA LEU A 235 26.89 10.83 -15.39
C LEU A 235 27.37 11.03 -16.83
N TYR A 236 28.69 11.05 -17.05
CA TYR A 236 29.23 11.13 -18.41
C TYR A 236 28.95 9.86 -19.21
N PHE A 237 29.15 8.69 -18.62
CA PHE A 237 28.95 7.41 -19.30
C PHE A 237 27.49 7.23 -19.75
N ASP A 238 26.53 7.54 -18.88
CA ASP A 238 25.08 7.53 -19.18
C ASP A 238 24.73 8.51 -20.33
N GLY A 239 25.45 9.63 -20.44
CA GLY A 239 25.32 10.60 -21.51
C GLY A 239 26.04 10.26 -22.84
N LEU A 240 26.80 9.16 -22.94
CA LEU A 240 27.49 8.76 -24.17
C LEU A 240 26.59 7.88 -25.06
N SER A 241 26.27 8.35 -26.26
CA SER A 241 25.51 7.56 -27.26
C SER A 241 26.38 6.58 -28.06
N SER A 242 27.65 6.89 -28.28
CA SER A 242 28.60 6.12 -29.10
C SER A 242 29.28 4.98 -28.32
N ALA A 243 29.27 3.77 -28.89
CA ALA A 243 30.00 2.62 -28.35
C ALA A 243 31.52 2.86 -28.32
N MET A 244 32.07 3.54 -29.34
CA MET A 244 33.50 3.89 -29.37
C MET A 244 33.87 4.85 -28.23
N ASP A 245 32.99 5.80 -27.92
CA ASP A 245 33.21 6.77 -26.84
C ASP A 245 33.14 6.08 -25.47
N ARG A 246 32.20 5.14 -25.29
CA ARG A 246 32.13 4.29 -24.08
C ARG A 246 33.38 3.42 -23.92
N GLN A 247 33.84 2.76 -24.99
CA GLN A 247 35.09 2.00 -24.99
C GLN A 247 36.29 2.89 -24.64
N GLU A 248 36.38 4.08 -25.21
CA GLU A 248 37.49 5.02 -24.94
C GLU A 248 37.46 5.53 -23.49
N LEU A 249 36.29 5.90 -22.96
CA LEU A 249 36.10 6.30 -21.56
C LEU A 249 36.51 5.18 -20.61
N MET A 250 35.96 3.97 -20.80
CA MET A 250 36.25 2.81 -19.94
C MET A 250 37.73 2.47 -19.95
N LYS A 251 38.37 2.46 -21.13
CA LYS A 251 39.81 2.21 -21.27
C LYS A 251 40.67 3.22 -20.50
N LEU A 252 40.35 4.52 -20.62
CA LEU A 252 41.09 5.57 -19.93
C LEU A 252 40.86 5.53 -18.41
N ALA A 253 39.62 5.29 -17.98
CA ALA A 253 39.26 5.19 -16.56
C ALA A 253 39.96 4.01 -15.88
N SER A 254 39.99 2.84 -16.52
CA SER A 254 40.68 1.65 -16.02
C SER A 254 42.20 1.82 -16.02
N ALA A 255 42.79 2.37 -17.09
CA ALA A 255 44.24 2.59 -17.16
C ALA A 255 44.73 3.64 -16.14
N ASN A 256 43.89 4.60 -15.74
CA ASN A 256 44.22 5.59 -14.70
C ASN A 256 43.95 5.09 -13.27
N ALA A 257 43.25 3.97 -13.06
CA ALA A 257 42.85 3.50 -11.72
C ALA A 257 44.04 3.29 -10.78
N GLY A 258 45.11 2.62 -11.25
CA GLY A 258 46.33 2.41 -10.47
C GLY A 258 47.08 3.70 -10.12
N ALA A 259 46.90 4.77 -10.91
CA ALA A 259 47.49 6.08 -10.61
C ALA A 259 46.71 6.87 -9.53
N VAL A 260 45.41 6.58 -9.36
CA VAL A 260 44.60 7.10 -8.24
C VAL A 260 44.89 6.33 -6.95
N GLY A 261 45.22 5.04 -7.05
CA GLY A 261 45.69 4.22 -5.93
C GLY A 261 44.62 3.88 -4.88
N ASN A 262 43.35 4.18 -5.14
CA ASN A 262 42.23 3.90 -4.24
C ASN A 262 41.33 2.79 -4.80
N ALA A 263 41.10 1.73 -4.01
CA ALA A 263 40.28 0.58 -4.38
C ALA A 263 38.83 0.94 -4.73
N ALA A 264 38.29 2.04 -4.18
CA ALA A 264 36.93 2.51 -4.48
C ALA A 264 36.72 2.90 -5.97
N VAL A 265 37.79 3.12 -6.74
CA VAL A 265 37.71 3.27 -8.20
C VAL A 265 37.16 2.00 -8.88
N LEU A 266 37.50 0.81 -8.36
CA LEU A 266 37.02 -0.47 -8.91
C LEU A 266 35.50 -0.63 -8.71
N ARG A 267 34.96 -0.06 -7.63
CA ARG A 267 33.50 0.03 -7.41
C ARG A 267 32.83 0.83 -8.53
N VAL A 268 33.34 2.02 -8.82
CA VAL A 268 32.82 2.87 -9.92
C VAL A 268 32.91 2.13 -11.26
N LEU A 269 34.06 1.53 -11.59
CA LEU A 269 34.21 0.74 -12.82
C LEU A 269 33.24 -0.44 -12.88
N THR A 270 32.90 -1.06 -11.74
CA THR A 270 31.85 -2.08 -11.65
C THR A 270 30.49 -1.50 -12.01
N ASP A 271 30.12 -0.37 -11.40
CA ASP A 271 28.82 0.26 -11.62
C ASP A 271 28.67 0.70 -13.11
N LEU A 272 29.73 1.23 -13.74
CA LEU A 272 29.78 1.52 -15.18
C LEU A 272 29.62 0.26 -16.06
N LEU A 273 30.30 -0.84 -15.74
CA LEU A 273 30.14 -2.12 -16.47
C LEU A 273 28.72 -2.68 -16.34
N ARG A 274 28.08 -2.49 -15.18
CA ARG A 274 26.70 -2.95 -14.93
C ARG A 274 25.66 -2.12 -15.68
N MET A 275 25.90 -0.82 -15.80
CA MET A 275 25.12 0.15 -16.60
C MET A 275 25.38 0.06 -18.12
N SER A 276 26.43 -0.67 -18.55
CA SER A 276 26.80 -0.74 -19.97
C SER A 276 25.73 -1.45 -20.81
N PRO A 277 25.49 -1.04 -22.07
CA PRO A 277 24.57 -1.73 -22.98
C PRO A 277 24.89 -3.22 -23.06
N ARG A 278 23.86 -4.09 -23.01
CA ARG A 278 24.07 -5.55 -22.87
C ARG A 278 24.92 -6.18 -23.97
N ALA A 279 24.85 -5.65 -25.19
CA ALA A 279 25.66 -6.10 -26.32
C ALA A 279 27.16 -5.76 -26.18
N GLU A 280 27.50 -4.72 -25.41
CA GLU A 280 28.86 -4.22 -25.22
C GLU A 280 29.52 -4.73 -23.93
N LYS A 281 28.71 -5.15 -22.93
CA LYS A 281 29.18 -5.54 -21.58
C LYS A 281 30.40 -6.44 -21.55
N VAL A 282 30.41 -7.51 -22.36
CA VAL A 282 31.51 -8.49 -22.36
C VAL A 282 32.79 -7.87 -22.94
N GLU A 283 32.69 -7.13 -24.05
CA GLU A 283 33.85 -6.47 -24.68
C GLU A 283 34.42 -5.38 -23.76
N LEU A 284 33.56 -4.55 -23.17
CA LEU A 284 33.96 -3.51 -22.20
C LEU A 284 34.59 -4.10 -20.94
N ALA A 285 34.05 -5.20 -20.40
CA ALA A 285 34.62 -5.86 -19.23
C ALA A 285 36.02 -6.43 -19.52
N GLN A 286 36.18 -7.14 -20.64
CA GLN A 286 37.47 -7.71 -21.04
C GLN A 286 38.51 -6.61 -21.30
N LEU A 287 38.13 -5.55 -22.01
CA LEU A 287 38.96 -4.35 -22.19
C LEU A 287 39.42 -3.77 -20.85
N VAL A 288 38.51 -3.61 -19.89
CA VAL A 288 38.80 -3.05 -18.56
C VAL A 288 39.71 -3.98 -17.75
N PHE A 289 39.46 -5.29 -17.74
CA PHE A 289 40.32 -6.27 -17.06
C PHE A 289 41.75 -6.29 -17.62
N ASP A 290 41.92 -6.16 -18.95
CA ASP A 290 43.23 -6.06 -19.61
C ASP A 290 43.96 -4.74 -19.29
N GLN A 291 43.25 -3.65 -18.98
CA GLN A 291 43.87 -2.34 -18.65
C GLN A 291 44.25 -2.17 -17.17
N ILE A 292 43.61 -2.88 -16.24
CA ILE A 292 43.91 -2.75 -14.80
C ILE A 292 45.30 -3.33 -14.51
N ASP A 293 46.10 -2.58 -13.75
CA ASP A 293 47.40 -3.00 -13.27
C ASP A 293 47.25 -4.15 -12.25
N ILE A 294 47.95 -5.27 -12.53
CA ILE A 294 47.90 -6.50 -11.75
C ILE A 294 48.50 -6.33 -10.34
N ASP A 295 49.46 -5.42 -10.17
CA ASP A 295 50.09 -5.18 -8.87
C ASP A 295 49.21 -4.24 -8.02
N PHE A 296 48.53 -3.27 -8.65
CA PHE A 296 47.51 -2.44 -7.99
C PHE A 296 46.36 -3.28 -7.45
N ILE A 297 45.77 -4.19 -8.24
CA ILE A 297 44.63 -4.98 -7.77
C ILE A 297 45.01 -5.98 -6.66
N ARG A 298 46.23 -6.53 -6.70
CA ARG A 298 46.75 -7.37 -5.61
C ARG A 298 46.96 -6.56 -4.34
N GLN A 299 47.58 -5.38 -4.44
CA GLN A 299 47.73 -4.49 -3.29
C GLN A 299 46.36 -4.09 -2.71
N ALA A 300 45.40 -3.70 -3.55
CA ALA A 300 44.05 -3.35 -3.13
C ALA A 300 43.36 -4.49 -2.37
N ARG A 301 43.47 -5.72 -2.87
CA ARG A 301 42.95 -6.94 -2.21
C ARG A 301 43.69 -7.25 -0.91
N ASP A 302 45.01 -7.21 -0.90
CA ASP A 302 45.83 -7.61 0.26
C ASP A 302 45.79 -6.55 1.39
N THR A 303 45.44 -5.30 1.06
CA THR A 303 45.16 -4.22 2.04
C THR A 303 43.71 -4.17 2.50
N ALA A 304 42.80 -4.92 1.88
CA ALA A 304 41.41 -4.99 2.33
C ALA A 304 41.33 -5.70 3.68
N THR A 305 40.98 -4.96 4.73
CA THR A 305 40.86 -5.49 6.10
C THR A 305 39.66 -6.42 6.29
N ASP A 306 38.74 -6.44 5.34
CA ASP A 306 37.49 -7.19 5.43
C ASP A 306 37.55 -8.44 4.53
N SER A 307 37.76 -9.60 5.14
CA SER A 307 37.99 -10.88 4.45
C SER A 307 36.76 -11.44 3.69
N GLY A 308 35.67 -10.66 3.64
CA GLY A 308 34.41 -10.97 2.96
C GLY A 308 34.09 -10.12 1.72
N ASP A 309 34.98 -9.23 1.26
CA ASP A 309 34.73 -8.44 0.03
C ASP A 309 34.85 -9.32 -1.23
N LEU A 310 33.69 -9.83 -1.66
CA LEU A 310 33.56 -10.64 -2.87
C LEU A 310 33.77 -9.83 -4.16
N VAL A 311 33.59 -8.51 -4.14
CA VAL A 311 33.77 -7.65 -5.32
C VAL A 311 35.25 -7.45 -5.61
N LEU A 312 36.07 -7.14 -4.60
CA LEU A 312 37.53 -7.08 -4.77
C LEU A 312 38.14 -8.44 -5.11
N ALA A 313 37.64 -9.52 -4.49
CA ALA A 313 38.03 -10.87 -4.87
C ALA A 313 37.67 -11.19 -6.34
N ALA A 314 36.47 -10.78 -6.80
CA ALA A 314 36.05 -10.94 -8.19
C ALA A 314 36.97 -10.17 -9.16
N TRP A 315 37.26 -8.90 -8.87
CA TRP A 315 38.21 -8.10 -9.66
C TRP A 315 39.58 -8.75 -9.77
N ALA A 316 40.17 -9.16 -8.65
CA ALA A 316 41.49 -9.78 -8.65
C ALA A 316 41.55 -11.04 -9.54
N ASN A 317 40.57 -11.93 -9.41
CA ASN A 317 40.52 -13.15 -10.21
C ASN A 317 40.25 -12.87 -11.70
N SER A 318 39.38 -11.90 -12.03
CA SER A 318 39.09 -11.51 -13.42
C SER A 318 40.29 -10.85 -14.11
N VAL A 319 41.01 -9.96 -13.42
CA VAL A 319 42.23 -9.32 -13.94
C VAL A 319 43.36 -10.35 -14.09
N GLU A 320 43.57 -11.22 -13.09
CA GLU A 320 44.58 -12.28 -13.22
C GLU A 320 44.30 -13.20 -14.42
N LEU A 321 43.05 -13.57 -14.66
CA LEU A 321 42.64 -14.37 -15.83
C LEU A 321 42.87 -13.63 -17.15
N ALA A 322 42.53 -12.33 -17.22
CA ALA A 322 42.72 -11.49 -18.40
C ALA A 322 44.21 -11.41 -18.82
N HIS A 323 45.09 -11.18 -17.83
CA HIS A 323 46.55 -11.19 -17.98
C HIS A 323 47.18 -12.59 -18.11
N GLY A 324 46.39 -13.64 -18.28
CA GLY A 324 46.87 -15.02 -18.48
C GLY A 324 47.60 -15.63 -17.28
N ARG A 325 47.38 -15.11 -16.07
CA ARG A 325 47.85 -15.70 -14.81
C ARG A 325 46.83 -16.72 -14.31
N LYS A 326 47.30 -17.66 -13.49
CA LYS A 326 46.40 -18.55 -12.75
C LYS A 326 45.82 -17.76 -11.56
N PRO A 327 44.49 -17.66 -11.42
CA PRO A 327 43.88 -17.00 -10.27
C PRO A 327 44.21 -17.71 -8.97
N GLU A 328 44.31 -16.95 -7.88
CA GLU A 328 44.61 -17.50 -6.54
C GLU A 328 43.45 -18.33 -5.96
N ASN A 329 42.20 -17.91 -6.20
CA ASN A 329 41.00 -18.59 -5.72
C ASN A 329 40.35 -19.42 -6.83
N ASP A 330 39.52 -20.40 -6.45
CA ASP A 330 38.64 -21.08 -7.39
C ASP A 330 37.47 -20.15 -7.78
N ILE A 331 37.51 -19.65 -9.03
CA ILE A 331 36.47 -18.78 -9.62
C ILE A 331 35.07 -19.40 -9.52
N GLY A 332 34.94 -20.73 -9.63
CA GLY A 332 33.68 -21.43 -9.52
C GLY A 332 33.11 -21.37 -8.10
N VAL A 333 33.96 -21.55 -7.09
CA VAL A 333 33.60 -21.40 -5.67
C VAL A 333 33.23 -19.95 -5.35
N LEU A 334 34.05 -18.99 -5.79
CA LEU A 334 33.83 -17.57 -5.52
C LEU A 334 32.52 -17.06 -6.16
N ARG A 335 32.21 -17.51 -7.38
CA ARG A 335 30.94 -17.19 -8.06
C ARG A 335 29.73 -17.79 -7.34
N GLU A 336 29.83 -19.01 -6.82
CA GLU A 336 28.74 -19.62 -6.05
C GLU A 336 28.55 -18.93 -4.69
N GLN A 337 29.63 -18.46 -4.06
CA GLN A 337 29.55 -17.60 -2.87
C GLN A 337 28.85 -16.26 -3.18
N ALA A 338 29.23 -15.59 -4.27
CA ALA A 338 28.58 -14.35 -4.71
C ALA A 338 27.09 -14.56 -5.03
N ARG A 339 26.74 -15.68 -5.68
CA ARG A 339 25.33 -16.05 -5.94
C ARG A 339 24.54 -16.18 -4.64
N ARG A 340 25.05 -16.98 -3.68
CA ARG A 340 24.37 -17.26 -2.40
C ARG A 340 24.20 -16.01 -1.53
N ASN A 341 25.23 -15.17 -1.49
CA ASN A 341 25.28 -13.95 -0.67
C ASN A 341 24.54 -12.75 -1.27
N LEU A 342 23.80 -12.95 -2.38
CA LEU A 342 23.11 -11.90 -3.14
C LEU A 342 24.03 -10.78 -3.66
N ASP A 343 25.33 -11.06 -3.82
CA ASP A 343 26.27 -10.12 -4.43
C ASP A 343 26.18 -10.21 -5.96
N THR A 344 25.20 -9.49 -6.51
CA THR A 344 24.99 -9.41 -7.96
C THR A 344 26.19 -8.81 -8.69
N ARG A 345 26.96 -7.92 -8.03
CA ARG A 345 28.11 -7.23 -8.61
C ARG A 345 29.30 -8.17 -8.78
N ALA A 346 29.69 -8.85 -7.69
CA ALA A 346 30.76 -9.85 -7.74
C ALA A 346 30.43 -10.99 -8.71
N PHE A 347 29.16 -11.45 -8.74
CA PHE A 347 28.72 -12.47 -9.69
C PHE A 347 28.80 -11.99 -11.15
N GLU A 348 28.31 -10.78 -11.45
CA GLU A 348 28.33 -10.20 -12.80
C GLU A 348 29.77 -10.06 -13.33
N LEU A 349 30.71 -9.56 -12.51
CA LEU A 349 32.14 -9.50 -12.86
C LEU A 349 32.73 -10.89 -13.19
N LEU A 350 32.42 -11.91 -12.37
CA LEU A 350 32.92 -13.28 -12.57
C LEU A 350 32.29 -14.00 -13.78
N ILE A 351 31.10 -13.58 -14.22
CA ILE A 351 30.49 -14.04 -15.47
C ILE A 351 31.12 -13.33 -16.68
N LEU A 352 31.34 -12.01 -16.60
CA LEU A 352 31.91 -11.22 -17.69
C LEU A 352 33.38 -11.56 -17.96
N ALA A 353 34.10 -12.14 -16.99
CA ALA A 353 35.44 -12.68 -17.16
C ALA A 353 35.52 -13.92 -18.08
N GLU A 354 34.42 -14.67 -18.25
CA GLU A 354 34.37 -15.84 -19.14
C GLU A 354 34.29 -15.40 -20.61
N LYS A 355 35.38 -15.70 -21.35
CA LYS A 355 35.55 -15.36 -22.77
C LYS A 355 34.71 -16.26 -23.67
N ASP A 356 34.49 -17.53 -23.31
CA ASP A 356 33.64 -18.42 -24.10
C ASP A 356 32.15 -18.13 -23.88
N GLU A 357 31.45 -17.74 -24.94
CA GLU A 357 30.02 -17.46 -24.90
C GLU A 357 29.18 -18.68 -24.50
N VAL A 358 29.56 -19.88 -24.93
CA VAL A 358 28.80 -21.10 -24.63
C VAL A 358 28.90 -21.46 -23.15
N ALA A 359 30.12 -21.44 -22.59
CA ALA A 359 30.36 -21.56 -21.16
C ALA A 359 29.62 -20.46 -20.38
N ARG A 360 29.76 -19.20 -20.76
CA ARG A 360 29.12 -18.06 -20.07
C ARG A 360 27.59 -18.22 -20.03
N ASN A 361 26.95 -18.51 -21.16
CA ASN A 361 25.50 -18.70 -21.24
C ASN A 361 25.03 -19.87 -20.35
N ARG A 362 25.77 -20.99 -20.35
CA ARG A 362 25.50 -22.11 -19.45
C ARG A 362 25.60 -21.72 -17.98
N LEU A 363 26.65 -20.97 -17.61
CA LEU A 363 26.90 -20.55 -16.23
C LEU A 363 25.80 -19.62 -15.69
N VAL A 364 25.28 -18.71 -16.53
CA VAL A 364 24.12 -17.89 -16.17
C VAL A 364 22.87 -18.78 -16.05
N SER A 365 22.59 -19.65 -17.03
CA SER A 365 21.43 -20.56 -17.00
C SER A 365 21.42 -21.47 -15.76
N ASP A 366 22.55 -22.09 -15.41
CA ASP A 366 22.70 -22.94 -14.23
C ASP A 366 22.46 -22.16 -12.93
N ALA A 367 22.90 -20.90 -12.87
CA ALA A 367 22.66 -19.99 -11.73
C ALA A 367 21.20 -19.52 -11.63
N VAL A 368 20.54 -19.20 -12.75
CA VAL A 368 19.10 -18.88 -12.79
C VAL A 368 18.28 -20.05 -12.24
N MET A 369 18.58 -21.27 -12.70
CA MET A 369 17.92 -22.48 -12.20
C MET A 369 18.24 -22.77 -10.72
N ALA A 370 19.41 -22.34 -10.22
CA ALA A 370 19.74 -22.45 -8.80
C ALA A 370 18.97 -21.43 -7.95
N ASP A 371 18.87 -20.17 -8.40
CA ASP A 371 18.13 -19.13 -7.69
C ASP A 371 16.61 -19.41 -7.66
N ILE A 372 16.04 -20.01 -8.71
CA ILE A 372 14.65 -20.52 -8.69
C ILE A 372 14.46 -21.61 -7.64
N ARG A 373 15.38 -22.58 -7.54
CA ARG A 373 15.34 -23.66 -6.52
C ARG A 373 15.50 -23.13 -5.09
N GLU A 374 16.12 -21.97 -4.92
CA GLU A 374 16.30 -21.29 -3.63
C GLU A 374 15.21 -20.25 -3.32
N GLU A 375 14.10 -20.27 -4.08
CA GLU A 375 12.92 -19.39 -3.94
C GLU A 375 13.21 -17.90 -4.25
N ARG A 376 14.18 -17.64 -5.14
CA ARG A 376 14.62 -16.28 -5.53
C ARG A 376 14.50 -16.01 -7.05
N PRO A 377 13.35 -16.26 -7.71
CA PRO A 377 13.22 -16.07 -9.15
C PRO A 377 13.38 -14.60 -9.59
N LEU A 378 13.21 -13.59 -8.72
CA LEU A 378 13.56 -12.20 -9.06
C LEU A 378 15.06 -12.01 -9.33
N VAL A 379 15.92 -12.68 -8.55
CA VAL A 379 17.38 -12.68 -8.77
C VAL A 379 17.73 -13.48 -10.04
N GLY A 380 17.03 -14.58 -10.29
CA GLY A 380 17.16 -15.34 -11.53
C GLY A 380 16.75 -14.53 -12.77
N TYR A 381 15.64 -13.78 -12.69
CA TYR A 381 15.20 -12.86 -13.74
C TYR A 381 16.25 -11.80 -14.04
N ASP A 382 16.75 -11.13 -13.00
CA ASP A 382 17.79 -10.12 -13.14
C ASP A 382 19.01 -10.67 -13.91
N ARG A 383 19.54 -11.83 -13.47
CA ARG A 383 20.67 -12.48 -14.14
C ARG A 383 20.37 -12.81 -15.60
N ALA A 384 19.23 -13.44 -15.89
CA ALA A 384 18.87 -13.83 -17.25
C ALA A 384 18.80 -12.61 -18.19
N VAL A 385 18.13 -11.55 -17.74
CA VAL A 385 17.82 -10.39 -18.57
C VAL A 385 18.99 -9.41 -18.70
N ASN A 386 19.71 -9.11 -17.61
CA ASN A 386 20.80 -8.13 -17.59
C ASN A 386 22.18 -8.68 -17.99
N LEU A 387 22.35 -10.01 -18.00
CA LEU A 387 23.51 -10.71 -18.61
C LEU A 387 23.22 -11.24 -20.03
N ALA A 388 22.08 -10.83 -20.61
CA ALA A 388 21.68 -11.10 -22.00
C ALA A 388 21.59 -12.59 -22.39
N LEU A 389 21.16 -13.45 -21.46
CA LEU A 389 21.02 -14.89 -21.70
C LEU A 389 20.01 -15.17 -22.82
N PRO A 390 20.40 -15.71 -23.99
CA PRO A 390 19.47 -15.86 -25.10
C PRO A 390 18.44 -16.98 -24.84
N PRO A 391 17.13 -16.76 -25.08
CA PRO A 391 16.12 -17.82 -24.97
C PRO A 391 16.43 -19.06 -25.83
N ALA A 392 17.13 -18.86 -26.95
CA ALA A 392 17.60 -19.91 -27.88
C ALA A 392 18.46 -20.99 -27.21
N VAL A 393 19.24 -20.64 -26.17
CA VAL A 393 20.19 -21.57 -25.51
C VAL A 393 19.79 -21.93 -24.08
N ALA A 394 18.76 -21.27 -23.53
CA ALA A 394 18.34 -21.42 -22.13
C ALA A 394 16.81 -21.44 -21.96
N VAL A 395 16.09 -22.02 -22.92
CA VAL A 395 14.61 -22.05 -22.93
C VAL A 395 14.01 -22.59 -21.62
N ASP A 396 14.61 -23.62 -21.01
CA ASP A 396 14.11 -24.20 -19.77
C ASP A 396 14.24 -23.24 -18.57
N ALA A 397 15.26 -22.36 -18.55
CA ALA A 397 15.39 -21.32 -17.53
C ALA A 397 14.31 -20.24 -17.68
N TYR A 398 14.00 -19.84 -18.92
CA TYR A 398 12.89 -18.92 -19.20
C TYR A 398 11.53 -19.53 -18.83
N LEU A 399 11.27 -20.78 -19.19
CA LEU A 399 10.04 -21.48 -18.84
C LEU A 399 9.91 -21.67 -17.31
N ALA A 400 10.99 -21.97 -16.60
CA ALA A 400 11.00 -22.06 -15.15
C ALA A 400 10.72 -20.71 -14.48
N LEU A 401 11.32 -19.61 -14.95
CA LEU A 401 11.00 -18.25 -14.47
C LEU A 401 9.54 -17.90 -14.72
N ILE A 402 9.03 -18.14 -15.94
CA ILE A 402 7.61 -17.92 -16.29
C ILE A 402 6.70 -18.70 -15.34
N HIS A 403 7.01 -19.96 -15.06
CA HIS A 403 6.23 -20.79 -14.14
C HIS A 403 6.25 -20.24 -12.70
N SER A 404 7.42 -19.85 -12.18
CA SER A 404 7.54 -19.27 -10.83
C SER A 404 6.76 -17.95 -10.71
N PHE A 405 6.89 -17.05 -11.68
CA PHE A 405 6.15 -15.78 -11.66
C PHE A 405 4.64 -15.96 -11.89
N SER A 406 4.24 -16.94 -12.69
CA SER A 406 2.84 -17.35 -12.84
C SER A 406 2.26 -17.80 -11.49
N ALA A 407 2.95 -18.70 -10.78
CA ALA A 407 2.54 -19.17 -9.46
C ALA A 407 2.48 -18.06 -8.39
N ALA A 408 3.32 -17.02 -8.51
CA ALA A 408 3.31 -15.83 -7.65
C ALA A 408 2.27 -14.76 -8.08
N GLY A 409 1.66 -14.88 -9.26
CA GLY A 409 0.72 -13.89 -9.83
C GLY A 409 1.39 -12.66 -10.46
N TYR A 410 2.69 -12.71 -10.77
CA TYR A 410 3.50 -11.59 -11.24
C TYR A 410 3.32 -11.40 -12.76
N ALA A 411 2.12 -11.00 -13.17
CA ALA A 411 1.70 -10.93 -14.56
C ALA A 411 2.65 -10.13 -15.47
N ASN A 412 3.22 -9.02 -14.99
CA ASN A 412 4.13 -8.20 -15.78
C ASN A 412 5.46 -8.92 -16.07
N TYR A 413 6.01 -9.68 -15.11
CA TYR A 413 7.21 -10.51 -15.32
C TYR A 413 6.95 -11.66 -16.29
N VAL A 414 5.79 -12.32 -16.18
CA VAL A 414 5.36 -13.34 -17.15
C VAL A 414 5.27 -12.72 -18.55
N LYS A 415 4.61 -11.56 -18.70
CA LYS A 415 4.49 -10.85 -19.99
C LYS A 415 5.87 -10.54 -20.60
N ALA A 416 6.80 -10.03 -19.79
CA ALA A 416 8.16 -9.67 -20.21
C ALA A 416 9.02 -10.88 -20.64
N LEU A 417 8.83 -12.06 -20.03
CA LEU A 417 9.60 -13.28 -20.36
C LEU A 417 9.02 -14.06 -21.55
N VAL A 418 7.70 -14.04 -21.74
CA VAL A 418 7.02 -14.79 -22.81
C VAL A 418 7.33 -14.22 -24.19
N GLU A 419 7.42 -12.89 -24.31
CA GLU A 419 7.68 -12.19 -25.57
C GLU A 419 8.99 -12.61 -26.26
N PRO A 420 10.18 -12.58 -25.62
CA PRO A 420 11.42 -13.02 -26.26
C PRO A 420 11.45 -14.53 -26.57
N VAL A 421 10.76 -15.37 -25.78
CA VAL A 421 10.59 -16.81 -26.08
C VAL A 421 9.76 -17.01 -27.34
N ALA A 422 8.65 -16.28 -27.49
CA ALA A 422 7.79 -16.35 -28.67
C ALA A 422 8.50 -15.83 -29.94
N VAL A 423 9.27 -14.74 -29.84
CA VAL A 423 10.10 -14.23 -30.94
C VAL A 423 11.15 -15.26 -31.38
N ALA A 424 11.81 -15.94 -30.44
CA ALA A 424 12.78 -16.98 -30.74
C ALA A 424 12.13 -18.23 -31.39
N ALA A 425 10.93 -18.62 -30.94
CA ALA A 425 10.14 -19.70 -31.54
C ALA A 425 9.68 -19.38 -32.97
N LYS A 426 9.13 -18.17 -33.19
CA LYS A 426 8.74 -17.63 -34.50
C LYS A 426 9.90 -17.62 -35.49
N SER A 427 11.10 -17.27 -34.99
CA SER A 427 12.35 -17.23 -35.75
C SER A 427 13.02 -18.60 -35.91
N LYS A 428 12.40 -19.68 -35.40
CA LYS A 428 12.93 -21.07 -35.40
C LYS A 428 14.29 -21.24 -34.71
N GLN A 429 14.63 -20.33 -33.79
CA GLN A 429 15.82 -20.42 -32.92
C GLN A 429 15.55 -21.31 -31.69
N VAL A 430 14.28 -21.41 -31.27
CA VAL A 430 13.79 -22.36 -30.27
C VAL A 430 12.77 -23.28 -30.93
N GLN A 431 12.83 -24.57 -30.62
CA GLN A 431 11.74 -25.50 -30.89
C GLN A 431 11.16 -25.97 -29.55
N LEU A 432 9.98 -25.46 -29.19
CA LEU A 432 9.23 -25.96 -28.02
C LEU A 432 8.63 -27.33 -28.35
N SER A 433 8.70 -28.26 -27.41
CA SER A 433 7.90 -29.48 -27.44
C SER A 433 6.44 -29.18 -27.13
N ASP A 434 5.51 -30.03 -27.59
CA ASP A 434 4.07 -29.88 -27.32
C ASP A 434 3.76 -29.72 -25.82
N GLY A 435 4.50 -30.44 -24.97
CA GLY A 435 4.39 -30.33 -23.51
C GLY A 435 4.85 -28.97 -22.96
N GLN A 436 5.92 -28.38 -23.51
CA GLN A 436 6.36 -27.02 -23.16
C GLN A 436 5.38 -25.96 -23.66
N VAL A 437 4.78 -26.13 -24.85
CA VAL A 437 3.71 -25.24 -25.35
C VAL A 437 2.50 -25.30 -24.40
N VAL A 438 2.04 -26.49 -24.01
CA VAL A 438 0.93 -26.65 -23.05
C VAL A 438 1.25 -26.02 -21.68
N ALA A 439 2.46 -26.22 -21.16
CA ALA A 439 2.87 -25.62 -19.89
C ALA A 439 2.94 -24.08 -19.97
N LEU A 440 3.54 -23.54 -21.02
CA LEU A 440 3.61 -22.09 -21.27
C LEU A 440 2.21 -21.47 -21.37
N PHE A 441 1.31 -22.08 -22.15
CA PHE A 441 -0.05 -21.58 -22.32
C PHE A 441 -0.95 -21.76 -21.08
N ARG A 442 -0.59 -22.65 -20.14
CA ARG A 442 -1.19 -22.67 -18.79
C ARG A 442 -0.64 -21.51 -17.95
N ASP A 443 0.66 -21.26 -17.99
CA ASP A 443 1.32 -20.30 -17.11
C ASP A 443 1.05 -18.84 -17.51
N ILE A 444 0.66 -18.57 -18.76
CA ILE A 444 0.16 -17.24 -19.18
C ILE A 444 -1.35 -17.02 -18.93
N GLU A 445 -2.09 -17.98 -18.36
CA GLU A 445 -3.51 -17.77 -17.98
C GLU A 445 -3.69 -16.62 -16.98
N ILE A 446 -2.63 -16.20 -16.27
CA ILE A 446 -2.68 -15.07 -15.33
C ILE A 446 -2.64 -13.70 -16.02
N LEU A 447 -2.36 -13.64 -17.32
CA LEU A 447 -2.28 -12.37 -18.06
C LEU A 447 -3.68 -11.82 -18.32
N ARG A 448 -3.96 -10.63 -17.80
CA ARG A 448 -5.24 -9.90 -18.00
C ARG A 448 -5.36 -9.25 -19.39
N ASP A 449 -4.81 -9.92 -20.40
CA ASP A 449 -4.62 -9.41 -21.76
C ASP A 449 -4.87 -10.54 -22.79
N PRO A 450 -6.14 -10.85 -23.09
CA PRO A 450 -6.50 -11.89 -24.06
C PRO A 450 -5.91 -11.65 -25.45
N ALA A 451 -5.76 -10.38 -25.85
CA ALA A 451 -5.18 -10.00 -27.14
C ALA A 451 -3.68 -10.39 -27.22
N PHE A 452 -2.91 -10.13 -26.15
CA PHE A 452 -1.52 -10.59 -26.07
C PHE A 452 -1.43 -12.12 -26.13
N ILE A 453 -2.27 -12.84 -25.39
CA ILE A 453 -2.28 -14.32 -25.40
C ILE A 453 -2.52 -14.86 -26.81
N LEU A 454 -3.52 -14.31 -27.53
CA LEU A 454 -3.83 -14.70 -28.90
C LEU A 454 -2.63 -14.44 -29.84
N ALA A 455 -2.03 -13.25 -29.76
CA ALA A 455 -0.86 -12.89 -30.57
C ALA A 455 0.33 -13.85 -30.37
N ARG A 456 0.63 -14.25 -29.11
CA ARG A 456 1.67 -15.26 -28.83
C ARG A 456 1.34 -16.63 -29.45
N GLY A 457 0.05 -16.95 -29.63
CA GLY A 457 -0.41 -18.16 -30.33
C GLY A 457 -0.19 -18.17 -31.84
N GLU A 458 -0.12 -16.99 -32.47
CA GLU A 458 0.24 -16.86 -33.90
C GLU A 458 1.76 -16.98 -34.11
N GLU A 459 2.55 -16.62 -33.09
CA GLU A 459 4.01 -16.61 -33.16
C GLU A 459 4.65 -17.96 -32.84
N ILE A 460 4.05 -18.73 -31.93
CA ILE A 460 4.54 -20.04 -31.52
C ILE A 460 3.92 -21.12 -32.43
N PRO A 461 4.73 -21.87 -33.21
CA PRO A 461 4.21 -22.90 -34.11
C PRO A 461 3.33 -23.93 -33.41
N GLY A 462 2.12 -24.15 -33.93
CA GLY A 462 1.14 -25.08 -33.36
C GLY A 462 0.27 -24.53 -32.23
N ALA A 463 0.51 -23.30 -31.75
CA ALA A 463 -0.16 -22.77 -30.56
C ALA A 463 -1.53 -22.11 -30.79
N ALA A 464 -1.98 -21.92 -32.04
CA ALA A 464 -3.18 -21.13 -32.34
C ALA A 464 -4.48 -21.63 -31.65
N LYS A 465 -4.72 -22.96 -31.58
CA LYS A 465 -5.92 -23.48 -30.88
C LYS A 465 -5.83 -23.35 -29.36
N ILE A 466 -4.64 -23.55 -28.79
CA ILE A 466 -4.46 -23.45 -27.33
C ILE A 466 -4.47 -22.00 -26.85
N SER A 467 -4.00 -21.05 -27.66
CA SER A 467 -4.08 -19.62 -27.32
C SER A 467 -5.51 -19.11 -27.20
N GLN A 468 -6.43 -19.55 -28.07
CA GLN A 468 -7.86 -19.22 -27.96
C GLN A 468 -8.47 -19.73 -26.65
N VAL A 469 -8.20 -21.00 -26.29
CA VAL A 469 -8.66 -21.61 -25.03
C VAL A 469 -8.06 -20.90 -23.81
N THR A 470 -6.76 -20.60 -23.81
CA THR A 470 -6.08 -19.86 -22.74
C THR A 470 -6.60 -18.43 -22.62
N ALA A 471 -6.85 -17.73 -23.72
CA ALA A 471 -7.37 -16.36 -23.72
C ALA A 471 -8.77 -16.29 -23.10
N LEU A 472 -9.62 -17.28 -23.38
CA LEU A 472 -10.94 -17.41 -22.75
C LEU A 472 -10.83 -17.74 -21.25
N ARG A 473 -9.94 -18.64 -20.83
CA ARG A 473 -9.67 -18.90 -19.40
C ARG A 473 -9.18 -17.65 -18.67
N ALA A 474 -8.25 -16.91 -19.26
CA ALA A 474 -7.73 -15.67 -18.70
C ALA A 474 -8.85 -14.62 -18.53
N ALA A 475 -9.72 -14.46 -19.53
CA ALA A 475 -10.89 -13.59 -19.45
C ALA A 475 -11.85 -14.00 -18.32
N ILE A 476 -12.14 -15.31 -18.18
CA ILE A 476 -12.96 -15.87 -17.09
C ILE A 476 -12.34 -15.60 -15.71
N ARG A 477 -11.03 -15.80 -15.55
CA ARG A 477 -10.31 -15.55 -14.28
C ARG A 477 -10.29 -14.07 -13.91
N ASN A 478 -10.09 -13.18 -14.87
CA ASN A 478 -9.94 -11.74 -14.67
C ASN A 478 -11.14 -11.10 -13.93
N VAL A 479 -12.34 -11.65 -14.12
CA VAL A 479 -13.60 -11.14 -13.54
C VAL A 479 -13.61 -11.10 -12.00
N PHE A 480 -12.85 -11.96 -11.33
CA PHE A 480 -12.75 -11.94 -9.85
C PHE A 480 -11.76 -10.90 -9.31
N SER A 481 -11.07 -10.20 -10.22
CA SER A 481 -10.04 -9.22 -9.91
C SER A 481 -10.33 -7.84 -10.52
N LEU A 482 -11.61 -7.62 -10.89
CA LEU A 482 -12.14 -6.33 -11.34
C LEU A 482 -12.03 -5.28 -10.22
N PRO A 483 -12.00 -3.98 -10.57
CA PRO A 483 -12.13 -2.89 -9.61
C PRO A 483 -13.36 -3.05 -8.70
N VAL A 484 -13.22 -2.59 -7.46
CA VAL A 484 -14.23 -2.64 -6.39
C VAL A 484 -15.56 -1.95 -6.74
N ASP A 485 -15.55 -1.01 -7.69
CA ASP A 485 -16.71 -0.29 -8.21
C ASP A 485 -17.37 -0.95 -9.42
N GLN A 486 -16.84 -2.09 -9.90
CA GLN A 486 -17.36 -2.80 -11.06
C GLN A 486 -18.06 -4.12 -10.68
N PRO A 487 -19.33 -4.31 -11.09
CA PRO A 487 -20.05 -5.55 -10.85
C PRO A 487 -19.56 -6.70 -11.73
N ILE A 488 -19.81 -7.93 -11.28
CA ILE A 488 -19.55 -9.14 -12.06
C ILE A 488 -20.37 -9.08 -13.36
N GLY A 489 -19.70 -9.26 -14.49
CA GLY A 489 -20.32 -9.15 -15.82
C GLY A 489 -20.40 -7.72 -16.37
N ALA A 490 -19.80 -6.71 -15.72
CA ALA A 490 -19.66 -5.35 -16.28
C ALA A 490 -18.89 -5.33 -17.61
N VAL A 491 -17.95 -6.28 -17.79
CA VAL A 491 -17.24 -6.54 -19.04
C VAL A 491 -17.72 -7.89 -19.57
N THR A 492 -18.38 -7.89 -20.72
CA THR A 492 -18.85 -9.11 -21.39
C THR A 492 -17.65 -9.92 -21.89
N ILE A 493 -17.60 -11.20 -21.55
CA ILE A 493 -16.61 -12.14 -22.08
C ILE A 493 -17.05 -12.56 -23.48
N ALA A 494 -16.18 -12.32 -24.48
CA ALA A 494 -16.36 -12.86 -25.82
C ALA A 494 -16.12 -14.37 -25.84
N ILE A 495 -17.02 -15.12 -26.48
CA ILE A 495 -16.96 -16.59 -26.56
C ILE A 495 -16.50 -16.97 -27.98
N ASP A 496 -15.34 -17.63 -28.07
CA ASP A 496 -14.75 -18.09 -29.33
C ASP A 496 -15.31 -19.48 -29.74
N PRO A 497 -15.48 -19.78 -31.05
CA PRO A 497 -15.87 -21.11 -31.53
C PRO A 497 -14.97 -22.28 -31.07
N SER A 498 -13.73 -22.03 -30.66
CA SER A 498 -12.82 -23.04 -30.12
C SER A 498 -13.02 -23.33 -28.61
N ALA A 499 -14.00 -22.69 -27.97
CA ALA A 499 -14.28 -22.90 -26.55
C ALA A 499 -14.65 -24.37 -26.26
N THR A 500 -14.19 -24.90 -25.13
CA THR A 500 -14.74 -26.16 -24.61
C THR A 500 -16.06 -25.88 -23.89
N LYS A 501 -16.95 -26.87 -23.83
CA LYS A 501 -18.30 -26.72 -23.23
C LYS A 501 -18.31 -25.99 -21.88
N ALA A 502 -17.44 -26.38 -20.94
CA ALA A 502 -17.35 -25.79 -19.61
C ALA A 502 -16.88 -24.32 -19.61
N LEU A 503 -16.02 -23.93 -20.56
CA LEU A 503 -15.60 -22.54 -20.71
C LEU A 503 -16.70 -21.67 -21.33
N GLN A 504 -17.46 -22.19 -22.31
CA GLN A 504 -18.66 -21.51 -22.80
C GLN A 504 -19.69 -21.32 -21.67
N VAL A 505 -19.92 -22.36 -20.85
CA VAL A 505 -20.82 -22.25 -19.68
C VAL A 505 -20.32 -21.21 -18.69
N ALA A 506 -19.05 -21.25 -18.30
CA ALA A 506 -18.48 -20.30 -17.35
C ALA A 506 -18.58 -18.84 -17.84
N ALA A 507 -18.27 -18.58 -19.11
CA ALA A 507 -18.39 -17.26 -19.71
C ALA A 507 -19.86 -16.78 -19.80
N GLY A 508 -20.78 -17.64 -20.23
CA GLY A 508 -22.22 -17.32 -20.27
C GLY A 508 -22.79 -16.98 -18.89
N LEU A 509 -22.52 -17.82 -17.88
CA LEU A 509 -22.98 -17.59 -16.50
C LEU A 509 -22.41 -16.28 -15.90
N ILE A 510 -21.17 -15.91 -16.25
CA ILE A 510 -20.57 -14.62 -15.90
C ILE A 510 -21.30 -13.46 -16.58
N ASN A 511 -21.53 -13.55 -17.90
CA ASN A 511 -22.28 -12.56 -18.68
C ASN A 511 -23.72 -12.40 -18.18
N GLY A 512 -24.28 -13.43 -17.53
CA GLY A 512 -25.67 -13.48 -17.07
C GLY A 512 -26.61 -14.16 -18.05
N GLU A 513 -26.04 -14.91 -18.99
CA GLU A 513 -26.71 -15.58 -20.09
C GLU A 513 -26.84 -17.08 -19.77
N MET A 514 -27.92 -17.70 -20.23
CA MET A 514 -28.09 -19.14 -20.14
C MET A 514 -27.54 -19.78 -21.43
N PRO A 515 -26.49 -20.62 -21.36
CA PRO A 515 -25.97 -21.33 -22.53
C PRO A 515 -27.03 -22.25 -23.13
N ASP A 516 -27.19 -22.21 -24.45
CA ASP A 516 -28.09 -23.10 -25.18
C ASP A 516 -27.53 -24.54 -25.26
N ALA A 517 -28.37 -25.53 -24.97
CA ALA A 517 -27.97 -26.93 -24.89
C ALA A 517 -27.66 -27.54 -26.28
N ALA A 518 -28.30 -27.07 -27.35
CA ALA A 518 -27.97 -27.53 -28.70
C ALA A 518 -26.60 -26.97 -29.13
N SER A 519 -26.35 -25.69 -28.89
CA SER A 519 -25.07 -25.02 -29.13
C SER A 519 -23.91 -25.67 -28.35
N LEU A 520 -24.14 -26.03 -27.08
CA LEU A 520 -23.16 -26.78 -26.27
C LEU A 520 -22.86 -28.18 -26.82
N ALA A 521 -23.80 -28.83 -27.51
CA ALA A 521 -23.60 -30.17 -28.05
C ALA A 521 -22.62 -30.19 -29.23
N GLU A 522 -22.42 -29.05 -29.91
CA GLU A 522 -21.50 -28.91 -31.06
C GLU A 522 -20.04 -28.64 -30.66
N LEU A 523 -19.76 -28.37 -29.38
CA LEU A 523 -18.41 -28.02 -28.89
C LEU A 523 -17.59 -29.20 -28.34
N ASP A 524 -16.26 -29.02 -28.36
CA ASP A 524 -15.29 -29.96 -27.80
C ASP A 524 -15.50 -30.24 -26.30
N SER A 525 -15.29 -31.50 -25.92
CA SER A 525 -15.32 -31.95 -24.53
C SER A 525 -14.31 -31.19 -23.65
N SER A 526 -14.71 -30.86 -22.43
CA SER A 526 -13.90 -30.06 -21.50
C SER A 526 -12.84 -30.89 -20.78
N SER A 527 -11.69 -30.27 -20.51
CA SER A 527 -10.67 -30.86 -19.65
C SER A 527 -11.08 -30.81 -18.17
N GLY A 528 -10.50 -31.65 -17.33
CA GLY A 528 -10.72 -31.59 -15.87
C GLY A 528 -10.43 -30.22 -15.27
N ASN A 529 -9.44 -29.48 -15.81
CA ASN A 529 -9.12 -28.12 -15.38
C ASN A 529 -10.23 -27.11 -15.73
N ASP A 530 -10.88 -27.26 -16.88
CA ASP A 530 -12.01 -26.40 -17.28
C ASP A 530 -13.24 -26.67 -16.39
N ILE A 531 -13.46 -27.93 -16.02
CA ILE A 531 -14.53 -28.35 -15.09
C ILE A 531 -14.28 -27.81 -13.68
N VAL A 532 -13.03 -27.82 -13.20
CA VAL A 532 -12.64 -27.19 -11.94
C VAL A 532 -12.80 -25.67 -12.01
N LEU A 533 -12.41 -25.01 -13.11
CA LEU A 533 -12.61 -23.57 -13.29
C LEU A 533 -14.10 -23.21 -13.29
N LEU A 534 -14.96 -23.97 -13.99
CA LEU A 534 -16.41 -23.80 -13.96
C LEU A 534 -16.98 -23.94 -12.53
N SER A 535 -16.46 -24.89 -11.74
CA SER A 535 -16.84 -25.08 -10.34
C SER A 535 -16.42 -23.87 -9.48
N GLN A 536 -15.20 -23.36 -9.66
CA GLN A 536 -14.68 -22.15 -8.97
C GLN A 536 -15.50 -20.91 -9.33
N VAL A 537 -15.80 -20.71 -10.61
CA VAL A 537 -16.68 -19.64 -11.11
C VAL A 537 -18.06 -19.73 -10.45
N SER A 538 -18.66 -20.93 -10.43
CA SER A 538 -19.99 -21.14 -9.83
C SER A 538 -20.01 -20.83 -8.33
N ALA A 539 -18.96 -21.20 -7.59
CA ALA A 539 -18.80 -20.86 -6.17
C ALA A 539 -18.73 -19.35 -5.92
N ARG A 540 -18.03 -18.60 -6.79
CA ARG A 540 -17.93 -17.13 -6.71
C ARG A 540 -19.21 -16.43 -7.17
N LEU A 541 -19.84 -16.89 -8.25
CA LEU A 541 -21.12 -16.36 -8.73
C LEU A 541 -22.25 -16.55 -7.70
N TRP A 542 -22.23 -17.62 -6.90
CA TRP A 542 -23.19 -17.80 -5.80
C TRP A 542 -23.13 -16.70 -4.72
N GLN A 543 -21.94 -16.13 -4.50
CA GLN A 543 -21.71 -15.02 -3.56
C GLN A 543 -22.21 -13.66 -4.09
N TYR A 544 -22.68 -13.62 -5.35
CA TYR A 544 -23.39 -12.47 -5.93
C TYR A 544 -24.86 -12.85 -6.17
N ALA A 545 -25.76 -12.33 -5.32
CA ALA A 545 -27.15 -12.78 -5.26
C ALA A 545 -27.88 -12.72 -6.62
N GLY A 546 -27.55 -11.74 -7.47
CA GLY A 546 -28.11 -11.57 -8.82
C GLY A 546 -27.80 -12.69 -9.82
N ARG A 547 -27.01 -13.71 -9.45
CA ARG A 547 -26.72 -14.90 -10.28
C ARG A 547 -27.27 -16.21 -9.71
N ARG A 548 -27.84 -16.23 -8.50
CA ARG A 548 -28.31 -17.47 -7.84
C ARG A 548 -29.41 -18.20 -8.63
N GLU A 549 -30.38 -17.45 -9.17
CA GLU A 549 -31.45 -18.01 -10.01
C GLU A 549 -30.92 -18.60 -11.33
N LEU A 550 -29.99 -17.90 -12.00
CA LEU A 550 -29.36 -18.38 -13.23
C LEU A 550 -28.62 -19.71 -13.00
N LEU A 551 -27.89 -19.83 -11.88
CA LEU A 551 -27.21 -21.05 -11.48
C LEU A 551 -28.20 -22.20 -11.22
N ALA A 552 -29.30 -21.95 -10.51
CA ALA A 552 -30.34 -22.95 -10.25
C ALA A 552 -31.00 -23.45 -11.55
N ASN A 553 -31.33 -22.53 -12.45
CA ASN A 553 -31.93 -22.84 -13.74
C ASN A 553 -30.95 -23.60 -14.66
N PHE A 554 -29.65 -23.29 -14.62
CA PHE A 554 -28.65 -24.07 -15.35
C PHE A 554 -28.56 -25.52 -14.85
N VAL A 555 -28.58 -25.75 -13.53
CA VAL A 555 -28.57 -27.11 -12.95
C VAL A 555 -29.79 -27.94 -13.38
N ARG A 556 -30.96 -27.30 -13.58
CA ARG A 556 -32.17 -27.95 -14.10
C ARG A 556 -32.20 -28.13 -15.62
N SER A 557 -31.28 -27.52 -16.35
CA SER A 557 -31.30 -27.52 -17.82
C SER A 557 -31.07 -28.91 -18.43
N GLY A 558 -31.29 -29.02 -19.74
CA GLY A 558 -30.96 -30.20 -20.54
C GLY A 558 -29.48 -30.32 -20.94
N ALA A 559 -28.59 -29.51 -20.37
CA ALA A 559 -27.14 -29.59 -20.63
C ALA A 559 -26.51 -30.91 -20.11
N ASP A 560 -25.29 -31.21 -20.54
CA ASP A 560 -24.54 -32.40 -20.12
C ASP A 560 -24.49 -32.54 -18.59
N THR A 561 -24.75 -33.74 -18.08
CA THR A 561 -24.82 -34.02 -16.63
C THR A 561 -23.56 -33.60 -15.89
N ASP A 562 -22.37 -33.80 -16.47
CA ASP A 562 -21.10 -33.46 -15.84
C ASP A 562 -20.93 -31.93 -15.66
N LEU A 563 -21.45 -31.12 -16.58
CA LEU A 563 -21.43 -29.65 -16.48
C LEU A 563 -22.40 -29.17 -15.39
N ARG A 564 -23.60 -29.74 -15.34
CA ARG A 564 -24.61 -29.46 -14.30
C ARG A 564 -24.09 -29.88 -12.92
N GLN A 565 -23.40 -31.02 -12.85
CA GLN A 565 -22.75 -31.52 -11.65
C GLN A 565 -21.58 -30.61 -11.22
N ALA A 566 -20.78 -30.09 -12.14
CA ALA A 566 -19.70 -29.14 -11.84
C ALA A 566 -20.24 -27.82 -11.23
N VAL A 567 -21.29 -27.24 -11.82
CA VAL A 567 -21.95 -26.05 -11.28
C VAL A 567 -22.53 -26.33 -9.89
N ALA A 568 -23.24 -27.46 -9.73
CA ALA A 568 -23.80 -27.88 -8.45
C ALA A 568 -22.71 -28.07 -7.38
N LEU A 569 -21.59 -28.75 -7.70
CA LEU A 569 -20.47 -29.00 -6.80
C LEU A 569 -19.73 -27.72 -6.41
N GLY A 570 -19.61 -26.76 -7.33
CA GLY A 570 -19.04 -25.44 -7.09
C GLY A 570 -19.88 -24.62 -6.11
N VAL A 571 -21.18 -24.45 -6.40
CA VAL A 571 -22.11 -23.71 -5.52
C VAL A 571 -22.16 -24.32 -4.11
N THR A 572 -22.30 -25.64 -4.01
CA THR A 572 -22.32 -26.36 -2.72
C THR A 572 -20.94 -26.43 -2.03
N GLY A 573 -19.86 -26.18 -2.77
CA GLY A 573 -18.50 -26.05 -2.24
C GLY A 573 -18.26 -24.74 -1.49
N PHE A 574 -19.05 -23.69 -1.75
CA PHE A 574 -19.00 -22.48 -0.93
C PHE A 574 -19.40 -22.80 0.52
N ALA A 575 -18.55 -22.45 1.47
CA ALA A 575 -18.73 -22.82 2.87
C ALA A 575 -20.01 -22.22 3.50
N GLY A 576 -20.48 -21.06 3.03
CA GLY A 576 -21.78 -20.49 3.41
C GLY A 576 -23.01 -21.07 2.69
N PHE A 577 -22.86 -22.12 1.87
CA PHE A 577 -24.00 -22.80 1.24
C PHE A 577 -24.89 -23.44 2.31
N GLY A 578 -26.18 -23.10 2.28
CA GLY A 578 -27.16 -23.36 3.33
C GLY A 578 -27.86 -22.09 3.84
N GLY A 579 -27.28 -20.90 3.58
CA GLY A 579 -27.89 -19.61 3.90
C GLY A 579 -29.08 -19.21 3.01
N ALA A 580 -29.36 -17.92 2.92
CA ALA A 580 -30.54 -17.39 2.22
C ALA A 580 -30.57 -17.70 0.71
N GLY A 581 -31.78 -17.98 0.20
CA GLY A 581 -32.01 -18.23 -1.24
C GLY A 581 -31.57 -19.60 -1.75
N THR A 582 -31.27 -20.55 -0.85
CA THR A 582 -30.76 -21.89 -1.20
C THR A 582 -31.84 -22.92 -1.55
N SER A 583 -33.08 -22.74 -1.11
CA SER A 583 -34.17 -23.73 -1.25
C SER A 583 -34.41 -24.17 -2.69
N ASP A 584 -34.39 -23.23 -3.63
CA ASP A 584 -34.57 -23.50 -5.05
C ASP A 584 -33.40 -24.31 -5.64
N PHE A 585 -32.16 -23.96 -5.26
CA PHE A 585 -30.96 -24.67 -5.68
C PHE A 585 -30.90 -26.09 -5.08
N ILE A 586 -31.35 -26.28 -3.83
CA ILE A 586 -31.48 -27.60 -3.19
C ILE A 586 -32.45 -28.50 -3.96
N ALA A 587 -33.58 -27.96 -4.43
CA ALA A 587 -34.51 -28.70 -5.28
C ALA A 587 -33.86 -29.09 -6.62
N ALA A 588 -33.15 -28.16 -7.27
CA ALA A 588 -32.41 -28.44 -8.51
C ALA A 588 -31.34 -29.54 -8.35
N ILE A 589 -30.63 -29.58 -7.21
CA ILE A 589 -29.71 -30.70 -6.90
C ILE A 589 -30.47 -32.01 -6.73
N GLY A 590 -31.65 -31.99 -6.08
CA GLY A 590 -32.50 -33.17 -5.90
C GLY A 590 -32.92 -33.82 -7.21
N ASP A 591 -33.26 -33.00 -8.22
CA ASP A 591 -33.59 -33.47 -9.58
C ASP A 591 -32.36 -34.02 -10.33
N LEU A 592 -31.18 -33.44 -10.11
CA LEU A 592 -29.92 -33.85 -10.74
C LEU A 592 -29.32 -35.13 -10.10
N LEU A 593 -29.49 -35.34 -8.80
CA LEU A 593 -28.77 -36.36 -8.02
C LEU A 593 -28.91 -37.80 -8.57
N PRO A 594 -30.09 -38.27 -9.05
CA PRO A 594 -30.23 -39.61 -9.64
C PRO A 594 -29.47 -39.82 -10.96
N LEU A 595 -29.06 -38.73 -11.62
CA LEU A 595 -28.30 -38.75 -12.88
C LEU A 595 -26.79 -38.72 -12.68
N THR A 596 -26.34 -38.28 -11.49
CA THR A 596 -24.92 -38.21 -11.13
C THR A 596 -24.39 -39.56 -10.60
N SER A 597 -23.07 -39.72 -10.54
CA SER A 597 -22.43 -40.90 -9.95
C SER A 597 -21.14 -40.56 -9.19
N GLY A 598 -20.58 -41.56 -8.50
CA GLY A 598 -19.27 -41.50 -7.86
C GLY A 598 -19.16 -40.51 -6.69
N GLU A 599 -17.96 -39.95 -6.50
CA GLU A 599 -17.68 -39.01 -5.42
C GLU A 599 -18.56 -37.76 -5.50
N GLY A 600 -18.73 -37.18 -6.69
CA GLY A 600 -19.55 -35.98 -6.86
C GLY A 600 -21.03 -36.19 -6.48
N GLN A 601 -21.60 -37.38 -6.74
CA GLN A 601 -22.94 -37.72 -6.23
C GLN A 601 -22.96 -37.75 -4.69
N THR A 602 -21.90 -38.30 -4.07
CA THR A 602 -21.78 -38.37 -2.60
C THR A 602 -21.67 -36.97 -1.98
N LEU A 603 -20.89 -36.07 -2.58
CA LEU A 603 -20.76 -34.68 -2.15
C LEU A 603 -22.07 -33.90 -2.29
N LEU A 604 -22.80 -34.07 -3.40
CA LEU A 604 -24.10 -33.42 -3.60
C LEU A 604 -25.15 -33.97 -2.62
N ALA A 605 -25.24 -35.29 -2.46
CA ALA A 605 -26.14 -35.93 -1.48
C ALA A 605 -25.89 -35.42 -0.06
N ALA A 606 -24.62 -35.31 0.35
CA ALA A 606 -24.23 -34.71 1.63
C ALA A 606 -24.67 -33.25 1.77
N SER A 607 -24.55 -32.45 0.70
CA SER A 607 -24.91 -31.03 0.69
C SER A 607 -26.42 -30.76 0.85
N ILE A 608 -27.27 -31.76 0.57
CA ILE A 608 -28.73 -31.68 0.72
C ILE A 608 -29.30 -32.69 1.74
N GLY A 609 -28.45 -33.27 2.59
CA GLY A 609 -28.87 -34.15 3.68
C GLY A 609 -29.28 -35.58 3.31
N GLN A 610 -29.17 -35.99 2.04
CA GLN A 610 -29.59 -37.31 1.55
C GLN A 610 -28.51 -38.39 1.79
N VAL A 611 -28.08 -38.56 3.04
CA VAL A 611 -27.00 -39.48 3.43
C VAL A 611 -27.53 -40.68 4.21
N ALA A 612 -27.29 -41.89 3.71
CA ALA A 612 -27.72 -43.14 4.35
C ALA A 612 -26.90 -43.49 5.62
N GLU A 613 -25.59 -43.21 5.64
CA GLU A 613 -24.69 -43.55 6.76
C GLU A 613 -23.80 -42.37 7.20
N PRO A 614 -24.34 -41.33 7.88
CA PRO A 614 -23.59 -40.12 8.25
C PRO A 614 -22.29 -40.37 9.04
N ALA A 615 -22.28 -41.34 9.95
CA ALA A 615 -21.10 -41.68 10.76
C ALA A 615 -19.89 -42.22 9.95
N LYS A 616 -20.09 -42.63 8.69
CA LYS A 616 -19.02 -43.04 7.77
C LYS A 616 -18.44 -41.91 6.93
N LEU A 617 -19.06 -40.72 6.90
CA LEU A 617 -18.56 -39.57 6.13
C LEU A 617 -17.20 -39.07 6.66
N ARG A 618 -16.33 -38.65 5.75
CA ARG A 618 -15.00 -38.06 6.03
C ARG A 618 -14.76 -36.90 5.04
N GLY A 619 -13.80 -36.03 5.35
CA GLY A 619 -13.37 -34.93 4.49
C GLY A 619 -14.51 -34.00 4.05
N GLU A 620 -14.51 -33.60 2.78
CA GLU A 620 -15.46 -32.63 2.23
C GLU A 620 -16.92 -33.12 2.29
N ALA A 621 -17.18 -34.44 2.22
CA ALA A 621 -18.53 -34.99 2.38
C ALA A 621 -19.05 -34.81 3.81
N LEU A 622 -18.19 -34.98 4.82
CA LEU A 622 -18.52 -34.70 6.21
C LEU A 622 -18.79 -33.19 6.40
N ALA A 623 -17.91 -32.34 5.88
CA ALA A 623 -18.05 -30.88 5.99
C ALA A 623 -19.36 -30.37 5.35
N ARG A 624 -19.76 -30.91 4.20
CA ARG A 624 -21.02 -30.58 3.52
C ARG A 624 -22.25 -31.01 4.32
N TYR A 625 -22.24 -32.23 4.88
CA TYR A 625 -23.35 -32.72 5.68
C TYR A 625 -23.46 -32.01 7.04
N ALA A 626 -22.32 -31.68 7.66
CA ALA A 626 -22.26 -30.84 8.86
C ALA A 626 -22.86 -29.44 8.59
N ARG A 627 -22.48 -28.80 7.46
CA ARG A 627 -23.08 -27.54 7.00
C ARG A 627 -24.58 -27.65 6.77
N TYR A 628 -25.06 -28.72 6.12
CA TYR A 628 -26.50 -28.98 5.95
C TYR A 628 -27.24 -29.08 7.30
N LEU A 629 -26.72 -29.84 8.27
CA LEU A 629 -27.34 -29.98 9.59
C LEU A 629 -27.39 -28.63 10.32
N ALA A 630 -26.28 -27.89 10.32
CA ALA A 630 -26.18 -26.57 10.96
C ALA A 630 -27.14 -25.55 10.31
N ALA A 631 -27.17 -25.48 8.98
CA ALA A 631 -28.06 -24.59 8.23
C ALA A 631 -29.55 -24.90 8.41
N SER A 632 -29.89 -26.18 8.55
CA SER A 632 -31.28 -26.63 8.77
C SER A 632 -31.71 -26.64 10.25
N GLY A 633 -30.82 -26.27 11.18
CA GLY A 633 -31.07 -26.32 12.63
C GLY A 633 -31.26 -27.74 13.17
N GLN A 634 -30.78 -28.77 12.46
CA GLN A 634 -30.86 -30.16 12.86
C GLN A 634 -29.75 -30.53 13.86
N SER A 635 -29.99 -31.54 14.69
CA SER A 635 -29.02 -31.96 15.70
C SER A 635 -27.75 -32.56 15.09
N MET A 636 -26.59 -32.07 15.51
CA MET A 636 -25.27 -32.60 15.16
C MET A 636 -24.92 -33.93 15.86
N ALA A 637 -25.82 -34.48 16.69
CA ALA A 637 -25.61 -35.75 17.40
C ALA A 637 -25.20 -36.95 16.49
N PRO A 638 -25.68 -37.10 15.23
CA PRO A 638 -25.20 -38.14 14.32
C PRO A 638 -23.70 -38.08 13.98
N LEU A 639 -23.07 -36.93 14.18
CA LEU A 639 -21.65 -36.68 13.90
C LEU A 639 -20.76 -36.76 15.16
N ALA A 640 -21.34 -36.93 16.35
CA ALA A 640 -20.61 -36.90 17.62
C ALA A 640 -19.49 -37.96 17.75
N ALA A 641 -19.60 -39.07 17.00
CA ALA A 641 -18.62 -40.17 16.98
C ALA A 641 -17.57 -40.05 15.86
N VAL A 642 -17.60 -38.98 15.04
CA VAL A 642 -16.66 -38.78 13.93
C VAL A 642 -15.36 -38.15 14.45
N PRO A 643 -14.16 -38.65 14.04
CA PRO A 643 -12.89 -38.13 14.55
C PRO A 643 -12.53 -36.72 14.03
N GLU A 644 -12.98 -36.36 12.83
CA GLU A 644 -12.68 -35.09 12.14
C GLU A 644 -13.57 -33.94 12.63
N LYS A 645 -13.44 -33.57 13.92
CA LYS A 645 -14.30 -32.55 14.54
C LYS A 645 -14.19 -31.15 13.91
N ALA A 646 -13.03 -30.77 13.39
CA ALA A 646 -12.82 -29.44 12.82
C ALA A 646 -13.86 -29.03 11.76
N ALA A 647 -14.33 -29.98 10.93
CA ALA A 647 -15.37 -29.73 9.92
C ALA A 647 -16.78 -29.53 10.52
N VAL A 648 -17.03 -30.12 11.69
CA VAL A 648 -18.26 -29.93 12.47
C VAL A 648 -18.21 -28.57 13.17
N ASP A 649 -17.10 -28.28 13.84
CA ASP A 649 -16.84 -27.03 14.56
C ASP A 649 -16.90 -25.80 13.63
N GLU A 650 -16.40 -25.93 12.39
CA GLU A 650 -16.49 -24.89 11.36
C GLU A 650 -17.93 -24.68 10.87
N ALA A 651 -18.69 -25.75 10.62
CA ALA A 651 -20.08 -25.66 10.23
C ALA A 651 -20.95 -24.98 11.32
N GLU A 652 -20.73 -25.33 12.58
CA GLU A 652 -21.35 -24.66 13.73
C GLU A 652 -20.93 -23.19 13.85
N ALA A 653 -19.70 -22.84 13.47
CA ALA A 653 -19.24 -21.44 13.46
C ALA A 653 -19.88 -20.59 12.35
N ILE A 654 -20.02 -21.14 11.14
CA ILE A 654 -20.60 -20.44 9.99
C ILE A 654 -22.07 -20.09 10.24
N PHE A 655 -22.87 -21.05 10.72
CA PHE A 655 -24.32 -20.88 10.91
C PHE A 655 -24.72 -20.46 12.34
N GLY A 656 -23.92 -20.82 13.34
CA GLY A 656 -24.19 -20.60 14.77
C GLY A 656 -23.31 -19.52 15.39
N ASN A 657 -22.19 -19.93 16.01
CA ASN A 657 -21.31 -19.06 16.78
C ASN A 657 -19.82 -19.41 16.59
N VAL A 658 -19.00 -18.39 16.33
CA VAL A 658 -17.61 -18.54 15.87
C VAL A 658 -16.59 -18.99 16.95
N ASP A 659 -16.99 -19.09 18.23
CA ASP A 659 -16.13 -19.42 19.37
C ASP A 659 -15.15 -20.60 19.11
N LEU A 660 -15.67 -21.78 18.74
CA LEU A 660 -14.87 -23.00 18.68
C LEU A 660 -13.93 -23.06 17.46
N ALA A 661 -14.40 -22.58 16.31
CA ALA A 661 -13.58 -22.46 15.11
C ALA A 661 -12.48 -21.41 15.31
N THR A 662 -12.80 -20.21 15.82
CA THR A 662 -11.80 -19.16 16.07
C THR A 662 -10.75 -19.60 17.09
N ALA A 663 -11.14 -20.28 18.18
CA ALA A 663 -10.22 -20.87 19.15
C ALA A 663 -9.33 -22.00 18.58
N THR A 664 -9.71 -22.58 17.44
CA THR A 664 -8.92 -23.58 16.71
C THR A 664 -7.99 -22.92 15.68
N LEU A 665 -8.50 -21.98 14.88
CA LEU A 665 -7.73 -21.23 13.89
C LEU A 665 -6.59 -20.42 14.52
N LYS A 666 -6.81 -19.83 15.70
CA LYS A 666 -5.77 -19.14 16.50
C LYS A 666 -4.53 -20.00 16.81
N LYS A 667 -4.60 -21.33 16.69
CA LYS A 667 -3.50 -22.27 16.96
C LYS A 667 -2.69 -22.65 15.71
N VAL A 668 -3.14 -22.26 14.51
CA VAL A 668 -2.41 -22.52 13.26
C VAL A 668 -1.16 -21.66 13.23
N SER A 669 0.02 -22.28 13.17
CA SER A 669 1.31 -21.58 13.27
C SER A 669 1.68 -20.81 12.00
N ASP A 670 1.46 -21.41 10.82
CA ASP A 670 1.64 -20.70 9.55
C ASP A 670 0.59 -19.59 9.41
N TYR A 671 1.06 -18.36 9.27
CA TYR A 671 0.18 -17.20 9.10
C TYR A 671 -0.54 -17.22 7.76
N LYS A 672 0.05 -17.76 6.68
CA LYS A 672 -0.60 -17.75 5.36
C LYS A 672 -1.82 -18.68 5.36
N ALA A 673 -1.67 -19.90 5.87
CA ALA A 673 -2.79 -20.80 6.12
C ALA A 673 -3.82 -20.20 7.09
N ARG A 674 -3.39 -19.62 8.22
CA ARG A 674 -4.29 -19.05 9.23
C ARG A 674 -5.13 -17.90 8.70
N VAL A 675 -4.51 -16.94 7.99
CA VAL A 675 -5.20 -15.83 7.32
C VAL A 675 -6.18 -16.35 6.27
N GLY A 676 -5.78 -17.33 5.45
CA GLY A 676 -6.64 -17.96 4.45
C GLY A 676 -7.88 -18.62 5.05
N GLU A 677 -7.73 -19.36 6.14
CA GLU A 677 -8.85 -20.00 6.84
C GLU A 677 -9.76 -19.00 7.58
N PHE A 678 -9.19 -17.96 8.20
CA PHE A 678 -9.99 -16.87 8.77
C PHE A 678 -10.77 -16.12 7.69
N ARG A 679 -10.16 -15.84 6.54
CA ARG A 679 -10.82 -15.25 5.38
C ARG A 679 -11.95 -16.15 4.87
N ARG A 680 -11.73 -17.47 4.78
CA ARG A 680 -12.75 -18.45 4.38
C ARG A 680 -13.94 -18.46 5.35
N LEU A 681 -13.68 -18.44 6.66
CA LEU A 681 -14.71 -18.35 7.69
C LEU A 681 -15.48 -17.01 7.61
N ALA A 682 -14.78 -15.89 7.41
CA ALA A 682 -15.39 -14.56 7.28
C ALA A 682 -16.30 -14.44 6.04
N GLU A 683 -15.83 -14.88 4.86
CA GLU A 683 -16.67 -14.93 3.64
C GLU A 683 -17.91 -15.81 3.84
N ALA A 684 -17.74 -16.99 4.44
CA ALA A 684 -18.83 -17.93 4.70
C ALA A 684 -19.87 -17.36 5.68
N ARG A 685 -19.40 -16.83 6.82
CA ARG A 685 -20.24 -16.21 7.86
C ARG A 685 -21.03 -15.02 7.29
N ALA A 686 -20.36 -14.13 6.58
CA ALA A 686 -20.99 -12.99 5.93
C ALA A 686 -22.02 -13.41 4.87
N GLY A 687 -21.72 -14.46 4.08
CA GLY A 687 -22.66 -15.01 3.10
C GLY A 687 -23.92 -15.65 3.70
N VAL A 688 -23.83 -16.19 4.92
CA VAL A 688 -25.00 -16.66 5.70
C VAL A 688 -25.80 -15.50 6.30
N LEU A 689 -25.11 -14.45 6.73
CA LEU A 689 -25.73 -13.25 7.29
C LEU A 689 -26.38 -12.36 6.21
N ASP A 690 -25.89 -12.40 4.97
CA ASP A 690 -26.42 -11.66 3.81
C ASP A 690 -27.77 -12.20 3.30
N ASN A 691 -28.78 -12.13 4.17
CA ASN A 691 -30.16 -12.53 3.89
C ASN A 691 -30.82 -11.64 2.82
N LYS A 692 -30.32 -10.40 2.65
CA LYS A 692 -30.83 -9.44 1.66
C LYS A 692 -30.15 -9.54 0.29
N GLY A 693 -29.05 -10.31 0.18
CA GLY A 693 -28.31 -10.50 -1.08
C GLY A 693 -27.60 -9.24 -1.58
N TRP A 694 -27.07 -8.43 -0.67
CA TRP A 694 -26.50 -7.12 -0.98
C TRP A 694 -25.00 -7.16 -1.28
N LEU A 695 -24.25 -8.12 -0.73
CA LEU A 695 -22.80 -8.20 -0.88
C LEU A 695 -22.39 -8.38 -2.36
N ASN A 696 -21.20 -7.87 -2.69
CA ASN A 696 -20.59 -7.98 -4.02
C ASN A 696 -21.42 -7.41 -5.18
N SER A 697 -22.42 -6.57 -4.88
CA SER A 697 -23.36 -6.10 -5.91
C SER A 697 -22.79 -5.01 -6.82
N ALA A 698 -21.83 -4.20 -6.35
CA ALA A 698 -21.10 -3.12 -7.04
C ALA A 698 -21.93 -2.27 -8.01
N THR A 699 -23.24 -2.16 -7.72
CA THR A 699 -24.22 -1.48 -8.57
C THR A 699 -24.75 -0.31 -7.76
N ALA A 700 -24.58 0.91 -8.27
CA ALA A 700 -25.07 2.12 -7.63
C ALA A 700 -26.57 2.00 -7.26
N PRO A 701 -27.00 2.54 -6.10
CA PRO A 701 -28.41 2.55 -5.74
C PRO A 701 -29.20 3.43 -6.70
N SER A 702 -30.45 3.04 -6.98
CA SER A 702 -31.38 3.93 -7.69
C SER A 702 -31.70 5.12 -6.78
N LYS A 703 -31.46 6.34 -7.26
CA LYS A 703 -31.76 7.55 -6.48
C LYS A 703 -33.27 7.70 -6.31
N SER A 704 -33.75 7.51 -5.10
CA SER A 704 -35.11 7.82 -4.67
C SER A 704 -35.10 9.03 -3.72
N ALA A 705 -36.21 9.77 -3.68
CA ALA A 705 -36.40 10.75 -2.63
C ALA A 705 -36.46 10.04 -1.27
N PRO A 706 -35.87 10.58 -0.19
CA PRO A 706 -35.98 9.98 1.14
C PRO A 706 -37.46 9.88 1.54
N ASN A 707 -37.89 8.68 1.92
CA ASN A 707 -39.27 8.43 2.35
C ASN A 707 -39.63 9.33 3.53
N MET A 708 -40.61 10.23 3.34
CA MET A 708 -41.21 10.97 4.45
C MET A 708 -42.18 10.05 5.18
N PHE A 709 -41.93 9.85 6.47
CA PHE A 709 -42.73 8.99 7.34
C PHE A 709 -44.01 9.74 7.77
N ASP A 710 -45.20 9.26 7.37
CA ASP A 710 -46.48 9.81 7.87
C ASP A 710 -46.66 9.40 9.34
N LEU A 711 -46.41 10.37 10.22
CA LEU A 711 -46.58 10.22 11.65
C LEU A 711 -48.08 10.19 11.99
N GLY A 712 -48.51 9.02 12.45
CA GLY A 712 -49.90 8.67 12.71
C GLY A 712 -50.58 9.43 13.85
N GLY A 713 -50.84 10.73 13.67
CA GLY A 713 -51.72 11.53 14.51
C GLY A 713 -51.17 11.88 15.90
N THR A 714 -52.06 12.48 16.71
CA THR A 714 -51.80 12.94 18.08
C THR A 714 -51.22 11.82 18.95
N PRO A 715 -50.26 12.10 19.87
CA PRO A 715 -49.72 11.12 20.81
C PRO A 715 -50.81 10.30 21.49
N THR A 716 -50.70 8.97 21.38
CA THR A 716 -51.74 8.08 21.91
C THR A 716 -51.62 7.86 23.42
N ILE A 717 -50.40 7.89 23.96
CA ILE A 717 -50.07 7.73 25.39
C ILE A 717 -48.82 8.57 25.70
N SER A 718 -48.71 9.11 26.91
CA SER A 718 -47.51 9.79 27.41
C SER A 718 -47.35 9.59 28.92
N ASP A 719 -46.12 9.55 29.43
CA ASP A 719 -45.80 9.61 30.87
C ASP A 719 -45.48 11.04 31.36
N GLY A 720 -45.66 12.04 30.50
CA GLY A 720 -45.29 13.44 30.74
C GLY A 720 -43.84 13.79 30.36
N ARG A 721 -42.99 12.80 30.06
CA ARG A 721 -41.57 12.97 29.68
C ARG A 721 -41.30 12.45 28.27
N ILE A 722 -41.90 11.30 27.94
CA ILE A 722 -41.96 10.70 26.60
C ILE A 722 -43.40 10.54 26.13
N ALA A 723 -43.59 10.62 24.83
CA ALA A 723 -44.82 10.38 24.11
C ALA A 723 -44.68 9.14 23.22
N VAL A 724 -45.73 8.32 23.16
CA VAL A 724 -45.80 7.09 22.37
C VAL A 724 -46.91 7.20 21.33
N SER A 725 -46.52 7.05 20.06
CA SER A 725 -47.40 7.03 18.90
C SER A 725 -47.23 5.72 18.12
N SER A 726 -48.31 5.25 17.51
CA SER A 726 -48.26 4.14 16.55
C SER A 726 -48.16 4.69 15.12
N SER A 727 -47.51 3.94 14.23
CA SER A 727 -47.56 4.28 12.81
C SER A 727 -48.95 3.99 12.21
N LYS A 728 -49.35 4.77 11.21
CA LYS A 728 -50.45 4.37 10.31
C LYS A 728 -49.88 3.31 9.34
N GLU A 729 -50.16 2.05 9.64
CA GLU A 729 -49.88 0.86 8.81
C GLU A 729 -48.42 0.64 8.35
N ASN A 730 -47.70 -0.30 8.97
CA ASN A 730 -46.44 -0.91 8.47
C ASN A 730 -45.34 0.06 7.97
N SER A 731 -45.38 1.34 8.35
CA SER A 731 -44.81 2.39 7.49
C SER A 731 -43.33 2.71 7.71
N LEU A 732 -42.62 2.02 8.63
CA LEU A 732 -41.18 2.23 8.83
C LEU A 732 -40.45 1.62 7.62
N PRO A 733 -39.90 2.42 6.69
CA PRO A 733 -39.30 1.87 5.49
C PRO A 733 -38.09 1.00 5.85
N LEU A 734 -37.98 -0.17 5.24
CA LEU A 734 -36.75 -0.96 5.23
C LEU A 734 -35.64 -0.13 4.60
N ALA A 735 -34.40 -0.29 5.08
CA ALA A 735 -33.25 0.27 4.38
C ALA A 735 -33.20 -0.28 2.93
N ALA A 736 -33.04 0.62 1.95
CA ALA A 736 -32.84 0.22 0.56
C ALA A 736 -31.41 -0.29 0.35
N ARG A 737 -31.18 -1.12 -0.69
CA ARG A 737 -29.83 -1.65 -0.98
C ARG A 737 -28.85 -0.49 -1.23
N PRO A 738 -27.80 -0.31 -0.40
CA PRO A 738 -26.76 0.68 -0.68
C PRO A 738 -25.87 0.23 -1.84
N PHE A 739 -24.94 1.09 -2.26
CA PHE A 739 -23.77 0.58 -2.97
C PHE A 739 -23.00 -0.37 -2.04
N MET A 740 -22.60 -1.53 -2.54
CA MET A 740 -21.73 -2.48 -1.85
C MET A 740 -20.59 -2.83 -2.81
N PRO A 741 -19.32 -2.64 -2.46
CA PRO A 741 -18.21 -2.92 -3.36
C PRO A 741 -18.13 -4.41 -3.77
N ASN A 742 -17.45 -4.68 -4.88
CA ASN A 742 -17.04 -6.02 -5.30
C ASN A 742 -15.84 -6.45 -4.44
N LEU A 743 -16.06 -7.40 -3.53
CA LEU A 743 -15.09 -7.80 -2.51
C LEU A 743 -14.52 -9.22 -2.73
N LEU A 744 -14.80 -9.81 -3.91
CA LEU A 744 -14.29 -11.13 -4.32
C LEU A 744 -12.80 -11.14 -4.70
N LEU A 745 -12.10 -10.05 -4.39
CA LEU A 745 -10.68 -9.81 -4.66
C LEU A 745 -9.79 -10.86 -3.97
N GLY A 746 -8.85 -11.42 -4.72
CA GLY A 746 -7.69 -12.14 -4.19
C GLY A 746 -6.38 -11.34 -4.30
N PRO A 747 -5.25 -11.94 -3.89
CA PRO A 747 -3.92 -11.34 -3.93
C PRO A 747 -3.48 -10.83 -5.31
N GLU A 748 -4.02 -11.40 -6.39
CA GLU A 748 -3.78 -10.93 -7.75
C GLU A 748 -4.15 -9.45 -7.96
N SER A 749 -5.02 -8.88 -7.12
CA SER A 749 -5.35 -7.44 -7.08
C SER A 749 -4.16 -6.53 -6.68
N VAL A 750 -3.12 -7.11 -6.11
CA VAL A 750 -1.80 -6.51 -5.83
C VAL A 750 -0.74 -7.09 -6.76
N ASN A 751 -0.62 -8.43 -6.81
CA ASN A 751 0.53 -9.09 -7.44
C ASN A 751 0.63 -8.83 -8.96
N SER A 752 -0.51 -8.66 -9.65
CA SER A 752 -0.51 -8.32 -11.07
C SER A 752 -0.08 -6.87 -11.36
N LYS A 753 -0.01 -6.01 -10.32
CA LYS A 753 0.42 -4.60 -10.43
C LYS A 753 1.90 -4.42 -10.12
N ILE A 754 2.62 -5.46 -9.69
CA ILE A 754 4.06 -5.38 -9.39
C ILE A 754 4.80 -5.05 -10.70
N PRO A 755 5.52 -3.92 -10.76
CA PRO A 755 6.21 -3.50 -11.98
C PRO A 755 7.45 -4.36 -12.25
N VAL A 756 7.90 -4.38 -13.50
CA VAL A 756 9.19 -4.96 -13.89
C VAL A 756 10.21 -3.81 -13.92
N PRO A 757 11.35 -3.93 -13.22
CA PRO A 757 12.45 -2.97 -13.34
C PRO A 757 12.92 -2.81 -14.79
N PRO A 758 13.31 -1.60 -15.21
CA PRO A 758 13.93 -1.41 -16.51
C PRO A 758 15.25 -2.20 -16.64
N LEU A 759 15.71 -2.37 -17.87
CA LEU A 759 17.02 -2.96 -18.14
C LEU A 759 18.11 -2.03 -17.58
N ARG A 760 19.19 -2.61 -17.04
CA ARG A 760 20.35 -1.86 -16.53
C ARG A 760 21.26 -1.36 -17.66
N GLU A 761 20.68 -0.78 -18.70
CA GLU A 761 21.40 -0.16 -19.83
C GLU A 761 21.51 1.38 -19.68
N VAL A 762 20.88 1.93 -18.63
CA VAL A 762 20.78 3.35 -18.27
C VAL A 762 20.58 3.48 -16.74
N ASN A 763 20.94 4.62 -16.14
CA ASN A 763 20.79 4.87 -14.70
C ASN A 763 19.35 5.26 -14.27
N GLU A 764 18.33 4.53 -14.72
CA GLU A 764 16.93 4.84 -14.43
C GLU A 764 16.50 4.56 -12.97
N ALA A 765 17.23 3.67 -12.27
CA ALA A 765 16.91 3.18 -10.93
C ALA A 765 18.08 3.38 -9.96
N LEU A 766 17.91 4.31 -9.00
CA LEU A 766 18.98 4.73 -8.08
C LEU A 766 18.53 4.74 -6.62
N ALA A 767 19.32 4.10 -5.76
CA ALA A 767 19.28 4.25 -4.31
C ALA A 767 20.67 4.51 -3.72
N ASP A 768 20.74 5.47 -2.80
CA ASP A 768 21.99 5.87 -2.11
C ASP A 768 21.67 6.38 -0.70
N ILE A 769 22.70 6.51 0.14
CA ILE A 769 22.59 7.11 1.48
C ILE A 769 22.87 8.62 1.42
N SER A 770 22.17 9.39 2.25
CA SER A 770 22.41 10.83 2.40
C SER A 770 23.82 11.17 2.86
N LYS A 771 24.64 11.68 1.94
CA LYS A 771 26.04 12.10 2.18
C LYS A 771 26.22 13.58 2.54
N ARG A 772 25.18 14.42 2.43
CA ARG A 772 25.22 15.87 2.76
C ARG A 772 23.95 16.33 3.50
N GLY A 773 24.03 17.49 4.15
CA GLY A 773 22.98 18.04 5.03
C GLY A 773 21.63 18.36 4.37
N GLU A 774 20.66 18.78 5.20
CA GLU A 774 19.21 18.95 4.94
C GLU A 774 18.69 18.90 3.48
N THR A 775 18.66 17.71 2.86
CA THR A 775 18.02 17.52 1.55
C THR A 775 16.50 17.70 1.63
N ARG A 776 15.81 17.93 0.50
CA ARG A 776 14.32 17.86 0.46
C ARG A 776 13.78 16.55 1.06
N ALA A 777 14.52 15.45 0.92
CA ALA A 777 14.10 14.13 1.37
C ALA A 777 14.29 13.93 2.90
N THR A 778 15.27 14.59 3.54
CA THR A 778 15.34 14.68 5.03
C THR A 778 14.16 15.43 5.66
N ARG A 779 13.30 16.07 4.86
CA ARG A 779 12.06 16.72 5.33
C ARG A 779 10.87 15.75 5.40
N LEU A 780 10.98 14.57 4.78
CA LEU A 780 9.98 13.49 4.89
C LEU A 780 9.95 12.85 6.29
N ILE A 781 11.01 13.05 7.09
CA ILE A 781 11.10 12.62 8.49
C ILE A 781 10.83 13.76 9.50
N ARG A 782 10.33 14.91 9.03
CA ARG A 782 9.89 16.01 9.90
C ARG A 782 8.38 15.98 10.07
N PHE A 783 7.94 15.61 11.25
CA PHE A 783 6.55 15.71 11.68
C PHE A 783 6.53 16.06 13.16
N SER A 784 5.60 16.94 13.54
CA SER A 784 5.31 17.29 14.92
C SER A 784 4.62 16.10 15.61
N SER A 785 5.02 15.80 16.85
CA SER A 785 4.28 14.88 17.71
C SER A 785 3.31 15.72 18.54
N GLU A 786 2.05 15.81 18.10
CA GLU A 786 1.11 16.82 18.62
C GLU A 786 0.18 16.34 19.74
N HIS A 787 0.31 15.10 20.22
CA HIS A 787 -0.50 14.55 21.31
C HIS A 787 0.35 13.78 22.33
N PHE A 788 -0.09 13.83 23.60
CA PHE A 788 0.55 13.33 24.83
C PHE A 788 1.62 14.26 25.47
N ASP A 789 1.19 15.39 26.00
CA ASP A 789 2.01 16.39 26.72
C ASP A 789 2.64 15.91 28.05
N GLU A 790 2.26 14.73 28.57
CA GLU A 790 2.71 14.25 29.90
C GLU A 790 3.91 13.27 29.85
N ILE A 791 4.34 12.83 28.67
CA ILE A 791 5.49 11.94 28.50
C ILE A 791 6.50 12.64 27.60
N ILE A 792 7.78 12.68 28.02
CA ILE A 792 8.89 13.15 27.18
C ILE A 792 9.08 12.13 26.04
N ASN A 793 8.29 12.31 25.00
CA ASN A 793 8.28 11.47 23.83
C ASN A 793 9.41 11.93 22.91
N LEU A 794 10.48 11.15 22.83
CA LEU A 794 11.55 11.41 21.87
C LEU A 794 10.96 11.24 20.47
N GLY A 795 10.72 12.37 19.79
CA GLY A 795 10.34 12.38 18.39
C GLY A 795 11.35 11.60 17.56
N VAL A 796 10.93 11.08 16.40
CA VAL A 796 11.78 10.22 15.56
C VAL A 796 13.13 10.89 15.24
N ARG A 797 13.12 12.21 15.04
CA ARG A 797 14.33 13.00 14.83
C ARG A 797 15.25 13.00 16.05
N GLU A 798 14.72 13.25 17.24
CA GLU A 798 15.46 13.25 18.51
C GLU A 798 16.00 11.84 18.83
N TYR A 799 15.21 10.78 18.56
CA TYR A 799 15.67 9.40 18.69
C TYR A 799 16.81 9.07 17.72
N LEU A 800 16.72 9.48 16.45
CA LEU A 800 17.80 9.30 15.48
C LEU A 800 19.07 10.06 15.89
N TYR A 801 18.95 11.30 16.38
CA TYR A 801 20.11 12.07 16.83
C TYR A 801 20.78 11.48 18.09
N LEU A 802 20.01 10.93 19.03
CA LEU A 802 20.56 10.31 20.24
C LEU A 802 21.21 8.95 20.00
N ASN A 803 20.84 8.24 18.92
CA ASN A 803 21.38 6.93 18.56
C ASN A 803 22.33 6.95 17.35
N SER A 804 22.65 8.15 16.80
CA SER A 804 23.64 8.31 15.74
C SER A 804 24.97 8.82 16.31
N GLU A 805 26.07 8.30 15.78
CA GLU A 805 27.42 8.83 16.04
C GLU A 805 27.70 10.13 15.26
N SER A 806 26.74 10.61 14.46
CA SER A 806 26.85 11.78 13.59
C SER A 806 25.74 12.81 13.81
N THR A 807 26.05 14.08 13.56
CA THR A 807 25.06 15.18 13.51
C THR A 807 24.20 15.18 12.25
N VAL A 808 24.41 14.23 11.33
CA VAL A 808 23.56 13.98 10.16
C VAL A 808 23.14 12.50 10.16
N PRO A 809 21.85 12.18 10.37
CA PRO A 809 21.39 10.80 10.34
C PRO A 809 21.49 10.23 8.92
N ARG A 810 22.12 9.05 8.80
CA ARG A 810 22.15 8.28 7.54
C ARG A 810 20.76 7.72 7.25
N ILE A 811 20.28 7.89 6.01
CA ILE A 811 19.00 7.37 5.52
C ILE A 811 19.24 6.85 4.11
N ILE A 812 18.74 5.64 3.82
CA ILE A 812 18.69 5.07 2.47
C ILE A 812 17.55 5.75 1.71
N PHE A 813 17.83 6.37 0.56
CA PHE A 813 16.81 6.92 -0.32
C PHE A 813 16.67 6.08 -1.58
N VAL A 814 15.47 5.57 -1.86
CA VAL A 814 15.09 5.08 -3.19
C VAL A 814 14.65 6.30 -3.99
N THR A 815 15.53 6.80 -4.85
CA THR A 815 15.42 8.17 -5.38
C THR A 815 14.57 8.30 -6.63
N ARG A 816 14.65 7.32 -7.53
CA ARG A 816 13.91 7.24 -8.80
C ARG A 816 13.87 5.80 -9.31
N GLY A 817 12.97 5.53 -10.26
CA GLY A 817 12.85 4.24 -10.93
C GLY A 817 12.17 3.17 -10.10
N VAL A 818 12.24 1.93 -10.57
CA VAL A 818 11.71 0.73 -9.92
C VAL A 818 12.89 -0.11 -9.44
N LEU A 819 12.98 -0.40 -8.14
CA LEU A 819 14.03 -1.24 -7.55
C LEU A 819 13.45 -2.48 -6.87
N THR A 820 14.18 -3.60 -6.95
CA THR A 820 13.99 -4.76 -6.06
C THR A 820 14.87 -4.67 -4.81
N MET A 821 14.72 -5.60 -3.86
CA MET A 821 15.56 -5.63 -2.67
C MET A 821 17.01 -5.99 -2.98
N SER A 822 17.30 -6.89 -3.93
CA SER A 822 18.69 -7.20 -4.30
C SER A 822 19.38 -6.01 -4.98
N GLU A 823 18.64 -5.18 -5.70
CA GLU A 823 19.15 -3.92 -6.26
C GLU A 823 19.46 -2.89 -5.18
N LEU A 824 18.52 -2.67 -4.27
CA LEU A 824 18.71 -1.83 -3.10
C LEU A 824 19.94 -2.26 -2.28
N ILE A 825 20.05 -3.56 -1.98
CA ILE A 825 21.17 -4.15 -1.25
C ILE A 825 22.49 -3.91 -1.99
N ALA A 826 22.53 -4.17 -3.30
CA ALA A 826 23.72 -4.04 -4.11
C ALA A 826 24.20 -2.59 -4.25
N GLN A 827 23.28 -1.62 -4.36
CA GLN A 827 23.61 -0.19 -4.44
C GLN A 827 24.00 0.39 -3.08
N VAL A 828 23.24 0.13 -2.01
CA VAL A 828 23.52 0.69 -0.67
C VAL A 828 24.81 0.12 -0.06
N ARG A 829 24.98 -1.21 -0.09
CA ARG A 829 26.21 -1.85 0.43
C ARG A 829 27.43 -1.61 -0.46
N ALA A 830 27.31 -0.80 -1.51
CA ALA A 830 28.42 -0.33 -2.31
C ALA A 830 29.23 0.77 -1.59
N SER A 831 28.55 1.69 -0.90
CA SER A 831 29.19 2.76 -0.12
C SER A 831 29.12 2.52 1.39
N ASP A 832 28.05 1.90 1.87
CA ASP A 832 27.72 1.77 3.30
C ASP A 832 27.34 0.31 3.62
N PRO A 833 28.32 -0.61 3.69
CA PRO A 833 28.05 -2.05 3.87
C PRO A 833 27.42 -2.40 5.22
N ASP A 834 27.50 -1.51 6.21
CA ASP A 834 26.93 -1.65 7.55
C ASP A 834 25.45 -1.23 7.63
N ALA A 835 24.98 -0.39 6.70
CA ALA A 835 23.60 0.08 6.65
C ALA A 835 22.58 -1.06 6.41
N ILE A 836 23.02 -2.15 5.78
CA ILE A 836 22.21 -3.35 5.54
C ILE A 836 23.02 -4.61 5.87
N SER A 837 22.56 -5.40 6.85
CA SER A 837 23.10 -6.73 7.17
C SER A 837 22.29 -7.83 6.50
N LEU A 838 22.93 -8.93 6.11
CA LEU A 838 22.31 -10.10 5.49
C LEU A 838 22.59 -11.36 6.31
N ASP A 839 21.57 -12.20 6.50
CA ASP A 839 21.69 -13.56 7.05
C ASP A 839 20.84 -14.51 6.20
N GLY A 840 21.48 -15.16 5.22
CA GLY A 840 20.77 -15.93 4.19
C GLY A 840 19.79 -15.07 3.39
N ASN A 841 18.49 -15.38 3.51
CA ASN A 841 17.41 -14.61 2.88
C ASN A 841 16.73 -13.60 3.85
N ASP A 842 17.28 -13.39 5.04
CA ASP A 842 16.84 -12.37 5.98
C ASP A 842 17.69 -11.10 5.82
N VAL A 843 17.03 -9.97 5.55
CA VAL A 843 17.65 -8.65 5.37
C VAL A 843 17.38 -7.81 6.60
N THR A 844 18.42 -7.19 7.19
CA THR A 844 18.26 -6.25 8.30
C THR A 844 18.68 -4.85 7.89
N LEU A 845 17.77 -3.88 7.96
CA LEU A 845 18.11 -2.46 7.82
C LEU A 845 18.60 -1.92 9.17
N ASN A 846 19.79 -1.32 9.17
CA ASN A 846 20.40 -0.64 10.32
C ASN A 846 20.28 0.90 10.25
N VAL A 847 19.58 1.41 9.23
CA VAL A 847 19.26 2.83 9.06
C VAL A 847 17.83 2.95 8.50
N PRO A 848 17.17 4.12 8.62
CA PRO A 848 15.90 4.37 7.95
C PRO A 848 15.99 4.23 6.42
N LEU A 849 14.86 3.89 5.81
CA LEU A 849 14.66 3.87 4.36
C LEU A 849 13.53 4.82 3.97
N ALA A 850 13.72 5.58 2.91
CA ALA A 850 12.74 6.50 2.33
C ALA A 850 12.57 6.24 0.83
N VAL A 851 11.35 5.96 0.39
CA VAL A 851 10.99 5.90 -1.04
C VAL A 851 10.48 7.27 -1.47
N ASN A 852 11.15 7.90 -2.44
CA ASN A 852 10.77 9.23 -2.92
C ASN A 852 9.53 9.18 -3.84
N ASP A 853 8.91 10.34 -4.03
CA ASP A 853 7.91 10.56 -5.09
C ASP A 853 8.48 10.17 -6.47
N GLY A 854 7.64 9.54 -7.30
CA GLY A 854 8.03 8.96 -8.59
C GLY A 854 8.88 7.68 -8.53
N ALA A 855 9.34 7.23 -7.36
CA ALA A 855 10.08 5.98 -7.20
C ALA A 855 9.19 4.81 -6.76
N ALA A 856 9.62 3.57 -7.01
CA ALA A 856 8.96 2.36 -6.58
C ALA A 856 9.94 1.34 -5.97
N LEU A 857 9.57 0.74 -4.84
CA LEU A 857 10.32 -0.36 -4.19
C LEU A 857 9.47 -1.64 -4.15
N ILE A 858 10.06 -2.75 -4.61
CA ILE A 858 9.47 -4.09 -4.56
C ILE A 858 10.12 -4.89 -3.43
N VAL A 859 9.35 -5.18 -2.39
CA VAL A 859 9.76 -6.01 -1.24
C VAL A 859 9.04 -7.35 -1.34
N SER A 860 9.74 -8.38 -1.85
CA SER A 860 9.09 -9.59 -2.35
C SER A 860 9.64 -10.88 -1.73
N GLY A 861 8.71 -11.78 -1.40
CA GLY A 861 8.96 -13.18 -1.04
C GLY A 861 9.60 -14.02 -2.16
N GLN A 862 9.63 -13.51 -3.39
CA GLN A 862 10.32 -14.09 -4.55
C GLN A 862 11.80 -13.67 -4.65
N GLU A 863 12.35 -13.11 -3.56
CA GLU A 863 13.69 -12.57 -3.45
C GLU A 863 14.26 -12.71 -2.03
N ILE A 864 13.50 -12.27 -1.02
CA ILE A 864 13.88 -12.28 0.40
C ILE A 864 12.77 -12.87 1.29
N LYS A 865 13.12 -13.50 2.40
CA LYS A 865 12.14 -14.13 3.32
C LYS A 865 11.67 -13.16 4.41
N SER A 866 12.57 -12.33 4.93
CA SER A 866 12.18 -11.27 5.85
C SER A 866 12.98 -9.97 5.68
N LEU A 867 12.31 -8.86 6.01
CA LEU A 867 12.88 -7.52 6.15
C LEU A 867 12.77 -7.10 7.61
N LYS A 868 13.87 -7.18 8.34
CA LYS A 868 14.00 -6.81 9.75
C LYS A 868 14.45 -5.35 9.83
N LEU A 869 13.79 -4.58 10.69
CA LEU A 869 14.12 -3.18 10.96
C LEU A 869 14.77 -3.11 12.34
N ASN A 870 16.05 -2.72 12.41
CA ASN A 870 16.78 -2.64 13.65
C ASN A 870 16.20 -1.55 14.58
N THR A 871 15.59 -1.97 15.69
CA THR A 871 14.97 -1.07 16.67
C THR A 871 15.99 -0.12 17.28
N LYS A 872 17.17 -0.61 17.68
CA LYS A 872 18.18 0.19 18.38
C LYS A 872 18.86 1.20 17.45
N ALA A 873 19.08 0.83 16.18
CA ALA A 873 19.65 1.74 15.19
C ALA A 873 18.63 2.71 14.58
N GLY A 874 17.37 2.70 15.05
CA GLY A 874 16.35 3.64 14.60
C GLY A 874 15.82 3.39 13.19
N ALA A 875 15.90 2.16 12.67
CA ALA A 875 15.42 1.86 11.32
C ALA A 875 13.88 1.90 11.23
N PHE A 876 13.36 2.48 10.16
CA PHE A 876 11.94 2.55 9.80
C PHE A 876 11.80 2.78 8.29
N ILE A 877 10.58 2.67 7.75
CA ILE A 877 10.30 2.92 6.32
C ILE A 877 9.38 4.14 6.19
N VAL A 878 9.76 5.08 5.32
CA VAL A 878 8.89 6.16 4.84
C VAL A 878 8.64 6.00 3.34
N ASN A 879 7.42 6.20 2.88
CA ASN A 879 7.05 6.13 1.47
C ASN A 879 6.39 7.44 1.01
N SER A 880 6.85 8.01 -0.10
CA SER A 880 6.19 9.10 -0.83
C SER A 880 5.95 8.75 -2.31
N GLY A 881 6.36 7.55 -2.74
CA GLY A 881 6.11 6.97 -4.06
C GLY A 881 5.32 5.68 -3.93
N LYS A 882 5.80 4.59 -4.53
CA LYS A 882 5.12 3.29 -4.50
C LYS A 882 5.91 2.24 -3.72
N ILE A 883 5.24 1.47 -2.88
CA ILE A 883 5.85 0.31 -2.23
C ILE A 883 4.95 -0.92 -2.36
N TYR A 884 5.57 -2.04 -2.73
CA TYR A 884 4.93 -3.34 -2.90
C TYR A 884 5.48 -4.31 -1.86
N PHE A 885 4.62 -4.93 -1.08
CA PHE A 885 4.92 -6.06 -0.21
C PHE A 885 4.16 -7.28 -0.72
N ASP A 886 4.84 -8.34 -1.12
CA ASP A 886 4.17 -9.62 -1.41
C ASP A 886 4.89 -10.80 -0.77
N GLY A 887 4.14 -11.62 -0.04
CA GLY A 887 4.60 -12.90 0.50
C GLY A 887 5.69 -12.84 1.57
N VAL A 888 6.07 -11.64 2.04
CA VAL A 888 7.26 -11.35 2.86
C VAL A 888 6.90 -11.08 4.34
N THR A 889 7.84 -11.32 5.26
CA THR A 889 7.70 -10.89 6.66
C THR A 889 8.47 -9.59 6.91
N VAL A 890 7.80 -8.54 7.39
CA VAL A 890 8.44 -7.28 7.81
C VAL A 890 8.29 -7.13 9.31
N SER A 891 9.40 -6.99 10.04
CA SER A 891 9.35 -6.93 11.51
C SER A 891 10.32 -5.90 12.07
N SER A 892 10.09 -5.47 13.31
CA SER A 892 11.18 -4.95 14.14
C SER A 892 12.16 -6.07 14.50
N VAL A 893 13.37 -5.71 14.90
CA VAL A 893 14.31 -6.61 15.58
C VAL A 893 15.09 -5.85 16.65
N ASP A 894 15.10 -6.37 17.87
CA ASP A 894 16.09 -6.00 18.88
C ASP A 894 17.30 -6.92 18.73
N GLN A 895 18.42 -6.38 18.26
CA GLN A 895 19.67 -7.14 18.07
C GLN A 895 20.23 -7.74 19.37
N THR A 896 19.83 -7.23 20.54
CA THR A 896 20.24 -7.77 21.85
C THR A 896 19.62 -9.14 22.13
N THR A 897 18.40 -9.37 21.65
CA THR A 897 17.62 -10.59 21.86
C THR A 897 17.45 -11.44 20.60
N GLY A 898 17.68 -10.86 19.42
CA GLY A 898 17.42 -11.48 18.12
C GLY A 898 15.93 -11.64 17.79
N GLN A 899 15.03 -11.00 18.55
CA GLN A 899 13.58 -11.15 18.45
C GLN A 899 12.89 -9.85 18.02
N PRO A 900 11.66 -9.91 17.47
CA PRO A 900 10.83 -8.73 17.29
C PRO A 900 10.54 -8.03 18.62
N SER A 901 10.41 -6.70 18.60
CA SER A 901 10.21 -5.87 19.79
C SER A 901 8.74 -5.92 20.24
N PHE A 902 8.30 -7.08 20.73
CA PHE A 902 6.92 -7.31 21.19
C PHE A 902 6.55 -6.47 22.43
N VAL A 903 5.31 -6.01 22.47
CA VAL A 903 4.69 -5.27 23.59
C VAL A 903 3.43 -6.02 24.01
N PHE A 904 3.49 -6.77 25.11
CA PHE A 904 2.35 -7.49 25.71
C PHE A 904 1.71 -6.75 26.90
N ASP A 905 2.27 -5.59 27.23
CA ASP A 905 1.83 -4.71 28.30
C ASP A 905 1.75 -3.32 27.69
N HIS A 906 0.51 -2.86 27.47
CA HIS A 906 0.25 -1.67 26.68
C HIS A 906 0.78 -0.37 27.31
N GLU A 907 1.02 -0.36 28.63
CA GLU A 907 1.61 0.79 29.33
C GLU A 907 3.08 0.99 28.95
N LYS A 908 3.76 -0.08 28.49
CA LYS A 908 5.17 -0.06 28.07
C LYS A 908 5.33 0.23 26.56
N GLY A 909 4.26 0.45 25.82
CA GLY A 909 4.26 0.72 24.37
C GLY A 909 4.74 2.12 23.95
N ILE A 910 5.41 2.87 24.84
CA ILE A 910 5.78 4.28 24.65
C ILE A 910 7.16 4.49 23.99
N PHE A 911 8.01 3.47 23.94
CA PHE A 911 9.37 3.57 23.39
C PHE A 911 9.40 3.39 21.87
N PHE A 912 10.40 3.96 21.19
CA PHE A 912 10.60 3.80 19.76
C PHE A 912 10.54 2.32 19.34
N ARG A 913 9.72 2.05 18.33
CA ARG A 913 9.67 0.80 17.58
C ARG A 913 9.63 1.15 16.09
N PRO A 914 10.36 0.42 15.23
CA PRO A 914 10.29 0.57 13.77
C PRO A 914 8.86 0.62 13.25
N PHE A 915 8.60 1.45 12.24
CA PHE A 915 7.27 1.67 11.68
C PHE A 915 7.33 1.85 10.15
N ILE A 916 6.16 1.88 9.51
CA ILE A 916 5.99 2.15 8.08
C ILE A 916 5.01 3.32 7.93
N LEU A 917 5.46 4.42 7.32
CA LEU A 917 4.68 5.65 7.14
C LEU A 917 4.64 6.07 5.68
N SER A 918 3.45 6.18 5.10
CA SER A 918 3.22 6.52 3.69
C SER A 918 2.54 7.89 3.59
N TRP A 919 3.15 8.85 2.89
CA TRP A 919 2.72 10.26 2.79
C TRP A 919 1.74 10.52 1.62
N SER A 920 1.22 11.74 1.50
CA SER A 920 0.49 12.18 0.29
C SER A 920 1.23 11.83 -1.01
N GLY A 921 0.48 11.47 -2.04
CA GLY A 921 1.00 10.99 -3.33
C GLY A 921 1.36 9.51 -3.35
N SER A 922 1.52 8.86 -2.19
CA SER A 922 1.98 7.48 -2.13
C SER A 922 0.89 6.44 -2.38
N GLU A 923 1.34 5.31 -2.94
CA GLU A 923 0.57 4.06 -3.02
C GLU A 923 1.32 2.96 -2.24
N THR A 924 0.61 2.30 -1.32
CA THR A 924 1.14 1.16 -0.57
C THR A 924 0.29 -0.08 -0.86
N LEU A 925 0.90 -1.10 -1.47
CA LEU A 925 0.24 -2.33 -1.86
C LEU A 925 0.86 -3.52 -1.12
N ALA A 926 0.07 -4.26 -0.35
CA ALA A 926 0.52 -5.40 0.44
C ALA A 926 -0.39 -6.61 0.22
N ALA A 927 0.20 -7.76 -0.13
CA ALA A 927 -0.49 -9.04 -0.24
C ALA A 927 0.27 -10.17 0.46
N ASN A 928 -0.46 -11.13 1.04
CA ASN A 928 0.09 -12.36 1.63
C ASN A 928 1.26 -12.16 2.60
N SER A 929 1.41 -10.98 3.20
CA SER A 929 2.60 -10.56 3.96
C SER A 929 2.30 -10.50 5.46
N ARG A 930 3.35 -10.57 6.29
CA ARG A 930 3.23 -10.50 7.76
C ARG A 930 3.99 -9.29 8.30
N PHE A 931 3.30 -8.41 9.02
CA PHE A 931 3.88 -7.26 9.70
C PHE A 931 3.93 -7.56 11.20
N VAL A 932 5.11 -7.51 11.83
CA VAL A 932 5.30 -7.96 13.22
C VAL A 932 5.95 -6.89 14.09
N ALA A 933 5.29 -6.58 15.20
CA ALA A 933 5.83 -5.76 16.29
C ALA A 933 6.33 -4.37 15.85
N LEU A 934 5.57 -3.69 14.99
CA LEU A 934 5.89 -2.34 14.49
C LEU A 934 5.10 -1.23 15.22
N GLY A 935 5.68 -0.03 15.23
CA GLY A 935 5.06 1.22 15.68
C GLY A 935 4.97 1.41 17.18
N TYR A 936 4.79 2.66 17.60
CA TYR A 936 4.76 3.08 19.00
C TYR A 936 3.91 4.34 19.19
N ALA A 937 3.86 4.85 20.43
CA ALA A 937 3.11 6.05 20.81
C ALA A 937 3.64 7.40 20.25
N GLY A 938 4.29 7.42 19.08
CA GLY A 938 4.75 8.66 18.42
C GLY A 938 3.75 9.17 17.38
N GLY A 939 3.71 10.48 17.16
CA GLY A 939 2.80 11.09 16.17
C GLY A 939 2.97 10.47 14.78
N ARG A 940 1.91 9.82 14.27
CA ARG A 940 1.85 9.12 12.96
C ARG A 940 2.79 7.91 12.82
N THR A 941 3.43 7.43 13.89
CA THR A 941 4.36 6.26 13.88
C THR A 941 3.74 4.99 14.44
N TYR A 942 2.41 4.86 14.35
CA TYR A 942 1.66 3.86 15.12
C TYR A 942 1.81 2.41 14.63
N GLY A 943 2.38 2.16 13.44
CA GLY A 943 2.56 0.81 12.93
C GLY A 943 2.69 0.83 11.41
N MET A 944 1.60 0.47 10.72
CA MET A 944 1.37 0.79 9.32
C MET A 944 0.51 2.05 9.26
N SER A 945 1.03 3.15 8.71
CA SER A 945 0.38 4.46 8.70
C SER A 945 0.33 5.07 7.30
N LEU A 946 -0.85 5.49 6.84
CA LEU A 946 -1.05 6.27 5.61
C LEU A 946 -1.56 7.67 5.99
N SER A 947 -0.79 8.73 5.73
CA SER A 947 -1.12 10.08 6.21
C SER A 947 -0.97 11.15 5.14
N SER A 948 -1.97 12.02 4.97
CA SER A 948 -1.79 13.22 4.14
C SER A 948 -0.83 14.22 4.76
N GLY A 949 0.15 14.60 3.94
CA GLY A 949 1.11 15.68 4.11
C GLY A 949 2.10 15.55 5.28
N SER A 950 3.37 15.83 5.05
CA SER A 950 4.23 16.32 6.15
C SER A 950 3.85 17.77 6.48
N THR A 951 4.24 18.28 7.64
CA THR A 951 4.02 19.68 8.05
C THR A 951 4.50 20.69 6.99
N ASP A 952 5.50 20.31 6.22
CA ASP A 952 6.09 21.06 5.12
C ASP A 952 5.15 21.22 3.90
N THR A 953 4.35 20.20 3.55
CA THR A 953 3.35 20.32 2.46
C THR A 953 2.17 21.21 2.83
N VAL A 954 1.74 21.18 4.10
CA VAL A 954 0.72 22.08 4.66
C VAL A 954 1.24 23.53 4.65
N ALA A 955 2.48 23.74 5.11
CA ALA A 955 3.14 25.04 5.09
C ALA A 955 3.31 25.62 3.66
N ARG A 956 3.59 24.76 2.67
CA ARG A 956 3.82 25.16 1.27
C ARG A 956 2.58 25.12 0.37
N LYS A 957 1.40 24.71 0.88
CA LYS A 957 0.13 24.60 0.13
C LYS A 957 0.23 23.75 -1.16
N VAL A 958 1.09 22.73 -1.16
CA VAL A 958 1.19 21.82 -2.31
C VAL A 958 0.01 20.84 -2.26
N GLN A 959 -0.91 20.93 -3.23
CA GLN A 959 -1.97 19.92 -3.39
C GLN A 959 -1.36 18.63 -3.93
N ALA A 960 -1.02 17.72 -3.02
CA ALA A 960 -0.72 16.33 -3.35
C ALA A 960 -1.98 15.46 -3.17
N ALA A 961 -2.05 14.34 -3.90
CA ALA A 961 -3.15 13.40 -3.73
C ALA A 961 -3.12 12.78 -2.31
N PRO A 962 -4.28 12.48 -1.71
CA PRO A 962 -4.38 11.62 -0.53
C PRO A 962 -3.63 10.29 -0.72
N PRO A 963 -2.99 9.73 0.31
CA PRO A 963 -2.43 8.39 0.24
C PRO A 963 -3.53 7.34 0.05
N THR A 964 -3.19 6.26 -0.64
CA THR A 964 -4.10 5.13 -0.91
C THR A 964 -3.36 3.80 -0.88
N GLY A 965 -4.09 2.68 -0.88
CA GLY A 965 -3.46 1.36 -0.80
C GLY A 965 -4.40 0.17 -0.89
N TYR A 966 -3.80 -0.99 -1.17
CA TYR A 966 -4.47 -2.29 -1.24
C TYR A 966 -3.79 -3.24 -0.26
N PHE A 967 -4.53 -3.75 0.72
CA PHE A 967 -4.06 -4.66 1.76
C PHE A 967 -4.91 -5.92 1.69
N ILE A 968 -4.39 -6.99 1.07
CA ILE A 968 -5.11 -8.23 0.80
C ILE A 968 -4.46 -9.43 1.51
N ASN A 969 -5.19 -10.13 2.36
CA ASN A 969 -4.72 -11.36 3.02
C ASN A 969 -3.37 -11.21 3.77
N ASN A 970 -3.14 -10.09 4.46
CA ASN A 970 -1.96 -9.90 5.31
C ASN A 970 -2.24 -10.27 6.78
N SER A 971 -1.19 -10.46 7.58
CA SER A 971 -1.28 -10.60 9.04
C SER A 971 -0.53 -9.44 9.70
N PHE A 972 -1.20 -8.72 10.62
CA PHE A 972 -0.67 -7.60 11.39
C PHE A 972 -0.62 -8.00 12.86
N GLU A 973 0.57 -8.32 13.35
CA GLU A 973 0.77 -8.94 14.66
C GLU A 973 1.51 -8.01 15.62
N ASN A 974 0.86 -7.66 16.73
CA ASN A 974 1.42 -6.86 17.81
C ASN A 974 1.96 -5.48 17.38
N LEU A 975 1.39 -4.93 16.32
CA LEU A 975 1.56 -3.52 15.98
C LEU A 975 0.95 -2.64 17.07
N TYR A 976 1.45 -1.42 17.24
CA TYR A 976 0.91 -0.51 18.26
C TYR A 976 -0.55 -0.13 17.92
N TYR A 977 -0.77 0.42 16.72
CA TYR A 977 -2.04 0.34 15.98
C TYR A 977 -1.78 -0.55 14.75
N GLY A 978 -2.63 -1.55 14.50
CA GLY A 978 -2.46 -2.47 13.36
C GLY A 978 -2.47 -1.76 12.00
N PHE A 979 -3.36 -0.78 11.83
CA PHE A 979 -3.38 0.10 10.67
C PHE A 979 -3.96 1.47 11.04
N TYR A 980 -3.29 2.55 10.64
CA TYR A 980 -3.72 3.93 10.85
C TYR A 980 -3.83 4.69 9.52
N ALA A 981 -4.84 5.56 9.41
CA ALA A 981 -5.01 6.46 8.28
C ALA A 981 -5.28 7.90 8.73
N PHE A 982 -4.81 8.89 7.99
CA PHE A 982 -5.11 10.31 8.17
C PHE A 982 -5.36 10.94 6.79
N GLU A 983 -6.56 11.48 6.57
CA GLU A 983 -7.02 12.07 5.31
C GLU A 983 -6.75 11.19 4.08
N ALA A 984 -6.77 9.87 4.25
CA ALA A 984 -6.51 8.88 3.20
C ALA A 984 -7.79 8.53 2.43
N LYS A 985 -7.66 8.01 1.19
CA LYS A 985 -8.83 7.72 0.35
C LYS A 985 -8.70 6.40 -0.38
N ASP A 986 -9.86 5.80 -0.65
CA ASP A 986 -10.02 4.66 -1.56
C ASP A 986 -9.19 3.43 -1.15
N ILE A 987 -8.92 3.26 0.15
CA ILE A 987 -8.15 2.14 0.70
C ILE A 987 -8.99 0.87 0.65
N VAL A 988 -8.42 -0.19 0.07
CA VAL A 988 -8.98 -1.53 0.03
C VAL A 988 -8.28 -2.39 1.09
N PHE A 989 -8.96 -2.71 2.17
CA PHE A 989 -8.42 -3.47 3.31
C PHE A 989 -9.26 -4.73 3.53
N VAL A 990 -8.86 -5.82 2.86
CA VAL A 990 -9.73 -6.95 2.54
C VAL A 990 -9.06 -8.29 2.90
N GLY A 991 -9.65 -9.03 3.86
CA GLY A 991 -9.21 -10.37 4.25
C GLY A 991 -7.99 -10.45 5.17
N ASN A 992 -7.61 -9.36 5.84
CA ASN A 992 -6.45 -9.32 6.70
C ASN A 992 -6.75 -9.83 8.12
N GLU A 993 -5.72 -10.32 8.81
CA GLU A 993 -5.75 -10.71 10.20
C GLU A 993 -5.03 -9.65 11.06
N LEU A 994 -5.63 -9.19 12.16
CA LEU A 994 -5.04 -8.24 13.09
C LEU A 994 -5.04 -8.86 14.49
N VAL A 995 -3.84 -9.11 15.02
CA VAL A 995 -3.61 -9.99 16.16
C VAL A 995 -2.87 -9.26 17.27
N ASN A 996 -3.42 -9.28 18.48
CA ASN A 996 -2.76 -8.82 19.71
C ASN A 996 -2.22 -7.37 19.61
N GLY A 997 -2.91 -6.49 18.87
CA GLY A 997 -2.57 -5.07 18.72
C GLY A 997 -2.53 -4.36 20.07
N VAL A 998 -1.59 -3.44 20.27
CA VAL A 998 -1.31 -2.86 21.60
C VAL A 998 -2.44 -1.93 22.04
N ILE A 999 -2.89 -1.05 21.15
CA ILE A 999 -3.99 -0.11 21.44
C ILE A 999 -5.21 -0.41 20.58
N TYR A 1000 -5.05 -0.46 19.26
CA TYR A 1000 -6.12 -0.72 18.29
C TYR A 1000 -5.71 -1.81 17.30
N GLY A 1001 -6.69 -2.55 16.78
CA GLY A 1001 -6.53 -3.35 15.57
C GLY A 1001 -6.48 -2.43 14.34
N LEU A 1002 -7.64 -2.07 13.82
CA LEU A 1002 -7.80 -1.20 12.65
C LEU A 1002 -8.35 0.18 13.11
N ASP A 1003 -7.61 1.26 12.85
CA ASP A 1003 -7.91 2.64 13.27
C ASP A 1003 -7.70 3.69 12.15
N PRO A 1004 -8.50 3.69 11.07
CA PRO A 1004 -8.57 4.83 10.17
C PRO A 1004 -9.12 6.07 10.86
N HIS A 1005 -8.47 7.21 10.66
CA HIS A 1005 -8.76 8.45 11.37
C HIS A 1005 -8.88 9.66 10.42
N ASP A 1006 -9.33 10.79 10.97
CA ASP A 1006 -9.14 12.16 10.46
C ASP A 1006 -9.52 12.36 8.98
N ARG A 1007 -10.82 12.49 8.69
CA ARG A 1007 -11.35 12.90 7.37
C ARG A 1007 -10.94 11.97 6.21
N SER A 1008 -10.49 10.76 6.53
CA SER A 1008 -10.31 9.67 5.56
C SER A 1008 -11.67 9.23 5.01
N LYS A 1009 -11.76 8.74 3.77
CA LYS A 1009 -13.07 8.37 3.20
C LYS A 1009 -13.04 7.30 2.11
N ASN A 1010 -14.21 6.71 1.85
CA ASN A 1010 -14.39 5.60 0.89
C ASN A 1010 -13.47 4.41 1.20
N LEU A 1011 -13.40 4.04 2.47
CA LEU A 1011 -12.56 2.95 2.95
C LEU A 1011 -13.32 1.62 2.91
N MET A 1012 -12.72 0.57 2.36
CA MET A 1012 -13.36 -0.73 2.15
C MET A 1012 -12.73 -1.78 3.07
N MET A 1013 -13.31 -1.95 4.25
CA MET A 1013 -12.81 -2.81 5.32
C MET A 1013 -13.66 -4.08 5.36
N ALA A 1014 -13.25 -5.12 4.64
CA ALA A 1014 -14.07 -6.32 4.46
C ALA A 1014 -13.41 -7.66 4.78
N TYR A 1015 -14.18 -8.55 5.39
CA TYR A 1015 -13.79 -9.93 5.75
C TYR A 1015 -12.47 -10.04 6.53
N ASN A 1016 -12.08 -8.99 7.26
CA ASN A 1016 -10.91 -8.99 8.13
C ASN A 1016 -11.24 -9.68 9.46
N THR A 1017 -10.22 -10.15 10.15
CA THR A 1017 -10.33 -10.79 11.46
C THR A 1017 -9.48 -10.03 12.47
N ALA A 1018 -10.10 -9.39 13.47
CA ALA A 1018 -9.44 -8.57 14.48
C ALA A 1018 -9.67 -9.12 15.90
N TYR A 1019 -8.61 -9.58 16.57
CA TYR A 1019 -8.72 -10.16 17.91
C TYR A 1019 -7.53 -9.92 18.84
N GLY A 1020 -7.81 -9.98 20.15
CA GLY A 1020 -6.79 -9.89 21.19
C GLY A 1020 -6.24 -8.48 21.42
N THR A 1021 -6.90 -7.44 20.90
CA THR A 1021 -6.45 -6.05 21.09
C THR A 1021 -6.41 -5.69 22.57
N GLN A 1022 -5.23 -5.27 23.05
CA GLN A 1022 -4.89 -5.27 24.48
C GLN A 1022 -5.52 -4.11 25.28
N LYS A 1023 -5.70 -2.92 24.67
CA LYS A 1023 -6.21 -1.73 25.38
C LYS A 1023 -7.57 -1.22 24.87
N LYS A 1024 -7.85 -1.28 23.57
CA LYS A 1024 -9.09 -0.72 22.99
C LYS A 1024 -9.64 -1.62 21.88
N HIS A 1025 -10.04 -1.03 20.76
CA HIS A 1025 -11.02 -1.58 19.82
C HIS A 1025 -10.40 -2.50 18.77
N GLY A 1026 -11.15 -3.52 18.35
CA GLY A 1026 -10.77 -4.38 17.22
C GLY A 1026 -10.78 -3.61 15.90
N ILE A 1027 -11.90 -2.94 15.62
CA ILE A 1027 -12.07 -2.02 14.48
C ILE A 1027 -12.70 -0.72 15.00
N ILE A 1028 -12.08 0.41 14.70
CA ILE A 1028 -12.61 1.75 14.95
C ILE A 1028 -12.39 2.61 13.71
N ILE A 1029 -13.34 3.49 13.40
CA ILE A 1029 -13.09 4.67 12.57
C ILE A 1029 -13.38 5.92 13.39
N SER A 1030 -12.57 6.97 13.26
CA SER A 1030 -12.63 8.12 14.17
C SER A 1030 -12.30 9.45 13.50
N ARG A 1031 -13.04 10.50 13.87
CA ARG A 1031 -12.93 11.88 13.35
C ARG A 1031 -13.22 11.99 11.85
N GLU A 1032 -14.49 12.15 11.51
CA GLU A 1032 -14.98 12.41 10.16
C GLU A 1032 -14.59 11.35 9.11
N VAL A 1033 -14.48 10.07 9.50
CA VAL A 1033 -14.23 9.02 8.52
C VAL A 1033 -15.53 8.67 7.80
N ASP A 1034 -15.63 9.11 6.55
CA ASP A 1034 -16.91 9.19 5.84
C ASP A 1034 -17.10 8.11 4.77
N ASP A 1035 -18.36 7.85 4.43
CA ASP A 1035 -18.80 7.10 3.24
C ASP A 1035 -18.07 5.75 3.07
N SER A 1036 -17.86 5.05 4.18
CA SER A 1036 -16.99 3.87 4.29
C SER A 1036 -17.75 2.60 4.63
N PHE A 1037 -17.12 1.45 4.41
CA PHE A 1037 -17.76 0.13 4.42
C PHE A 1037 -17.04 -0.80 5.39
N ILE A 1038 -17.76 -1.32 6.38
CA ILE A 1038 -17.30 -2.35 7.33
C ILE A 1038 -18.16 -3.60 7.09
N LEU A 1039 -17.64 -4.54 6.28
CA LEU A 1039 -18.44 -5.61 5.67
C LEU A 1039 -17.91 -7.01 5.99
N GLY A 1040 -18.70 -7.87 6.64
CA GLY A 1040 -18.36 -9.29 6.79
C GLY A 1040 -17.16 -9.61 7.69
N ASN A 1041 -16.70 -8.67 8.52
CA ASN A 1041 -15.52 -8.86 9.40
C ASN A 1041 -15.86 -9.71 10.64
N LEU A 1042 -14.84 -10.35 11.21
CA LEU A 1042 -14.87 -11.03 12.51
C LEU A 1042 -14.09 -10.17 13.52
N SER A 1043 -14.74 -9.62 14.55
CA SER A 1043 -14.08 -8.75 15.55
C SER A 1043 -14.39 -9.22 16.97
N PHE A 1044 -13.45 -9.97 17.58
CA PHE A 1044 -13.74 -10.71 18.81
C PHE A 1044 -12.60 -10.71 19.82
N GLU A 1045 -12.93 -10.92 21.10
CA GLU A 1045 -11.93 -11.01 22.19
C GLU A 1045 -10.98 -9.79 22.25
N ASN A 1046 -11.50 -8.59 21.97
CA ASN A 1046 -10.80 -7.31 22.17
C ASN A 1046 -11.20 -6.69 23.51
N HIS A 1047 -10.30 -5.93 24.14
CA HIS A 1047 -10.58 -5.26 25.42
C HIS A 1047 -11.65 -4.15 25.31
N GLY A 1048 -11.60 -3.37 24.23
CA GLY A 1048 -12.62 -2.38 23.91
C GLY A 1048 -13.81 -2.97 23.15
N THR A 1049 -14.61 -2.08 22.56
CA THR A 1049 -15.66 -2.42 21.58
C THR A 1049 -15.10 -3.20 20.38
N GLY A 1050 -15.90 -4.13 19.84
CA GLY A 1050 -15.56 -4.86 18.61
C GLY A 1050 -15.49 -3.97 17.37
N ILE A 1051 -16.57 -3.23 17.06
CA ILE A 1051 -16.65 -2.28 15.93
C ILE A 1051 -17.13 -0.90 16.44
N MET A 1052 -16.42 0.18 16.11
CA MET A 1052 -16.72 1.52 16.61
C MET A 1052 -16.68 2.60 15.53
N LEU A 1053 -17.66 3.52 15.56
CA LEU A 1053 -17.65 4.79 14.84
C LEU A 1053 -17.52 5.91 15.88
N ASP A 1054 -16.50 6.75 15.78
CA ASP A 1054 -16.26 7.87 16.71
C ASP A 1054 -16.16 9.23 15.98
N ARG A 1055 -16.45 10.30 16.73
CA ARG A 1055 -16.25 11.72 16.36
C ARG A 1055 -16.73 12.06 14.94
N GLN A 1056 -18.04 12.20 14.75
CA GLN A 1056 -18.63 12.76 13.53
C GLN A 1056 -18.25 12.01 12.24
N SER A 1057 -18.07 10.69 12.30
CA SER A 1057 -17.89 9.82 11.14
C SER A 1057 -19.27 9.50 10.52
N TYR A 1058 -19.53 9.91 9.26
CA TYR A 1058 -20.86 9.84 8.63
C TYR A 1058 -20.92 8.80 7.49
N GLY A 1059 -22.13 8.36 7.15
CA GLY A 1059 -22.38 7.60 5.92
C GLY A 1059 -21.88 6.16 5.93
N THR A 1060 -21.48 5.63 7.10
CA THR A 1060 -20.85 4.32 7.20
C THR A 1060 -21.89 3.18 7.14
N ILE A 1061 -21.57 2.13 6.39
CA ILE A 1061 -22.35 0.89 6.30
C ILE A 1061 -21.62 -0.22 7.05
N VAL A 1062 -22.27 -0.79 8.06
CA VAL A 1062 -21.79 -1.89 8.89
C VAL A 1062 -22.68 -3.09 8.64
N TYR A 1063 -22.26 -4.01 7.77
CA TYR A 1063 -23.11 -5.10 7.26
C TYR A 1063 -22.49 -6.49 7.41
N ALA A 1064 -23.29 -7.46 7.85
CA ALA A 1064 -22.94 -8.89 7.90
C ALA A 1064 -21.68 -9.25 8.72
N ASN A 1065 -21.26 -8.40 9.67
CA ASN A 1065 -20.11 -8.66 10.56
C ASN A 1065 -20.50 -9.56 11.74
N ASP A 1066 -19.52 -10.24 12.35
CA ASP A 1066 -19.65 -10.92 13.64
C ASP A 1066 -18.72 -10.24 14.66
N ALA A 1067 -19.29 -9.52 15.64
CA ALA A 1067 -18.55 -8.88 16.72
C ALA A 1067 -18.94 -9.49 18.07
N SER A 1068 -18.08 -10.37 18.58
CA SER A 1068 -18.43 -11.30 19.65
C SER A 1068 -17.38 -11.42 20.76
N ARG A 1069 -17.80 -11.68 22.00
CA ARG A 1069 -16.91 -11.89 23.18
C ARG A 1069 -15.89 -10.77 23.45
N ASN A 1070 -16.13 -9.55 22.97
CA ASN A 1070 -15.30 -8.40 23.33
C ASN A 1070 -15.60 -7.99 24.78
N GLU A 1071 -14.64 -7.47 25.54
CA GLU A 1071 -14.87 -7.00 26.91
C GLU A 1071 -15.69 -5.69 26.93
N GLY A 1072 -15.60 -4.91 25.85
CA GLY A 1072 -16.43 -3.73 25.60
C GLY A 1072 -17.82 -4.04 25.03
N ASP A 1073 -18.31 -3.11 24.20
CA ASP A 1073 -19.57 -3.24 23.46
C ASP A 1073 -19.38 -4.07 22.17
N GLY A 1074 -20.45 -4.59 21.56
CA GLY A 1074 -20.36 -5.28 20.26
C GLY A 1074 -20.10 -4.27 19.13
N PHE A 1075 -21.03 -3.32 18.99
CA PHE A 1075 -20.93 -2.13 18.15
C PHE A 1075 -21.13 -0.85 18.98
N SER A 1076 -20.47 0.23 18.59
CA SER A 1076 -20.72 1.58 19.15
C SER A 1076 -20.67 2.69 18.10
N ALA A 1077 -21.67 3.57 18.10
CA ALA A 1077 -21.62 4.88 17.46
C ALA A 1077 -21.54 5.97 18.54
N MET A 1078 -20.43 6.68 18.60
CA MET A 1078 -20.18 7.79 19.54
C MET A 1078 -20.07 9.08 18.73
N GLU A 1079 -20.98 10.03 18.98
CA GLU A 1079 -21.05 11.31 18.26
C GLU A 1079 -20.99 11.19 16.72
N SER A 1080 -21.45 10.06 16.16
CA SER A 1080 -21.30 9.64 14.76
C SER A 1080 -22.66 9.32 14.13
N PRO A 1081 -23.34 10.34 13.57
CA PRO A 1081 -24.64 10.22 12.91
C PRO A 1081 -24.59 9.49 11.55
N CYS A 1082 -25.76 9.23 10.97
CA CYS A 1082 -25.90 8.71 9.59
C CYS A 1082 -25.19 7.35 9.38
N ALA A 1083 -25.66 6.30 10.05
CA ALA A 1083 -25.07 4.97 9.97
C ALA A 1083 -26.13 3.88 9.75
N LEU A 1084 -25.79 2.86 8.96
CA LEU A 1084 -26.60 1.67 8.76
C LEU A 1084 -25.88 0.44 9.34
N ILE A 1085 -26.44 -0.12 10.42
CA ILE A 1085 -25.94 -1.31 11.11
C ILE A 1085 -26.92 -2.45 10.85
N ASP A 1086 -26.60 -3.31 9.88
CA ASP A 1086 -27.56 -4.26 9.33
C ASP A 1086 -27.04 -5.69 9.19
N SER A 1087 -27.87 -6.67 9.60
CA SER A 1087 -27.61 -8.10 9.46
C SER A 1087 -26.32 -8.61 10.15
N ASN A 1088 -25.84 -7.91 11.18
CA ASN A 1088 -24.66 -8.31 11.97
C ASN A 1088 -25.01 -9.25 13.13
N VAL A 1089 -24.00 -9.90 13.70
CA VAL A 1089 -24.08 -10.66 14.95
C VAL A 1089 -23.31 -9.92 16.05
N PHE A 1090 -24.00 -9.62 17.15
CA PHE A 1090 -23.42 -9.02 18.35
C PHE A 1090 -23.65 -9.96 19.53
N TYR A 1091 -22.67 -10.83 19.79
CA TYR A 1091 -22.82 -11.98 20.71
C TYR A 1091 -21.88 -11.92 21.92
N GLY A 1092 -22.43 -12.06 23.13
CA GLY A 1092 -21.64 -12.35 24.33
C GLY A 1092 -20.68 -11.25 24.78
N ASN A 1093 -20.86 -10.00 24.32
CA ASN A 1093 -19.96 -8.90 24.66
C ASN A 1093 -20.15 -8.44 26.11
N GLY A 1094 -19.08 -7.89 26.70
CA GLY A 1094 -18.99 -7.51 28.10
C GLY A 1094 -19.84 -6.30 28.50
N ARG A 1095 -20.33 -5.54 27.52
CA ARG A 1095 -21.26 -4.41 27.68
C ARG A 1095 -22.51 -4.62 26.81
N SER A 1096 -22.93 -3.63 26.03
CA SER A 1096 -24.14 -3.66 25.21
C SER A 1096 -23.83 -4.26 23.82
N GLY A 1097 -24.83 -4.84 23.16
CA GLY A 1097 -24.67 -5.38 21.81
C GLY A 1097 -24.48 -4.25 20.78
N VAL A 1098 -25.38 -3.27 20.81
CA VAL A 1098 -25.35 -2.04 20.01
C VAL A 1098 -25.51 -0.85 20.94
N LYS A 1099 -24.58 0.10 20.87
CA LYS A 1099 -24.59 1.36 21.64
C LYS A 1099 -24.56 2.57 20.71
N VAL A 1100 -25.41 3.56 21.01
CA VAL A 1100 -25.53 4.82 20.25
C VAL A 1100 -25.52 5.98 21.24
N ARG A 1101 -24.47 6.80 21.23
CA ARG A 1101 -24.31 7.99 22.09
C ARG A 1101 -24.29 9.25 21.24
N ASN A 1102 -25.10 10.26 21.58
CA ASN A 1102 -25.07 11.60 20.96
C ASN A 1102 -25.06 11.58 19.42
N SER A 1103 -25.76 10.60 18.82
CA SER A 1103 -25.74 10.29 17.38
C SER A 1103 -27.17 10.15 16.86
N TRP A 1104 -27.45 10.65 15.66
CA TRP A 1104 -28.79 10.64 15.05
C TRP A 1104 -28.77 10.02 13.64
N ASP A 1105 -29.95 9.75 13.08
CA ASP A 1105 -30.11 9.00 11.82
C ASP A 1105 -29.33 7.66 11.83
N VAL A 1106 -29.37 6.94 12.96
CA VAL A 1106 -28.73 5.62 13.14
C VAL A 1106 -29.75 4.51 12.97
N HIS A 1107 -29.57 3.69 11.93
CA HIS A 1107 -30.39 2.52 11.61
C HIS A 1107 -29.76 1.23 12.13
N VAL A 1108 -30.55 0.41 12.81
CA VAL A 1108 -30.13 -0.88 13.37
C VAL A 1108 -31.12 -1.95 12.88
N GLU A 1109 -30.81 -2.66 11.79
CA GLU A 1109 -31.78 -3.53 11.08
C GLU A 1109 -31.36 -5.00 11.04
N GLY A 1110 -32.26 -5.94 11.33
CA GLY A 1110 -32.05 -7.38 11.06
C GLY A 1110 -30.88 -8.06 11.80
N ASN A 1111 -30.28 -7.40 12.81
CA ASN A 1111 -29.12 -7.93 13.53
C ASN A 1111 -29.53 -9.03 14.53
N GLN A 1112 -28.61 -9.95 14.82
CA GLN A 1112 -28.73 -10.92 15.92
C GLN A 1112 -27.95 -10.42 17.13
N ILE A 1113 -28.65 -9.99 18.18
CA ILE A 1113 -28.05 -9.31 19.33
C ILE A 1113 -28.31 -10.13 20.59
N ARG A 1114 -27.29 -10.86 21.06
CA ARG A 1114 -27.49 -12.00 21.95
C ARG A 1114 -26.48 -12.09 23.09
N HIS A 1115 -26.93 -12.49 24.28
CA HIS A 1115 -26.08 -12.77 25.45
C HIS A 1115 -25.16 -11.62 25.92
N ASN A 1116 -25.41 -10.37 25.52
CA ASN A 1116 -24.57 -9.23 25.93
C ASN A 1116 -24.89 -8.83 27.39
N LYS A 1117 -23.86 -8.49 28.18
CA LYS A 1117 -24.00 -8.28 29.64
C LYS A 1117 -24.75 -6.99 30.02
N ALA A 1118 -24.98 -6.08 29.08
CA ALA A 1118 -25.82 -4.89 29.22
C ALA A 1118 -27.02 -4.94 28.26
N ALA A 1119 -27.35 -3.86 27.55
CA ALA A 1119 -28.51 -3.84 26.68
C ALA A 1119 -28.24 -4.53 25.34
N GLY A 1120 -29.28 -5.03 24.67
CA GLY A 1120 -29.19 -5.40 23.26
C GLY A 1120 -28.96 -4.16 22.41
N ILE A 1121 -29.90 -3.21 22.45
CA ILE A 1121 -29.76 -1.90 21.79
C ILE A 1121 -29.91 -0.80 22.85
N GLU A 1122 -28.93 0.10 22.91
CA GLU A 1122 -28.88 1.25 23.83
C GLU A 1122 -28.70 2.56 23.05
N ALA A 1123 -29.62 3.52 23.22
CA ALA A 1123 -29.51 4.86 22.65
C ALA A 1123 -29.57 5.93 23.74
N TYR A 1124 -28.54 6.77 23.86
CA TYR A 1124 -28.44 7.75 24.94
C TYR A 1124 -27.72 9.04 24.57
N ILE A 1125 -27.90 10.06 25.42
CA ILE A 1125 -27.09 11.28 25.38
C ILE A 1125 -26.23 11.39 26.63
N ASP A 1126 -25.14 12.13 26.53
CA ASP A 1126 -24.17 12.26 27.61
C ASP A 1126 -23.49 13.64 27.59
N ASN A 1127 -23.23 14.21 28.76
CA ASN A 1127 -22.53 15.49 28.90
C ASN A 1127 -21.01 15.27 28.88
N LEU A 1128 -20.42 15.35 27.70
CA LEU A 1128 -18.98 15.13 27.54
C LEU A 1128 -18.12 16.22 28.19
N GLN A 1129 -18.66 17.40 28.51
CA GLN A 1129 -17.90 18.43 29.24
C GLN A 1129 -17.75 18.11 30.73
N ALA A 1130 -18.60 17.23 31.27
CA ALA A 1130 -18.57 16.78 32.67
C ALA A 1130 -18.08 15.32 32.82
N ALA A 1131 -17.91 14.59 31.72
CA ALA A 1131 -17.47 13.20 31.73
C ALA A 1131 -15.94 13.10 31.80
N GLU A 1132 -15.42 12.46 32.85
CA GLU A 1132 -13.98 12.17 33.05
C GLU A 1132 -13.33 11.54 31.80
N GLN A 1133 -14.08 10.67 31.11
CA GLN A 1133 -13.63 9.96 29.90
C GLN A 1133 -13.45 10.88 28.67
N SER A 1134 -13.72 12.19 28.80
CA SER A 1134 -13.60 13.21 27.76
C SER A 1134 -12.66 14.36 28.16
N GLU A 1135 -11.88 14.21 29.25
CA GLU A 1135 -10.91 15.21 29.75
C GLU A 1135 -9.93 15.70 28.66
N PHE A 1136 -9.55 14.81 27.73
CA PHE A 1136 -8.65 15.10 26.60
C PHE A 1136 -9.36 15.38 25.26
N ARG A 1137 -10.65 15.76 25.28
CA ARG A 1137 -11.40 16.08 24.04
C ARG A 1137 -11.36 17.57 23.72
N ASP A 1138 -10.78 17.92 22.57
CA ASP A 1138 -10.93 19.26 22.01
C ASP A 1138 -12.36 19.41 21.47
N PHE A 1139 -13.17 20.28 22.09
CA PHE A 1139 -14.56 20.53 21.67
C PHE A 1139 -14.69 21.51 20.49
N ALA A 1140 -13.62 22.18 20.08
CA ALA A 1140 -13.56 22.97 18.87
C ALA A 1140 -13.24 22.10 17.64
N GLU A 1141 -12.34 21.12 17.77
CA GLU A 1141 -12.06 20.12 16.72
C GLU A 1141 -13.14 19.03 16.67
N ASP A 1142 -13.49 18.43 17.81
CA ASP A 1142 -14.43 17.31 17.94
C ASP A 1142 -15.74 17.72 18.65
N PRO A 1143 -16.54 18.68 18.13
CA PRO A 1143 -17.78 19.09 18.77
C PRO A 1143 -18.77 17.92 18.87
N TYR A 1144 -19.58 17.94 19.92
CA TYR A 1144 -20.67 16.98 20.12
C TYR A 1144 -22.01 17.69 20.27
N TYR A 1145 -23.09 16.93 20.11
CA TYR A 1145 -24.45 17.41 20.26
C TYR A 1145 -25.23 16.42 21.12
N PRO A 1146 -25.84 16.85 22.25
CA PRO A 1146 -26.56 15.96 23.15
C PRO A 1146 -27.94 15.59 22.59
N VAL A 1147 -27.94 14.93 21.44
CA VAL A 1147 -29.11 14.43 20.72
C VAL A 1147 -28.84 13.01 20.28
N ALA A 1148 -29.75 12.09 20.60
CA ALA A 1148 -29.68 10.71 20.11
C ALA A 1148 -30.99 10.32 19.42
N THR A 1149 -30.88 9.75 18.22
CA THR A 1149 -32.00 9.08 17.55
C THR A 1149 -31.61 7.71 17.03
N VAL A 1150 -32.55 6.76 17.07
CA VAL A 1150 -32.34 5.40 16.56
C VAL A 1150 -33.60 4.89 15.85
N ALA A 1151 -33.42 4.17 14.75
CA ALA A 1151 -34.45 3.37 14.12
C ALA A 1151 -34.01 1.90 14.17
N ALA A 1152 -34.60 1.11 15.07
CA ALA A 1152 -34.28 -0.30 15.23
C ALA A 1152 -35.40 -1.18 14.66
N ARG A 1153 -35.07 -2.02 13.68
CA ARG A 1153 -36.04 -2.79 12.90
C ARG A 1153 -35.66 -4.27 12.76
N ASP A 1154 -36.63 -5.17 12.93
CA ASP A 1154 -36.53 -6.61 12.61
C ASP A 1154 -35.34 -7.36 13.28
N ASN A 1155 -34.72 -6.80 14.32
CA ASN A 1155 -33.61 -7.42 15.05
C ASN A 1155 -34.08 -8.59 15.93
N LEU A 1156 -33.20 -9.56 16.16
CA LEU A 1156 -33.35 -10.61 17.18
C LEU A 1156 -32.65 -10.18 18.46
N LEU A 1157 -33.38 -10.11 19.57
CA LEU A 1157 -32.91 -9.77 20.91
C LEU A 1157 -33.08 -10.98 21.84
N GLU A 1158 -31.97 -11.56 22.30
CA GLU A 1158 -31.96 -12.80 23.08
C GLU A 1158 -30.99 -12.75 24.26
N HIS A 1159 -31.43 -13.12 25.47
CA HIS A 1159 -30.58 -13.24 26.67
C HIS A 1159 -29.64 -12.06 27.02
N ASN A 1160 -29.94 -10.83 26.59
CA ASN A 1160 -29.22 -9.62 27.04
C ASN A 1160 -29.73 -9.19 28.43
N ARG A 1161 -29.00 -8.35 29.19
CA ARG A 1161 -29.50 -7.84 30.48
C ARG A 1161 -30.75 -6.95 30.34
N ALA A 1162 -30.91 -6.28 29.20
CA ALA A 1162 -32.14 -5.66 28.74
C ALA A 1162 -32.24 -5.74 27.21
N GLY A 1163 -33.43 -5.88 26.63
CA GLY A 1163 -33.60 -5.88 25.17
C GLY A 1163 -33.31 -4.51 24.55
N LEU A 1164 -34.17 -3.53 24.81
CA LEU A 1164 -34.05 -2.14 24.35
C LEU A 1164 -33.83 -1.18 25.54
N MET A 1165 -33.01 -0.15 25.37
CA MET A 1165 -32.79 0.87 26.40
C MET A 1165 -32.61 2.26 25.79
N THR A 1166 -33.24 3.26 26.41
CA THR A 1166 -32.98 4.67 26.09
C THR A 1166 -32.66 5.48 27.34
N ARG A 1167 -31.74 6.44 27.26
CA ARG A 1167 -31.45 7.41 28.34
C ARG A 1167 -31.27 8.81 27.74
N GLY A 1168 -32.31 9.64 27.80
CA GLY A 1168 -32.32 10.95 27.14
C GLY A 1168 -32.32 10.90 25.60
N ALA A 1169 -32.72 9.77 25.00
CA ALA A 1169 -32.95 9.72 23.56
C ALA A 1169 -34.05 10.69 23.16
N SER A 1170 -33.84 11.44 22.08
CA SER A 1170 -34.80 12.44 21.60
C SER A 1170 -35.92 11.79 20.79
N GLU A 1171 -35.58 10.75 20.03
CA GLU A 1171 -36.52 9.92 19.27
C GLU A 1171 -35.99 8.49 19.11
N ALA A 1172 -36.85 7.50 19.29
CA ALA A 1172 -36.56 6.11 18.97
C ALA A 1172 -37.74 5.46 18.25
N MET A 1173 -37.46 4.81 17.12
CA MET A 1173 -38.44 4.03 16.37
C MET A 1173 -38.15 2.54 16.51
N PHE A 1174 -39.16 1.74 16.83
CA PHE A 1174 -39.04 0.29 16.96
C PHE A 1174 -40.12 -0.42 16.14
N TYR A 1175 -39.71 -1.33 15.25
CA TYR A 1175 -40.61 -2.15 14.42
C TYR A 1175 -40.09 -3.59 14.29
N GLY A 1176 -40.94 -4.59 14.50
CA GLY A 1176 -40.64 -5.99 14.18
C GLY A 1176 -39.53 -6.66 14.99
N ASN A 1177 -38.92 -5.96 15.96
CA ASN A 1177 -37.85 -6.54 16.78
C ASN A 1177 -38.41 -7.69 17.61
N LYS A 1178 -37.77 -8.85 17.54
CA LYS A 1178 -38.17 -10.11 18.16
C LYS A 1178 -37.43 -10.29 19.47
N PHE A 1179 -38.16 -10.55 20.54
CA PHE A 1179 -37.63 -10.87 21.85
C PHE A 1179 -37.75 -12.38 22.09
N ILE A 1180 -36.63 -13.11 22.09
CA ILE A 1180 -36.58 -14.56 22.37
C ILE A 1180 -35.85 -14.75 23.69
N ASP A 1181 -36.51 -15.36 24.69
CA ASP A 1181 -35.99 -15.59 26.05
C ASP A 1181 -35.25 -14.38 26.69
N GLN A 1182 -35.70 -13.18 26.34
CA GLN A 1182 -35.06 -11.90 26.64
C GLN A 1182 -35.37 -11.44 28.07
N LEU A 1183 -34.74 -12.12 29.03
CA LEU A 1183 -34.84 -11.89 30.47
C LEU A 1183 -33.54 -11.27 31.02
N PRO A 1184 -33.60 -10.44 32.10
CA PRO A 1184 -34.76 -10.15 32.94
C PRO A 1184 -35.67 -9.02 32.44
N ARG A 1185 -35.31 -8.29 31.37
CA ARG A 1185 -36.05 -7.11 30.90
C ARG A 1185 -36.16 -7.04 29.38
N TYR A 1186 -37.36 -6.75 28.88
CA TYR A 1186 -37.58 -6.37 27.47
C TYR A 1186 -37.11 -4.93 27.20
N VAL A 1187 -37.41 -4.01 28.13
CA VAL A 1187 -37.01 -2.60 28.03
C VAL A 1187 -36.40 -2.06 29.33
N SER A 1188 -35.58 -1.01 29.24
CA SER A 1188 -34.96 -0.32 30.36
C SER A 1188 -34.79 1.19 30.09
N GLY A 1189 -34.31 1.94 31.10
CA GLY A 1189 -34.16 3.40 31.02
C GLY A 1189 -35.51 4.12 30.90
N ASP A 1190 -35.56 5.17 30.09
CA ASP A 1190 -36.77 6.00 29.89
C ASP A 1190 -37.96 5.24 29.32
N LEU A 1191 -37.74 4.12 28.62
CA LEU A 1191 -38.81 3.26 28.11
C LEU A 1191 -39.60 2.56 29.22
N LYS A 1192 -39.07 2.47 30.45
CA LYS A 1192 -39.62 1.63 31.53
C LYS A 1192 -41.09 1.96 31.89
N PRO A 1193 -41.54 3.22 32.03
CA PRO A 1193 -42.93 3.52 32.40
C PRO A 1193 -43.95 3.13 31.32
N LEU A 1194 -43.55 3.14 30.04
CA LEU A 1194 -44.42 2.82 28.89
C LEU A 1194 -44.05 1.48 28.23
N GLY A 1195 -43.31 0.63 28.94
CA GLY A 1195 -42.63 -0.52 28.34
C GLY A 1195 -43.56 -1.56 27.70
N LEU A 1196 -44.77 -1.76 28.27
CA LEU A 1196 -45.76 -2.68 27.70
C LEU A 1196 -46.24 -2.19 26.32
N ASP A 1197 -46.52 -0.89 26.19
CA ASP A 1197 -46.91 -0.29 24.91
C ASP A 1197 -45.79 -0.37 23.89
N VAL A 1198 -44.56 -0.02 24.28
CA VAL A 1198 -43.39 -0.06 23.40
C VAL A 1198 -43.20 -1.48 22.85
N VAL A 1199 -43.15 -2.50 23.70
CA VAL A 1199 -42.95 -3.90 23.27
C VAL A 1199 -44.12 -4.39 22.39
N THR A 1200 -45.36 -4.16 22.83
CA THR A 1200 -46.57 -4.66 22.13
C THR A 1200 -46.73 -4.01 20.76
N ARG A 1201 -46.47 -2.71 20.63
CA ARG A 1201 -46.62 -1.97 19.36
C ARG A 1201 -45.46 -2.21 18.42
N ASN A 1202 -44.22 -2.29 18.92
CA ASN A 1202 -43.05 -2.75 18.16
C ASN A 1202 -43.37 -4.05 17.40
N MET A 1203 -43.96 -5.03 18.06
CA MET A 1203 -44.27 -6.35 17.48
C MET A 1203 -45.50 -6.36 16.55
N LYS A 1204 -46.26 -5.26 16.41
CA LYS A 1204 -47.55 -5.24 15.69
C LYS A 1204 -47.64 -4.16 14.61
N THR A 1205 -47.49 -2.88 14.98
CA THR A 1205 -47.78 -1.72 14.11
C THR A 1205 -46.57 -0.81 13.91
N GLY A 1206 -45.47 -1.10 14.61
CA GLY A 1206 -44.41 -0.13 14.88
C GLY A 1206 -44.79 0.85 15.99
N VAL A 1207 -43.76 1.38 16.64
CA VAL A 1207 -43.89 2.40 17.68
C VAL A 1207 -42.85 3.48 17.50
N LEU A 1208 -43.31 4.73 17.60
CA LEU A 1208 -42.48 5.90 17.82
C LEU A 1208 -42.50 6.21 19.32
N VAL A 1209 -41.31 6.36 19.91
CA VAL A 1209 -41.11 6.96 21.22
C VAL A 1209 -40.37 8.27 21.03
N ARG A 1210 -40.95 9.40 21.43
CA ARG A 1210 -40.35 10.74 21.27
C ARG A 1210 -40.37 11.46 22.61
N SER A 1211 -39.33 12.25 22.90
CA SER A 1211 -39.36 13.17 24.04
C SER A 1211 -40.46 14.22 23.86
N VAL A 1212 -41.08 14.68 24.96
CA VAL A 1212 -42.03 15.81 24.92
C VAL A 1212 -41.34 17.13 24.53
N CYS A 1213 -40.01 17.19 24.62
CA CYS A 1213 -39.20 18.27 24.06
C CYS A 1213 -38.36 17.73 22.88
N VAL A 1214 -38.57 18.31 21.70
CA VAL A 1214 -37.82 17.96 20.47
C VAL A 1214 -36.66 18.94 20.30
N PRO A 1215 -35.40 18.48 20.21
CA PRO A 1215 -34.26 19.34 19.97
C PRO A 1215 -34.19 19.78 18.50
N ARG A 1216 -33.63 20.96 18.22
CA ARG A 1216 -33.26 21.33 16.85
C ARG A 1216 -32.00 20.58 16.44
N LEU A 1217 -32.06 19.79 15.36
CA LEU A 1217 -30.91 18.97 14.95
C LEU A 1217 -29.86 19.80 14.17
N PRO A 1218 -28.56 19.73 14.54
CA PRO A 1218 -27.50 20.55 13.96
C PRO A 1218 -26.93 19.89 12.70
N VAL A 1219 -27.71 19.90 11.62
CA VAL A 1219 -27.32 19.34 10.32
C VAL A 1219 -26.29 20.24 9.62
N LYS A 1220 -25.01 20.08 9.99
CA LYS A 1220 -23.86 20.72 9.31
C LYS A 1220 -23.40 19.94 8.08
N LYS A 1221 -23.50 18.61 8.12
CA LYS A 1221 -23.01 17.67 7.11
C LYS A 1221 -24.18 16.89 6.51
N GLN A 1222 -24.13 16.62 5.20
CA GLN A 1222 -25.17 15.87 4.52
C GLN A 1222 -25.01 14.37 4.77
N CYS A 1223 -26.09 13.69 5.10
CA CYS A 1223 -26.11 12.24 5.28
C CYS A 1223 -26.25 11.55 3.92
N ALA A 1224 -25.13 11.05 3.36
CA ALA A 1224 -25.10 10.42 2.04
C ALA A 1224 -26.07 9.23 1.91
N LEU A 1225 -26.27 8.45 2.98
CA LEU A 1225 -27.24 7.35 3.01
C LEU A 1225 -28.67 7.87 2.83
N ALA A 1226 -29.05 8.94 3.55
CA ALA A 1226 -30.38 9.54 3.42
C ALA A 1226 -30.59 10.26 2.07
N GLU A 1227 -29.54 10.80 1.47
CA GLU A 1227 -29.62 11.47 0.16
C GLU A 1227 -29.74 10.51 -1.02
N ASN A 1228 -29.20 9.30 -0.89
CA ASN A 1228 -29.40 8.22 -1.84
C ASN A 1228 -30.64 7.37 -1.53
N GLY A 1229 -31.48 7.78 -0.57
CA GLY A 1229 -32.71 7.08 -0.19
C GLY A 1229 -32.50 5.72 0.51
N ILE A 1230 -31.30 5.46 1.01
CA ILE A 1230 -30.91 4.21 1.68
C ILE A 1230 -31.56 4.09 3.05
N ILE A 1231 -31.51 5.15 3.85
CA ILE A 1231 -32.16 5.24 5.16
C ILE A 1231 -33.17 6.38 5.18
N MET A 1232 -34.18 6.28 6.05
CA MET A 1232 -34.96 7.47 6.41
C MET A 1232 -34.12 8.38 7.30
N SER A 1233 -34.42 9.67 7.28
CA SER A 1233 -33.68 10.66 8.08
C SER A 1233 -34.64 11.34 9.05
N GLN A 1234 -34.43 11.05 10.33
CA GLN A 1234 -35.15 11.67 11.44
C GLN A 1234 -34.77 13.15 11.52
N SER A 1235 -33.52 13.50 11.21
CA SER A 1235 -33.05 14.89 11.04
C SER A 1235 -33.68 15.66 9.87
N ARG A 1236 -34.43 14.98 8.98
CA ARG A 1236 -35.22 15.61 7.91
C ARG A 1236 -36.69 15.81 8.24
N GLN A 1237 -37.19 15.28 9.36
CA GLN A 1237 -38.58 15.48 9.78
C GLN A 1237 -38.89 16.94 10.15
N PRO A 1238 -40.13 17.44 9.93
CA PRO A 1238 -40.51 18.81 10.25
C PRO A 1238 -40.28 19.22 11.71
N GLU A 1239 -40.50 18.32 12.66
CA GLU A 1239 -40.47 18.63 14.10
C GLU A 1239 -39.06 18.97 14.61
N PHE A 1240 -38.01 18.34 14.06
CA PHE A 1240 -36.62 18.66 14.37
C PHE A 1240 -36.12 19.94 13.67
N ARG A 1241 -36.96 20.54 12.82
CA ARG A 1241 -36.66 21.70 11.96
C ARG A 1241 -37.58 22.90 12.22
N SER A 1242 -38.62 22.73 13.02
CA SER A 1242 -39.57 23.80 13.35
C SER A 1242 -38.89 24.90 14.18
N ASP A 1243 -39.46 26.10 14.16
CA ASP A 1243 -39.01 27.18 15.05
C ASP A 1243 -39.40 26.93 16.53
N GLU A 1244 -40.27 25.95 16.77
CA GLU A 1244 -40.62 25.44 18.11
C GLU A 1244 -39.61 24.40 18.63
N ALA A 1245 -38.73 23.87 17.78
CA ALA A 1245 -37.70 22.90 18.18
C ALA A 1245 -36.63 23.54 19.05
N SER A 1246 -36.28 22.92 20.17
CA SER A 1246 -35.45 23.58 21.17
C SER A 1246 -34.00 23.74 20.73
N ALA A 1247 -33.52 25.00 20.71
CA ALA A 1247 -32.14 25.35 20.35
C ALA A 1247 -31.10 24.92 21.41
N ASN A 1248 -31.50 24.62 22.64
CA ASN A 1248 -30.63 24.09 23.71
C ASN A 1248 -30.61 22.55 23.77
N TYR A 1249 -31.09 21.87 22.73
CA TYR A 1249 -31.18 20.40 22.67
C TYR A 1249 -32.02 19.75 23.79
N CYS A 1250 -32.90 20.53 24.45
CA CYS A 1250 -33.76 20.11 25.57
C CYS A 1250 -33.03 19.80 26.90
N ILE A 1251 -31.74 20.13 27.04
CA ILE A 1251 -30.96 19.81 28.25
C ILE A 1251 -31.37 20.65 29.48
N ASP A 1252 -31.98 21.82 29.29
CA ASP A 1252 -32.55 22.63 30.39
C ASP A 1252 -34.09 22.48 30.51
N ALA A 1253 -34.70 21.65 29.66
CA ALA A 1253 -36.15 21.48 29.66
C ALA A 1253 -36.56 20.57 30.84
N ALA A 1254 -36.97 21.18 31.96
CA ALA A 1254 -37.34 20.47 33.18
C ALA A 1254 -38.41 19.38 32.91
N GLY A 1255 -38.12 18.16 33.37
CA GLY A 1255 -38.96 16.97 33.13
C GLY A 1255 -38.69 16.25 31.81
N SER A 1256 -37.87 16.79 30.90
CA SER A 1256 -37.46 16.07 29.69
C SER A 1256 -36.48 14.93 30.04
N PRO A 1257 -36.51 13.81 29.29
CA PRO A 1257 -35.49 12.77 29.34
C PRO A 1257 -34.07 13.32 29.10
N GLN A 1258 -33.93 14.28 28.19
CA GLN A 1258 -32.64 14.88 27.86
C GLN A 1258 -32.04 15.61 29.07
N SER A 1259 -32.83 16.44 29.75
CA SER A 1259 -32.38 17.19 30.92
C SER A 1259 -31.97 16.27 32.07
N ALA A 1260 -32.71 15.18 32.29
CA ALA A 1260 -32.37 14.18 33.29
C ALA A 1260 -31.08 13.41 32.94
N ALA A 1261 -30.85 13.07 31.66
CA ALA A 1261 -29.67 12.34 31.22
C ALA A 1261 -28.39 13.20 31.19
N PHE A 1262 -28.52 14.49 30.85
CA PHE A 1262 -27.39 15.42 30.71
C PHE A 1262 -26.90 16.00 32.05
N ASN A 1263 -27.81 16.12 33.03
CA ASN A 1263 -27.53 16.68 34.36
C ASN A 1263 -27.57 15.61 35.48
N ALA A 1264 -27.34 14.34 35.15
CA ALA A 1264 -27.29 13.26 36.13
C ALA A 1264 -26.19 13.53 37.18
N GLN A 1265 -26.45 13.16 38.44
CA GLN A 1265 -25.44 13.32 39.50
C GLN A 1265 -24.32 12.28 39.30
N GLN A 1266 -23.08 12.64 39.67
CA GLN A 1266 -21.94 11.72 39.56
C GLN A 1266 -22.21 10.41 40.31
N GLY A 1267 -22.32 9.30 39.56
CA GLY A 1267 -22.47 7.94 40.11
C GLY A 1267 -23.75 7.17 39.72
N GLU A 1268 -24.63 7.71 38.88
CA GLU A 1268 -25.83 6.98 38.34
C GLU A 1268 -25.58 6.22 37.02
#